data_AF-A0A1Y3CR55-F1
#
_entry.id   AF-A0A1Y3CR55-F1
#
_cell.length_a   1.000
_cell.length_b   1.000
_cell.length_c   1.000
_cell.angle_alpha   90.00
_cell.angle_beta   90.00
_cell.angle_gamma   90.00
#
_symmetry.space_group_name_H-M   'P 1'
#
loop_
_entity.id
_entity.type
_entity.pdbx_description
1 polymer ?
#
loop_
_entity_poly.entity_id
_entity_poly.type
_entity_poly.pdbx_seq_one_letter_code
_entity_poly.pdbx_strand_id
1 'polypeptide(L)'
;MFIVAGAQAHSSFKKTQLLNRLASLSSVQSIESQWIYLFDQALNEQQHQSALQLLNDGASFEVRQAASDEIQILVTPRLGTISPWSSKATDIFTNCNTPIHRLERGVLFTLKGVSEISAEVKLALHDRMTESVFNQIDDASALFSETEPKPLNSIDILGQGKEALVKANSEFGFALSDEEVDYLTAAFTKMGRNPNDIELMMFAQANSEHCRHKIFGSEWTIDGEKQPLSLFQMIKNTYKESPTDVLSAYKDNASVIVGYDTQRFYPKPDENGHYVYKYKSQAAHILMKVETHNHPTAIAPFAGAATGSGGEIRDEGATGRGGKPKAGLTAFTTSNLNIPGFEQPWEENYGKPSRMASPLQIMIEGPLGGAAFNNEFGRPALNGYFRTFEQNVNGEVKGFHKPIMIAGGYGNIRPDHVEKDAIQPGDLLIVLGGPAMLIGLGGGAASSVDSGKLGENLDFASVQRENPEMERRCQEVIDTCWRFEDSNPIVSVHDVGAGGVSNAMPELVNDHELGAVLNLRKIPSLEPGMSPMEIWSNEAQERYVLAIRPSSLALFESICARERCPFAVLGEATEARHLTVEDPLFDNKAVDMPMQVMLGGTPRMSRSFESIERQGDDFDASEVDLKEAIYRVLKNPTVASKSFLITIGDRSITGMVARDQMVGRWQVPVADAAVTTTSLVGFTGEAMAMGERPPVALLNPAASARLAVAEAISNIMCANIEQISDIKLSANWMAAAGQTGEDQALFEGVKAIGMEMCPALGIAIPVGKDSLSMRTTWNDEGIDKSVTSPMTGVITAFAPVGDVRKTLTPELKNEDSVLVRIDLSKGQFRLGGSILAQVYKAIGSITPDVDSFDDFKAFFALVQDWNNRGLIKAYHDIGDGGLLATVAEMMFASRLGVALQDQSTDSLFAEEIGAVLQISASDWEALQAEVAASTLKDAIAVVGTVNTTDTLTINGLNLDRADLQQAWTEVSHQIQRLRDNVETADQEYSLIANKEHQGIIALPTFDLNEPVEAPYINSRRPSMAILREQGVNGHIEMAAAFDKVGFNTVDVHMSDLIAGRVDLDDFEGLATCGGFSYGDVMGAGGGWAKSILFNPKLRDQFEKFFNRDGTFSLGVCNGCQMLSQLAPLIPGAENWPRFHRNTSEMFEARVANIRIEKSNSVLLEGMEGSILPIAIAHGEGRVVASSENIAALNAGNQVSLRYVDSFGNTTQHYPLNPNGSPEGITGVTSTDGRATIMMPHPERNFRAIQHSWKPEEWTEDGAWLRMFRNARKFIG
;
A
#
# COMPACT_ATOMS: atom_id res chain seq x y z
N MET A 1 3.60 21.01 -31.51
CA MET A 1 3.96 21.20 -30.10
C MET A 1 3.93 22.68 -29.73
N PHE A 2 3.36 23.03 -28.58
CA PHE A 2 3.35 24.36 -27.98
C PHE A 2 3.87 24.29 -26.54
N ILE A 3 4.63 25.30 -26.10
CA ILE A 3 5.36 25.27 -24.82
C ILE A 3 4.80 26.34 -23.89
N VAL A 4 4.50 25.95 -22.65
CA VAL A 4 4.26 26.87 -21.54
C VAL A 4 5.36 26.65 -20.50
N ALA A 5 6.09 27.71 -20.15
CA ALA A 5 7.10 27.65 -19.09
C ALA A 5 6.44 27.70 -17.71
N GLY A 6 6.97 26.90 -16.79
CA GLY A 6 6.55 26.87 -15.39
C GLY A 6 7.56 27.49 -14.42
N ALA A 7 7.21 27.38 -13.14
CA ALA A 7 8.06 27.77 -12.03
C ALA A 7 9.27 26.84 -11.89
N GLN A 8 10.11 27.14 -10.90
CA GLN A 8 11.24 26.31 -10.50
C GLN A 8 10.78 24.89 -10.10
N ALA A 9 11.45 23.86 -10.61
CA ALA A 9 11.00 22.46 -10.44
C ALA A 9 11.41 21.84 -9.10
N HIS A 10 12.61 22.15 -8.62
CA HIS A 10 13.16 21.60 -7.38
C HIS A 10 13.28 22.67 -6.29
N SER A 11 13.06 22.30 -5.04
CA SER A 11 13.36 23.15 -3.88
C SER A 11 14.85 23.48 -3.78
N SER A 12 15.21 24.42 -2.90
CA SER A 12 16.62 24.67 -2.57
C SER A 12 17.32 23.42 -2.03
N PHE A 13 16.62 22.62 -1.20
CA PHE A 13 17.14 21.38 -0.65
C PHE A 13 17.46 20.35 -1.74
N LYS A 14 16.50 20.00 -2.62
CA LYS A 14 16.75 19.04 -3.71
C LYS A 14 17.83 19.54 -4.66
N LYS A 15 17.88 20.85 -4.95
CA LYS A 15 18.97 21.43 -5.73
C LYS A 15 20.33 21.21 -5.07
N THR A 16 20.46 21.45 -3.77
CA THR A 16 21.72 21.20 -3.03
C THR A 16 22.07 19.72 -3.02
N GLN A 17 21.10 18.83 -2.81
CA GLN A 17 21.30 17.39 -2.84
C GLN A 17 21.79 16.91 -4.21
N LEU A 18 21.11 17.30 -5.29
CA LEU A 18 21.50 17.01 -6.66
C LEU A 18 22.86 17.63 -6.99
N LEU A 19 23.12 18.87 -6.58
CA LEU A 19 24.40 19.53 -6.81
C LEU A 19 25.55 18.78 -6.15
N ASN A 20 25.40 18.35 -4.89
CA ASN A 20 26.43 17.58 -4.18
C ASN A 20 26.71 16.27 -4.91
N ARG A 21 25.67 15.57 -5.38
CA ARG A 21 25.82 14.34 -6.18
C ARG A 21 26.55 14.63 -7.50
N LEU A 22 26.15 15.67 -8.22
CA LEU A 22 26.71 16.02 -9.52
C LEU A 22 28.17 16.51 -9.43
N ALA A 23 28.49 17.29 -8.40
CA ALA A 23 29.84 17.78 -8.14
C ALA A 23 30.81 16.66 -7.75
N SER A 24 30.30 15.53 -7.24
CA SER A 24 31.11 14.33 -7.00
C SER A 24 31.45 13.55 -8.27
N LEU A 25 30.69 13.79 -9.35
CA LEU A 25 30.80 13.08 -10.64
C LEU A 25 31.49 13.92 -11.73
N SER A 26 31.38 15.25 -11.66
CA SER A 26 31.90 16.17 -12.69
C SER A 26 32.14 17.58 -12.15
N SER A 27 32.58 18.51 -12.99
CA SER A 27 32.88 19.91 -12.62
C SER A 27 31.66 20.84 -12.49
N VAL A 28 30.46 20.29 -12.31
CA VAL A 28 29.22 21.08 -12.15
C VAL A 28 29.32 21.98 -10.91
N GLN A 29 29.14 23.28 -11.12
CA GLN A 29 29.24 24.32 -10.09
C GLN A 29 27.88 24.78 -9.56
N SER A 30 26.85 24.76 -10.42
CA SER A 30 25.48 25.09 -10.03
C SER A 30 24.47 24.39 -10.94
N ILE A 31 23.26 24.22 -10.42
CA ILE A 31 22.12 23.61 -11.10
C ILE A 31 20.87 24.46 -10.89
N GLU A 32 20.22 24.80 -12.00
CA GLU A 32 18.86 25.34 -12.02
C GLU A 32 17.90 24.32 -12.64
N SER A 33 16.63 24.38 -12.25
CA SER A 33 15.60 23.51 -12.83
C SER A 33 14.28 24.25 -12.99
N GLN A 34 13.61 24.06 -14.12
CA GLN A 34 12.36 24.71 -14.48
C GLN A 34 11.35 23.69 -15.01
N TRP A 35 10.09 23.78 -14.61
CA TRP A 35 9.02 23.01 -15.24
C TRP A 35 8.77 23.49 -16.66
N ILE A 36 8.62 22.56 -17.60
CA ILE A 36 8.21 22.83 -18.97
C ILE A 36 6.96 22.01 -19.25
N TYR A 37 5.89 22.68 -19.71
CA TYR A 37 4.64 22.05 -20.08
C TYR A 37 4.54 22.01 -21.60
N LEU A 38 4.34 20.81 -22.14
CA LEU A 38 4.40 20.51 -23.56
C LEU A 38 3.01 20.10 -24.02
N PHE A 39 2.39 20.94 -24.85
CA PHE A 39 1.13 20.63 -25.52
C PHE A 39 1.43 20.08 -26.91
N ASP A 40 0.71 19.05 -27.33
CA ASP A 40 0.89 18.43 -28.63
C ASP A 40 0.58 19.41 -29.79
N GLN A 41 -0.40 20.28 -29.59
CA GLN A 41 -0.86 21.29 -30.54
C GLN A 41 -0.77 22.73 -30.03
N ALA A 42 -0.89 23.70 -30.95
CA ALA A 42 -0.98 25.12 -30.59
C ALA A 42 -2.27 25.41 -29.81
N LEU A 43 -2.16 26.23 -28.77
CA LEU A 43 -3.31 26.66 -27.97
C LEU A 43 -3.95 27.90 -28.57
N ASN A 44 -5.29 27.91 -28.62
CA ASN A 44 -6.02 29.15 -28.86
C ASN A 44 -5.93 30.08 -27.64
N GLU A 45 -6.43 31.32 -27.76
CA GLU A 45 -6.33 32.32 -26.69
C GLU A 45 -6.96 31.86 -25.37
N GLN A 46 -8.16 31.25 -25.42
CA GLN A 46 -8.85 30.73 -24.24
C GLN A 46 -8.09 29.57 -23.60
N GLN A 47 -7.58 28.64 -24.41
CA GLN A 47 -6.78 27.50 -23.95
C GLN A 47 -5.48 27.97 -23.32
N HIS A 48 -4.80 28.96 -23.89
CA HIS A 48 -3.57 29.51 -23.35
C HIS A 48 -3.81 30.21 -22.01
N GLN A 49 -4.87 31.02 -21.89
CA GLN A 49 -5.23 31.63 -20.60
C GLN A 49 -5.58 30.57 -19.55
N SER A 50 -6.32 29.53 -19.94
CA SER A 50 -6.63 28.41 -19.05
C SER A 50 -5.35 27.67 -18.63
N ALA A 51 -4.39 27.48 -19.54
CA ALA A 51 -3.11 26.86 -19.24
C ALA A 51 -2.31 27.65 -18.21
N LEU A 52 -2.24 28.98 -18.33
CA LEU A 52 -1.56 29.83 -17.33
C LEU A 52 -2.23 29.73 -15.95
N GLN A 53 -3.57 29.73 -15.91
CA GLN A 53 -4.32 29.62 -14.66
C GLN A 53 -4.23 28.22 -14.02
N LEU A 54 -4.28 27.16 -14.83
CA LEU A 54 -4.25 25.77 -14.36
C LEU A 54 -2.84 25.36 -13.92
N LEU A 55 -1.81 25.69 -14.71
CA LEU A 55 -0.44 25.20 -14.52
C LEU A 55 0.42 26.09 -13.62
N ASN A 56 0.19 27.41 -13.66
CA ASN A 56 1.05 28.41 -13.02
C ASN A 56 0.29 29.34 -12.06
N ASP A 57 -0.94 28.98 -11.68
CA ASP A 57 -1.82 29.83 -10.86
C ASP A 57 -1.94 31.27 -11.39
N GLY A 58 -1.98 31.41 -12.71
CA GLY A 58 -2.11 32.68 -13.43
C GLY A 58 -0.80 33.42 -13.65
N ALA A 59 0.32 32.95 -13.11
CA ALA A 59 1.63 33.51 -13.40
C ALA A 59 2.11 33.14 -14.81
N SER A 60 2.87 34.05 -15.43
CA SER A 60 3.58 33.79 -16.68
C SER A 60 5.07 33.72 -16.40
N PHE A 61 5.69 32.63 -16.83
CA PHE A 61 7.14 32.45 -16.78
C PHE A 61 7.69 32.46 -18.21
N GLU A 62 8.96 32.84 -18.34
CA GLU A 62 9.69 32.70 -19.61
C GLU A 62 10.56 31.45 -19.57
N VAL A 63 10.75 30.81 -20.73
CA VAL A 63 11.69 29.69 -20.86
C VAL A 63 13.10 30.21 -20.61
N ARG A 64 13.76 29.71 -19.56
CA ARG A 64 15.13 30.09 -19.23
C ARG A 64 16.05 29.77 -20.40
N GLN A 65 16.90 30.72 -20.79
CA GLN A 65 17.94 30.49 -21.79
C GLN A 65 19.29 30.19 -21.12
N ALA A 66 20.08 29.29 -21.70
CA ALA A 66 21.43 29.02 -21.23
C ALA A 66 22.38 30.19 -21.52
N ALA A 67 23.21 30.59 -20.55
CA ALA A 67 24.34 31.48 -20.79
C ALA A 67 25.48 30.75 -21.52
N SER A 68 26.52 31.48 -21.96
CA SER A 68 27.65 30.91 -22.71
C SER A 68 28.48 29.88 -21.94
N ASP A 69 28.39 29.87 -20.61
CA ASP A 69 29.07 28.94 -19.69
C ASP A 69 28.11 27.91 -19.06
N GLU A 70 26.92 27.74 -19.66
CA GLU A 70 25.87 26.84 -19.19
C GLU A 70 25.40 25.87 -20.27
N ILE A 71 24.87 24.73 -19.85
CA ILE A 71 24.25 23.73 -20.72
C ILE A 71 22.86 23.40 -20.21
N GLN A 72 21.93 23.24 -21.15
CA GLN A 72 20.56 22.83 -20.87
C GLN A 72 20.28 21.41 -21.35
N ILE A 73 19.53 20.67 -20.53
CA ILE A 73 18.89 19.42 -20.92
C ILE A 73 17.45 19.40 -20.43
N LEU A 74 16.57 18.83 -21.24
CA LEU A 74 15.20 18.57 -20.87
C LEU A 74 15.05 17.08 -20.55
N VAL A 75 14.52 16.79 -19.36
CA VAL A 75 14.11 15.45 -18.94
C VAL A 75 12.59 15.36 -19.06
N THR A 76 12.09 14.31 -19.70
CA THR A 76 10.66 14.05 -19.90
C THR A 76 10.36 12.58 -19.65
N PRO A 77 9.08 12.15 -19.60
CA PRO A 77 8.73 10.74 -19.71
C PRO A 77 9.36 10.09 -20.94
N ARG A 78 9.54 8.78 -20.88
CA ARG A 78 10.16 7.99 -21.95
C ARG A 78 9.36 8.11 -23.24
N LEU A 79 10.05 8.20 -24.38
CA LEU A 79 9.40 8.16 -25.70
C LEU A 79 8.53 6.91 -25.86
N GLY A 80 7.33 7.10 -26.41
CA GLY A 80 6.32 6.04 -26.53
C GLY A 80 5.54 5.76 -25.24
N THR A 81 5.68 6.58 -24.20
CA THR A 81 4.88 6.46 -22.97
C THR A 81 4.05 7.72 -22.70
N ILE A 82 3.04 7.58 -21.83
CA ILE A 82 2.18 8.68 -21.37
C ILE A 82 2.23 8.69 -19.84
N SER A 83 2.67 9.78 -19.23
CA SER A 83 2.78 9.83 -17.77
C SER A 83 1.39 9.78 -17.10
N PRO A 84 1.28 9.26 -15.85
CA PRO A 84 0.07 9.40 -15.04
C PRO A 84 -0.35 10.86 -14.87
N TRP A 85 0.64 11.76 -14.76
CA TRP A 85 0.42 13.21 -14.71
C TRP A 85 -0.30 13.72 -15.97
N SER A 86 0.09 13.26 -17.16
CA SER A 86 -0.54 13.63 -18.43
C SER A 86 -2.02 13.24 -18.49
N SER A 87 -2.37 12.01 -18.06
CA SER A 87 -3.76 11.54 -18.01
C SER A 87 -4.61 12.42 -17.09
N LYS A 88 -4.17 12.61 -15.84
CA LYS A 88 -4.89 13.42 -14.84
C LYS A 88 -4.99 14.89 -15.25
N ALA A 89 -3.92 15.45 -15.82
CA ALA A 89 -3.89 16.82 -16.32
C ALA A 89 -4.90 17.04 -17.45
N THR A 90 -4.98 16.10 -18.39
CA THR A 90 -5.92 16.17 -19.51
C THR A 90 -7.37 16.05 -19.03
N ASP A 91 -7.64 15.20 -18.02
CA ASP A 91 -8.94 15.12 -17.35
C ASP A 91 -9.32 16.47 -16.70
N ILE A 92 -8.39 17.15 -16.03
CA ILE A 92 -8.63 18.48 -15.42
C ILE A 92 -9.03 19.51 -16.48
N PHE A 93 -8.30 19.62 -17.60
CA PHE A 93 -8.62 20.57 -18.66
C PHE A 93 -10.02 20.32 -19.25
N THR A 94 -10.38 19.05 -19.43
CA THR A 94 -11.72 18.65 -19.89
C THR A 94 -12.79 19.08 -18.90
N ASN A 95 -12.60 18.80 -17.60
CA ASN A 95 -13.54 19.16 -16.55
C ASN A 95 -13.62 20.67 -16.27
N CYS A 96 -12.62 21.44 -16.68
CA CYS A 96 -12.61 22.90 -16.65
C CYS A 96 -13.23 23.55 -17.91
N ASN A 97 -13.94 22.78 -18.76
CA ASN A 97 -14.55 23.23 -20.02
C ASN A 97 -13.56 23.81 -21.05
N THR A 98 -12.29 23.40 -20.99
CA THR A 98 -11.25 23.82 -21.92
C THR A 98 -10.47 22.60 -22.43
N PRO A 99 -11.13 21.68 -23.15
CA PRO A 99 -10.50 20.43 -23.55
C PRO A 99 -9.27 20.68 -24.43
N ILE A 100 -8.26 19.86 -24.20
CA ILE A 100 -7.02 19.77 -24.97
C ILE A 100 -6.85 18.32 -25.39
N HIS A 101 -6.03 18.08 -26.43
CA HIS A 101 -5.79 16.72 -26.88
C HIS A 101 -4.81 15.99 -25.96
N ARG A 102 -3.59 16.51 -25.80
CA ARG A 102 -2.62 15.95 -24.88
C ARG A 102 -1.67 17.00 -24.32
N LEU A 103 -1.31 16.83 -23.04
CA LEU A 103 -0.37 17.67 -22.31
C LEU A 103 0.61 16.80 -21.53
N GLU A 104 1.89 17.09 -21.66
CA GLU A 104 2.97 16.43 -20.92
C GLU A 104 3.81 17.44 -20.13
N ARG A 105 4.56 16.96 -19.13
CA ARG A 105 5.46 17.78 -18.31
C ARG A 105 6.88 17.26 -18.38
N GLY A 106 7.84 18.18 -18.48
CA GLY A 106 9.27 17.89 -18.36
C GLY A 106 9.98 18.84 -17.39
N VAL A 107 11.23 18.53 -17.08
CA VAL A 107 12.12 19.35 -16.27
C VAL A 107 13.29 19.81 -17.12
N LEU A 108 13.41 21.13 -17.32
CA LEU A 108 14.57 21.75 -17.95
C LEU A 108 15.63 22.00 -16.88
N PHE A 109 16.70 21.22 -16.90
CA PHE A 109 17.89 21.47 -16.08
C PHE A 109 18.84 22.41 -16.82
N THR A 110 19.38 23.39 -16.09
CA THR A 110 20.51 24.19 -16.56
C THR A 110 21.70 24.01 -15.64
N LEU A 111 22.81 23.52 -16.18
CA LEU A 111 24.04 23.22 -15.46
C LEU A 111 25.13 24.24 -15.83
N LYS A 112 25.87 24.72 -14.82
CA LYS A 112 27.02 25.60 -15.01
C LYS A 112 28.32 24.88 -14.67
N GLY A 113 29.41 25.22 -15.36
CA GLY A 113 30.76 24.71 -15.07
C GLY A 113 31.14 23.44 -15.83
N VAL A 114 30.31 23.03 -16.79
CA VAL A 114 30.57 21.92 -17.71
C VAL A 114 30.39 22.39 -19.15
N SER A 115 31.24 21.90 -20.06
CA SER A 115 31.17 22.16 -21.52
C SER A 115 30.48 21.04 -22.29
N GLU A 116 30.31 19.88 -21.65
CA GLU A 116 29.55 18.73 -22.16
C GLU A 116 28.96 17.95 -20.98
N ILE A 117 27.87 17.22 -21.22
CA ILE A 117 27.21 16.41 -20.19
C ILE A 117 27.63 14.95 -20.38
N SER A 118 28.40 14.43 -19.42
CA SER A 118 28.82 13.03 -19.41
C SER A 118 27.65 12.07 -19.18
N ALA A 119 27.87 10.78 -19.43
CA ALA A 119 26.84 9.76 -19.21
C ALA A 119 26.44 9.66 -17.73
N GLU A 120 27.39 9.80 -16.81
CA GLU A 120 27.16 9.76 -15.36
C GLU A 120 26.31 10.93 -14.88
N VAL A 121 26.54 12.14 -15.43
CA VAL A 121 25.72 13.32 -15.13
C VAL A 121 24.30 13.13 -15.64
N LYS A 122 24.12 12.58 -16.86
CA LYS A 122 22.77 12.27 -17.38
C LYS A 122 22.05 11.29 -16.46
N LEU A 123 22.70 10.19 -16.08
CA LEU A 123 22.12 9.16 -15.19
C LEU A 123 21.81 9.68 -13.77
N ALA A 124 22.45 10.76 -13.34
CA ALA A 124 22.13 11.40 -12.06
C ALA A 124 20.91 12.34 -12.13
N LEU A 125 20.47 12.72 -13.34
CA LEU A 125 19.39 13.70 -13.58
C LEU A 125 18.09 13.08 -14.09
N HIS A 126 18.11 11.82 -14.51
CA HIS A 126 16.90 11.12 -14.95
C HIS A 126 16.95 9.63 -14.60
N ASP A 127 15.79 9.01 -14.50
CA ASP A 127 15.64 7.56 -14.48
C ASP A 127 15.60 7.02 -15.92
N ARG A 128 16.64 6.28 -16.30
CA ARG A 128 16.77 5.67 -17.63
C ARG A 128 15.65 4.67 -17.99
N MET A 129 14.91 4.15 -17.00
CA MET A 129 13.83 3.18 -17.23
C MET A 129 12.51 3.87 -17.59
N THR A 130 12.27 5.06 -17.04
CA THR A 130 10.97 5.76 -17.12
C THR A 130 11.04 7.10 -17.86
N GLU A 131 12.24 7.66 -18.07
CA GLU A 131 12.44 9.00 -18.62
C GLU A 131 13.34 9.01 -19.87
N SER A 132 13.35 10.13 -20.58
CA SER A 132 14.21 10.42 -21.73
C SER A 132 14.82 11.81 -21.60
N VAL A 133 16.01 11.99 -22.18
CA VAL A 133 16.78 13.24 -22.13
C VAL A 133 16.92 13.83 -23.52
N PHE A 134 16.56 15.10 -23.67
CA PHE A 134 16.74 15.88 -24.89
C PHE A 134 17.75 17.00 -24.68
N ASN A 135 18.60 17.24 -25.68
CA ASN A 135 19.55 18.34 -25.67
C ASN A 135 18.90 19.67 -26.07
N GLN A 136 17.77 19.63 -26.78
CA GLN A 136 16.97 20.79 -27.19
C GLN A 136 15.50 20.54 -26.84
N ILE A 137 14.78 21.59 -26.45
CA ILE A 137 13.37 21.46 -26.05
C ILE A 137 12.48 21.03 -27.23
N ASP A 138 12.75 21.54 -28.44
CA ASP A 138 11.96 21.24 -29.65
C ASP A 138 11.97 19.75 -30.03
N ASP A 139 13.03 19.01 -29.67
CA ASP A 139 13.15 17.57 -29.90
C ASP A 139 12.09 16.77 -29.12
N ALA A 140 11.54 17.34 -28.04
CA ALA A 140 10.49 16.72 -27.22
C ALA A 140 9.16 16.57 -27.98
N SER A 141 9.02 17.19 -29.16
CA SER A 141 7.90 16.95 -30.07
C SER A 141 7.70 15.45 -30.39
N ALA A 142 8.77 14.67 -30.32
CA ALA A 142 8.76 13.22 -30.49
C ALA A 142 7.84 12.48 -29.48
N LEU A 143 7.55 13.06 -28.31
CA LEU A 143 6.60 12.51 -27.33
C LEU A 143 5.16 12.36 -27.87
N PHE A 144 4.81 13.17 -28.85
CA PHE A 144 3.48 13.23 -29.45
C PHE A 144 3.42 12.58 -30.84
N SER A 145 4.44 11.80 -31.20
CA SER A 145 4.44 11.07 -32.48
C SER A 145 3.36 9.99 -32.45
N GLU A 146 2.40 10.09 -33.35
CA GLU A 146 1.43 9.02 -33.59
C GLU A 146 1.91 8.13 -34.73
N THR A 147 1.75 6.83 -34.57
CA THR A 147 2.00 5.83 -35.61
C THR A 147 0.69 5.17 -36.00
N GLU A 148 0.55 4.83 -37.28
CA GLU A 148 -0.59 4.05 -37.76
C GLU A 148 -0.67 2.69 -37.03
N PRO A 149 -1.88 2.16 -36.77
CA PRO A 149 -2.07 0.85 -36.16
C PRO A 149 -1.31 -0.24 -36.93
N LYS A 150 -0.49 -1.03 -36.23
CA LYS A 150 0.22 -2.16 -36.86
C LYS A 150 -0.78 -3.27 -37.22
N PRO A 151 -0.63 -3.95 -38.37
CA PRO A 151 -1.49 -5.06 -38.75
C PRO A 151 -1.21 -6.32 -37.92
N LEU A 152 -2.14 -7.28 -37.98
CA LEU A 152 -2.00 -8.62 -37.41
C LEU A 152 -0.85 -9.40 -38.07
N ASN A 153 -0.07 -10.16 -37.29
CA ASN A 153 1.00 -11.00 -37.81
C ASN A 153 0.63 -12.49 -37.77
N SER A 154 0.81 -13.20 -38.88
CA SER A 154 0.50 -14.63 -39.01
C SER A 154 1.77 -15.46 -39.13
N ILE A 155 1.90 -16.51 -38.33
CA ILE A 155 3.08 -17.38 -38.28
C ILE A 155 2.87 -18.58 -39.20
N ASP A 156 3.69 -18.68 -40.26
CA ASP A 156 3.46 -19.61 -41.38
C ASP A 156 3.84 -21.07 -41.10
N ILE A 157 3.14 -21.73 -40.20
CA ILE A 157 3.37 -23.16 -39.88
C ILE A 157 2.91 -24.09 -41.00
N LEU A 158 1.93 -23.70 -41.82
CA LEU A 158 1.44 -24.54 -42.92
C LEU A 158 2.45 -24.59 -44.07
N GLY A 159 3.16 -23.49 -44.32
CA GLY A 159 4.22 -23.41 -45.34
C GLY A 159 5.60 -23.86 -44.84
N GLN A 160 5.95 -23.57 -43.58
CA GLN A 160 7.31 -23.76 -43.04
C GLN A 160 7.40 -24.80 -41.91
N GLY A 161 6.28 -25.38 -41.48
CA GLY A 161 6.24 -26.37 -40.41
C GLY A 161 6.54 -25.81 -39.02
N LYS A 162 6.87 -26.70 -38.08
CA LYS A 162 7.17 -26.39 -36.66
C LYS A 162 8.25 -25.30 -36.50
N GLU A 163 9.23 -25.25 -37.38
CA GLU A 163 10.36 -24.30 -37.31
C GLU A 163 9.92 -22.83 -37.35
N ALA A 164 8.82 -22.51 -38.04
CA ALA A 164 8.27 -21.15 -38.02
C ALA A 164 7.83 -20.73 -36.61
N LEU A 165 7.22 -21.66 -35.85
CA LEU A 165 6.81 -21.40 -34.48
C LEU A 165 7.99 -21.34 -33.51
N VAL A 166 9.01 -22.19 -33.70
CA VAL A 166 10.26 -22.13 -32.90
C VAL A 166 10.96 -20.77 -33.08
N LYS A 167 11.05 -20.29 -34.32
CA LYS A 167 11.59 -18.97 -34.60
C LYS A 167 10.76 -17.86 -33.95
N ALA A 168 9.43 -17.91 -34.11
CA ALA A 168 8.52 -16.93 -33.51
C ALA A 168 8.58 -16.91 -31.97
N ASN A 169 8.69 -18.09 -31.33
CA ASN A 169 8.86 -18.21 -29.88
C ASN A 169 10.08 -17.44 -29.36
N SER A 170 11.18 -17.46 -30.12
CA SER A 170 12.40 -16.74 -29.78
C SER A 170 12.33 -15.24 -30.13
N GLU A 171 11.73 -14.90 -31.27
CA GLU A 171 11.62 -13.52 -31.77
C GLU A 171 10.65 -12.66 -30.93
N PHE A 172 9.51 -13.23 -30.55
CA PHE A 172 8.48 -12.55 -29.76
C PHE A 172 8.57 -12.83 -28.25
N GLY A 173 9.48 -13.73 -27.84
CA GLY A 173 9.69 -14.05 -26.42
C GLY A 173 8.50 -14.73 -25.75
N PHE A 174 7.76 -15.59 -26.46
CA PHE A 174 6.60 -16.30 -25.90
C PHE A 174 6.98 -17.28 -24.77
N ALA A 175 8.26 -17.67 -24.68
CA ALA A 175 8.79 -18.59 -23.67
C ALA A 175 8.06 -19.96 -23.61
N LEU A 176 7.57 -20.43 -24.76
CA LEU A 176 6.94 -21.74 -24.91
C LEU A 176 7.98 -22.86 -24.79
N SER A 177 7.62 -23.92 -24.09
CA SER A 177 8.36 -25.19 -24.07
C SER A 177 8.23 -25.95 -25.39
N ASP A 178 9.14 -26.91 -25.63
CA ASP A 178 9.08 -27.77 -26.83
C ASP A 178 7.74 -28.52 -26.94
N GLU A 179 7.17 -28.95 -25.81
CA GLU A 179 5.87 -29.63 -25.75
C GLU A 179 4.71 -28.68 -26.12
N GLU A 180 4.76 -27.43 -25.66
CA GLU A 180 3.78 -26.40 -26.00
C GLU A 180 3.85 -26.02 -27.49
N VAL A 181 5.07 -25.94 -28.05
CA VAL A 181 5.28 -25.73 -29.49
C VAL A 181 4.70 -26.89 -30.30
N ASP A 182 4.91 -28.14 -29.87
CA ASP A 182 4.34 -29.33 -30.53
C ASP A 182 2.81 -29.34 -30.46
N TYR A 183 2.26 -29.02 -29.28
CA TYR A 183 0.82 -28.93 -29.06
C TYR A 183 0.17 -27.89 -29.98
N LEU A 184 0.71 -26.67 -30.02
CA LEU A 184 0.19 -25.58 -30.85
C LEU A 184 0.32 -25.91 -32.34
N THR A 185 1.46 -26.45 -32.77
CA THR A 185 1.67 -26.85 -34.17
C THR A 185 0.61 -27.87 -34.59
N ALA A 186 0.35 -28.89 -33.77
CA ALA A 186 -0.67 -29.90 -34.05
C ALA A 186 -2.09 -29.30 -34.07
N ALA A 187 -2.42 -28.43 -33.11
CA ALA A 187 -3.72 -27.80 -33.00
C ALA A 187 -4.05 -26.93 -34.23
N PHE A 188 -3.14 -26.03 -34.63
CA PHE A 188 -3.35 -25.15 -35.78
C PHE A 188 -3.30 -25.88 -37.12
N THR A 189 -2.46 -26.92 -37.25
CA THR A 189 -2.48 -27.81 -38.42
C THR A 189 -3.83 -28.50 -38.57
N LYS A 190 -4.40 -29.00 -37.46
CA LYS A 190 -5.74 -29.64 -37.45
C LYS A 190 -6.86 -28.65 -37.81
N MET A 191 -6.74 -27.39 -37.42
CA MET A 191 -7.68 -26.32 -37.80
C MET A 191 -7.51 -25.87 -39.26
N GLY A 192 -6.43 -26.26 -39.93
CA GLY A 192 -6.18 -25.92 -41.33
C GLY A 192 -5.86 -24.45 -41.58
N ARG A 193 -5.31 -23.75 -40.58
CA ARG A 193 -4.89 -22.34 -40.68
C ARG A 193 -3.61 -22.07 -39.89
N ASN A 194 -2.93 -20.98 -40.24
CA ASN A 194 -1.79 -20.47 -39.47
C ASN A 194 -2.28 -19.81 -38.15
N PRO A 195 -1.51 -19.90 -37.04
CA PRO A 195 -1.73 -19.11 -35.84
C PRO A 195 -1.33 -17.66 -36.05
N ASN A 196 -2.01 -16.75 -35.34
CA ASN A 196 -1.59 -15.35 -35.25
C ASN A 196 -0.74 -15.10 -33.99
N ASP A 197 0.10 -14.07 -34.03
CA ASP A 197 0.93 -13.63 -32.89
C ASP A 197 0.12 -13.39 -31.60
N ILE A 198 -1.03 -12.71 -31.71
CA ILE A 198 -1.98 -12.49 -30.62
C ILE A 198 -2.48 -13.80 -29.98
N GLU A 199 -2.72 -14.85 -30.78
CA GLU A 199 -3.20 -16.14 -30.27
C GLU A 199 -2.09 -16.88 -29.51
N LEU A 200 -0.85 -16.77 -30.01
CA LEU A 200 0.34 -17.37 -29.39
C LEU A 200 0.74 -16.64 -28.11
N MET A 201 0.70 -15.31 -28.10
CA MET A 201 0.95 -14.50 -26.91
C MET A 201 -0.09 -14.76 -25.83
N MET A 202 -1.38 -14.76 -26.19
CA MET A 202 -2.47 -15.12 -25.27
C MET A 202 -2.26 -16.52 -24.67
N PHE A 203 -1.93 -17.52 -25.50
CA PHE A 203 -1.63 -18.86 -25.02
C PHE A 203 -0.42 -18.88 -24.07
N ALA A 204 0.66 -18.19 -24.42
CA ALA A 204 1.88 -18.12 -23.63
C ALA A 204 1.65 -17.51 -22.24
N GLN A 205 0.88 -16.42 -22.14
CA GLN A 205 0.58 -15.80 -20.85
C GLN A 205 -0.33 -16.69 -19.99
N ALA A 206 -1.43 -17.20 -20.57
CA ALA A 206 -2.39 -18.07 -19.89
C ALA A 206 -1.81 -19.44 -19.47
N ASN A 207 -0.66 -19.84 -20.04
CA ASN A 207 0.05 -21.07 -19.70
C ASN A 207 1.44 -20.82 -19.10
N SER A 208 1.75 -19.60 -18.67
CA SER A 208 2.98 -19.29 -17.93
C SER A 208 3.02 -19.98 -16.56
N GLU A 209 4.21 -20.08 -15.95
CA GLU A 209 4.32 -20.60 -14.58
C GLU A 209 3.52 -19.72 -13.60
N HIS A 210 3.60 -18.40 -13.77
CA HIS A 210 2.89 -17.41 -12.97
C HIS A 210 1.36 -17.58 -12.99
N CYS A 211 0.75 -17.94 -14.13
CA CYS A 211 -0.71 -18.08 -14.25
C CYS A 211 -1.21 -19.50 -13.98
N ARG A 212 -0.41 -20.55 -14.25
CA ARG A 212 -0.84 -21.96 -14.10
C ARG A 212 -0.32 -22.66 -12.86
N HIS A 213 0.62 -22.06 -12.13
CA HIS A 213 1.20 -22.64 -10.92
C HIS A 213 1.69 -24.09 -11.19
N LYS A 214 2.40 -24.33 -12.31
CA LYS A 214 2.67 -25.70 -12.78
C LYS A 214 3.52 -26.47 -11.77
N ILE A 215 4.46 -25.81 -11.07
CA ILE A 215 5.27 -26.41 -10.01
C ILE A 215 4.38 -26.80 -8.81
N PHE A 216 3.48 -25.94 -8.38
CA PHE A 216 2.54 -26.25 -7.28
C PHE A 216 1.54 -27.36 -7.65
N GLY A 217 1.21 -27.47 -8.94
CA GLY A 217 0.41 -28.54 -9.52
C GLY A 217 1.18 -29.82 -9.86
N SER A 218 2.51 -29.82 -9.79
CA SER A 218 3.37 -30.91 -10.30
C SER A 218 3.23 -32.22 -9.54
N GLU A 219 3.61 -33.30 -10.20
CA GLU A 219 3.94 -34.58 -9.57
C GLU A 219 5.39 -34.56 -9.08
N TRP A 220 5.65 -35.02 -7.86
CA TRP A 220 6.98 -34.98 -7.24
C TRP A 220 7.55 -36.39 -7.04
N THR A 221 8.84 -36.55 -7.31
CA THR A 221 9.61 -37.77 -7.02
C THR A 221 10.83 -37.42 -6.17
N ILE A 222 10.90 -37.95 -4.96
CA ILE A 222 11.96 -37.62 -3.98
C ILE A 222 12.78 -38.89 -3.76
N ASP A 223 14.09 -38.83 -3.99
CA ASP A 223 14.99 -39.98 -3.83
C ASP A 223 14.51 -41.26 -4.57
N GLY A 224 13.88 -41.06 -5.74
CA GLY A 224 13.29 -42.13 -6.54
C GLY A 224 11.88 -42.56 -6.14
N GLU A 225 11.31 -42.01 -5.07
CA GLU A 225 9.95 -42.30 -4.60
C GLU A 225 8.94 -41.22 -5.00
N LYS A 226 7.92 -41.65 -5.77
CA LYS A 226 6.82 -40.78 -6.19
C LYS A 226 5.94 -40.40 -5.00
N GLN A 227 5.73 -39.10 -4.82
CA GLN A 227 4.93 -38.54 -3.75
C GLN A 227 3.43 -38.54 -4.13
N PRO A 228 2.53 -38.77 -3.15
CA PRO A 228 1.11 -38.93 -3.42
C PRO A 228 0.36 -37.61 -3.72
N LEU A 229 0.90 -36.47 -3.26
CA LEU A 229 0.26 -35.16 -3.33
C LEU A 229 1.19 -34.13 -3.96
N SER A 230 0.62 -33.17 -4.69
CA SER A 230 1.33 -31.94 -5.07
C SER A 230 1.37 -30.92 -3.93
N LEU A 231 2.19 -29.89 -4.07
CA LEU A 231 2.25 -28.77 -3.12
C LEU A 231 0.87 -28.14 -2.92
N PHE A 232 0.13 -27.87 -4.00
CA PHE A 232 -1.20 -27.29 -3.91
C PHE A 232 -2.21 -28.21 -3.21
N GLN A 233 -2.11 -29.53 -3.41
CA GLN A 233 -2.95 -30.50 -2.69
C GLN A 233 -2.63 -30.52 -1.19
N MET A 234 -1.36 -30.34 -0.81
CA MET A 234 -0.96 -30.20 0.59
C MET A 234 -1.51 -28.90 1.21
N ILE A 235 -1.52 -27.78 0.49
CA ILE A 235 -2.17 -26.54 0.98
C ILE A 235 -3.70 -26.73 1.11
N LYS A 236 -4.36 -27.30 0.10
CA LYS A 236 -5.80 -27.59 0.14
C LYS A 236 -6.21 -28.55 1.25
N ASN A 237 -5.29 -29.37 1.75
CA ASN A 237 -5.53 -30.23 2.91
C ASN A 237 -5.92 -29.40 4.14
N THR A 238 -5.30 -28.23 4.35
CA THR A 238 -5.62 -27.36 5.50
C THR A 238 -7.09 -26.93 5.51
N TYR A 239 -7.62 -26.48 4.36
CA TYR A 239 -9.04 -26.15 4.22
C TYR A 239 -9.94 -27.37 4.33
N LYS A 240 -9.53 -28.52 3.77
CA LYS A 240 -10.29 -29.78 3.87
C LYS A 240 -10.47 -30.22 5.33
N GLU A 241 -9.42 -30.10 6.14
CA GLU A 241 -9.44 -30.49 7.55
C GLU A 241 -10.03 -29.40 8.46
N SER A 242 -10.01 -28.12 8.04
CA SER A 242 -10.49 -26.97 8.84
C SER A 242 -11.38 -25.99 8.03
N PRO A 243 -12.53 -26.43 7.46
CA PRO A 243 -13.35 -25.61 6.56
C PRO A 243 -14.22 -24.58 7.28
N THR A 244 -14.32 -24.65 8.62
CA THR A 244 -15.22 -23.82 9.43
C THR A 244 -14.97 -22.33 9.18
N ASP A 245 -16.06 -21.59 8.98
CA ASP A 245 -16.11 -20.14 8.76
C ASP A 245 -15.35 -19.62 7.54
N VAL A 246 -14.99 -20.50 6.60
CA VAL A 246 -14.50 -20.13 5.27
C VAL A 246 -15.67 -20.20 4.28
N LEU A 247 -16.00 -19.07 3.67
CA LEU A 247 -17.11 -18.92 2.72
C LEU A 247 -16.65 -19.10 1.27
N SER A 248 -15.42 -18.69 0.94
CA SER A 248 -14.82 -18.88 -0.38
C SER A 248 -13.33 -19.19 -0.26
N ALA A 249 -12.85 -20.21 -0.97
CA ALA A 249 -11.45 -20.59 -1.06
C ALA A 249 -11.14 -21.24 -2.42
N TYR A 250 -10.03 -20.86 -3.05
CA TYR A 250 -9.50 -21.42 -4.30
C TYR A 250 -10.47 -21.39 -5.52
N LYS A 251 -11.47 -20.52 -5.50
CA LYS A 251 -12.49 -20.37 -6.56
C LYS A 251 -12.76 -18.91 -6.94
N ASP A 252 -11.91 -18.01 -6.45
CA ASP A 252 -11.99 -16.58 -6.69
C ASP A 252 -10.61 -15.94 -6.45
N ASN A 253 -10.47 -14.66 -6.76
CA ASN A 253 -9.23 -13.90 -6.63
C ASN A 253 -8.80 -13.69 -5.17
N ALA A 254 -9.75 -13.72 -4.24
CA ALA A 254 -9.50 -13.66 -2.80
C ALA A 254 -10.28 -14.77 -2.08
N SER A 255 -9.86 -15.08 -0.85
CA SER A 255 -10.68 -15.92 0.04
C SER A 255 -11.60 -15.07 0.89
N VAL A 256 -12.69 -15.66 1.37
CA VAL A 256 -13.69 -14.99 2.21
C VAL A 256 -13.97 -15.81 3.44
N ILE A 257 -14.00 -15.16 4.61
CA ILE A 257 -14.34 -15.76 5.90
C ILE A 257 -15.53 -15.05 6.54
N VAL A 258 -16.17 -15.71 7.50
CA VAL A 258 -17.25 -15.11 8.28
C VAL A 258 -16.71 -13.90 9.07
N GLY A 259 -17.53 -12.86 9.13
CA GLY A 259 -17.30 -11.67 9.96
C GLY A 259 -18.59 -11.34 10.72
N TYR A 260 -18.68 -10.15 11.30
CA TYR A 260 -19.76 -9.82 12.21
C TYR A 260 -20.95 -9.12 11.55
N ASP A 261 -22.15 -9.34 12.11
CA ASP A 261 -23.30 -8.47 11.90
C ASP A 261 -23.00 -7.06 12.43
N THR A 262 -23.21 -6.05 11.59
CA THR A 262 -22.87 -4.67 11.93
C THR A 262 -23.80 -3.68 11.25
N GLN A 263 -23.56 -2.39 11.48
CA GLN A 263 -24.23 -1.30 10.78
C GLN A 263 -23.32 -0.77 9.68
N ARG A 264 -23.47 -1.31 8.46
CA ARG A 264 -22.78 -0.80 7.27
C ARG A 264 -23.27 0.61 6.96
N PHE A 265 -22.37 1.54 6.64
CA PHE A 265 -22.71 2.94 6.37
C PHE A 265 -22.34 3.32 4.94
N TYR A 266 -23.32 3.62 4.11
CA TYR A 266 -23.14 3.95 2.69
C TYR A 266 -24.35 4.71 2.13
N PRO A 267 -24.19 5.43 0.99
CA PRO A 267 -25.28 6.22 0.43
C PRO A 267 -26.29 5.36 -0.33
N LYS A 268 -27.56 5.76 -0.27
CA LYS A 268 -28.66 5.17 -1.03
C LYS A 268 -29.58 6.24 -1.60
N PRO A 269 -30.16 6.03 -2.79
CA PRO A 269 -31.13 6.95 -3.34
C PRO A 269 -32.37 7.04 -2.43
N ASP A 270 -32.82 8.26 -2.15
CA ASP A 270 -34.10 8.56 -1.53
C ASP A 270 -35.22 8.71 -2.59
N GLU A 271 -36.42 9.10 -2.16
CA GLU A 271 -37.58 9.28 -3.05
C GLU A 271 -37.38 10.39 -4.10
N ASN A 272 -36.45 11.32 -3.87
CA ASN A 272 -36.10 12.40 -4.78
C ASN A 272 -34.88 12.07 -5.64
N GLY A 273 -34.29 10.88 -5.47
CA GLY A 273 -33.09 10.44 -6.17
C GLY A 273 -31.77 10.96 -5.56
N HIS A 274 -31.81 11.60 -4.39
CA HIS A 274 -30.61 12.00 -3.66
C HIS A 274 -29.96 10.80 -2.98
N TYR A 275 -28.65 10.68 -3.09
CA TYR A 275 -27.89 9.61 -2.45
C TYR A 275 -27.63 9.96 -0.98
N VAL A 276 -28.49 9.51 -0.06
CA VAL A 276 -28.41 9.79 1.38
C VAL A 276 -27.65 8.68 2.11
N TYR A 277 -26.62 9.01 2.90
CA TYR A 277 -25.91 8.04 3.73
C TYR A 277 -26.82 7.51 4.84
N LYS A 278 -26.86 6.19 5.01
CA LYS A 278 -27.62 5.53 6.07
C LYS A 278 -26.90 4.31 6.59
N TYR A 279 -27.11 4.02 7.88
CA TYR A 279 -26.76 2.74 8.46
C TYR A 279 -27.72 1.66 7.99
N LYS A 280 -27.17 0.50 7.65
CA LYS A 280 -27.90 -0.71 7.33
C LYS A 280 -27.33 -1.90 8.12
N SER A 281 -28.22 -2.56 8.85
CA SER A 281 -27.91 -3.83 9.51
C SER A 281 -27.57 -4.89 8.48
N GLN A 282 -26.36 -5.41 8.53
CA GLN A 282 -25.84 -6.41 7.59
C GLN A 282 -24.53 -7.01 8.11
N ALA A 283 -24.34 -8.31 7.90
CA ALA A 283 -23.06 -8.97 8.06
C ALA A 283 -21.97 -8.36 7.15
N ALA A 284 -20.82 -8.10 7.74
CA ALA A 284 -19.61 -7.70 7.04
C ALA A 284 -18.62 -8.87 7.07
N HIS A 285 -18.69 -9.73 6.06
CA HIS A 285 -17.72 -10.81 5.88
C HIS A 285 -16.37 -10.24 5.44
N ILE A 286 -15.30 -10.97 5.75
CA ILE A 286 -13.93 -10.52 5.58
C ILE A 286 -13.35 -11.22 4.36
N LEU A 287 -12.99 -10.46 3.33
CA LEU A 287 -12.20 -10.98 2.21
C LEU A 287 -10.72 -10.73 2.50
N MET A 288 -9.82 -11.59 2.01
CA MET A 288 -8.38 -11.45 2.21
C MET A 288 -7.57 -11.94 1.01
N LYS A 289 -6.52 -11.18 0.66
CA LYS A 289 -5.57 -11.52 -0.40
C LYS A 289 -4.19 -10.97 -0.07
N VAL A 290 -3.16 -11.64 -0.58
CA VAL A 290 -1.77 -11.21 -0.53
C VAL A 290 -1.12 -11.65 -1.84
N GLU A 291 -0.26 -10.79 -2.37
CA GLU A 291 0.33 -10.83 -3.70
C GLU A 291 1.81 -10.44 -3.62
N THR A 292 2.57 -10.73 -4.69
CA THR A 292 3.99 -10.33 -4.80
C THR A 292 4.30 -9.64 -6.12
N HIS A 293 5.29 -8.75 -6.12
CA HIS A 293 5.71 -8.02 -7.32
C HIS A 293 7.25 -7.92 -7.46
N ASN A 294 7.90 -9.07 -7.31
CA ASN A 294 9.34 -9.21 -7.12
C ASN A 294 10.20 -8.74 -8.31
N HIS A 295 9.91 -9.25 -9.52
CA HIS A 295 10.73 -8.94 -10.72
C HIS A 295 10.61 -7.48 -11.15
N PRO A 296 9.41 -6.89 -11.30
CA PRO A 296 9.28 -5.47 -11.66
C PRO A 296 9.94 -4.55 -10.63
N THR A 297 9.85 -4.88 -9.34
CA THR A 297 10.49 -4.10 -8.27
C THR A 297 12.03 -4.16 -8.36
N ALA A 298 12.61 -5.26 -8.84
CA ALA A 298 14.06 -5.34 -9.07
C ALA A 298 14.54 -4.40 -10.19
N ILE A 299 13.65 -4.01 -11.10
CA ILE A 299 13.97 -3.21 -12.29
C ILE A 299 13.60 -1.73 -12.08
N ALA A 300 12.36 -1.45 -11.68
CA ALA A 300 11.82 -0.12 -11.42
C ALA A 300 11.04 -0.12 -10.09
N PRO A 301 11.72 0.07 -8.94
CA PRO A 301 11.14 -0.22 -7.64
C PRO A 301 9.86 0.54 -7.30
N PHE A 302 9.80 1.85 -7.62
CA PHE A 302 8.61 2.67 -7.35
C PHE A 302 7.38 2.10 -8.08
N ALA A 303 7.46 1.99 -9.40
CA ALA A 303 6.35 1.49 -10.22
C ALA A 303 6.00 0.05 -9.85
N GLY A 304 6.99 -0.83 -9.65
CA GLY A 304 6.76 -2.22 -9.26
C GLY A 304 6.02 -2.37 -7.93
N ALA A 305 6.41 -1.59 -6.92
CA ALA A 305 5.73 -1.63 -5.62
C ALA A 305 4.32 -1.02 -5.66
N ALA A 306 4.14 0.07 -6.43
CA ALA A 306 2.85 0.71 -6.61
C ALA A 306 1.86 -0.24 -7.29
N THR A 307 2.26 -0.88 -8.40
CA THR A 307 1.39 -1.81 -9.13
C THR A 307 1.20 -3.14 -8.43
N GLY A 308 2.13 -3.56 -7.57
CA GLY A 308 1.92 -4.65 -6.63
C GLY A 308 0.74 -4.38 -5.69
N SER A 309 0.67 -3.17 -5.13
CA SER A 309 -0.47 -2.74 -4.32
C SER A 309 -1.76 -2.63 -5.13
N GLY A 310 -1.70 -2.02 -6.32
CA GLY A 310 -2.87 -1.88 -7.18
C GLY A 310 -3.45 -3.22 -7.64
N GLY A 311 -2.61 -4.15 -8.12
CA GLY A 311 -3.07 -5.48 -8.52
C GLY A 311 -3.83 -6.20 -7.40
N GLU A 312 -3.29 -6.16 -6.18
CA GLU A 312 -3.91 -6.77 -5.02
C GLU A 312 -5.22 -6.09 -4.60
N ILE A 313 -5.29 -4.76 -4.66
CA ILE A 313 -6.53 -4.00 -4.42
C ILE A 313 -7.62 -4.36 -5.44
N ARG A 314 -7.24 -4.62 -6.71
CA ARG A 314 -8.21 -5.07 -7.72
C ARG A 314 -8.77 -6.45 -7.40
N ASP A 315 -7.95 -7.37 -6.92
CA ASP A 315 -8.42 -8.70 -6.48
C ASP A 315 -9.45 -8.60 -5.36
N GLU A 316 -9.20 -7.73 -4.38
CA GLU A 316 -10.16 -7.46 -3.31
C GLU A 316 -11.47 -6.88 -3.85
N GLY A 317 -11.41 -5.88 -4.73
CA GLY A 317 -12.58 -5.27 -5.37
C GLY A 317 -13.37 -6.24 -6.27
N ALA A 318 -12.67 -7.16 -6.94
CA ALA A 318 -13.23 -8.14 -7.85
C ALA A 318 -13.69 -9.44 -7.17
N THR A 319 -13.61 -9.54 -5.85
CA THR A 319 -14.08 -10.71 -5.11
C THR A 319 -15.61 -10.83 -5.21
N GLY A 320 -16.08 -12.02 -5.57
CA GLY A 320 -17.50 -12.33 -5.75
C GLY A 320 -18.15 -11.42 -6.79
N ARG A 321 -19.19 -10.68 -6.36
CA ARG A 321 -19.90 -9.70 -7.19
C ARG A 321 -19.60 -8.25 -6.82
N GLY A 322 -18.45 -8.02 -6.17
CA GLY A 322 -17.97 -6.71 -5.76
C GLY A 322 -17.62 -6.68 -4.27
N GLY A 323 -16.32 -6.64 -3.97
CA GLY A 323 -15.78 -6.41 -2.63
C GLY A 323 -15.42 -4.95 -2.37
N LYS A 324 -15.21 -4.60 -1.11
CA LYS A 324 -14.68 -3.28 -0.71
C LYS A 324 -13.38 -3.43 0.08
N PRO A 325 -12.23 -3.00 -0.47
CA PRO A 325 -10.98 -2.97 0.27
C PRO A 325 -11.06 -2.09 1.51
N LYS A 326 -10.45 -2.54 2.62
CA LYS A 326 -10.52 -1.83 3.91
C LYS A 326 -9.15 -1.45 4.45
N ALA A 327 -8.20 -2.37 4.53
CA ALA A 327 -6.87 -2.14 5.09
C ALA A 327 -5.82 -2.98 4.38
N GLY A 328 -4.61 -2.44 4.24
CA GLY A 328 -3.51 -3.06 3.52
C GLY A 328 -2.26 -3.27 4.35
N LEU A 329 -1.35 -4.04 3.78
CA LEU A 329 0.01 -4.24 4.25
C LEU A 329 1.01 -4.09 3.11
N THR A 330 2.26 -3.77 3.44
CA THR A 330 3.35 -3.74 2.45
C THR A 330 4.63 -4.19 3.13
N ALA A 331 5.35 -5.13 2.51
CA ALA A 331 6.54 -5.71 3.10
C ALA A 331 7.65 -5.96 2.08
N PHE A 332 8.90 -6.01 2.57
CA PHE A 332 10.08 -6.11 1.73
C PHE A 332 11.13 -7.08 2.29
N THR A 333 11.77 -7.84 1.39
CA THR A 333 13.05 -8.53 1.69
C THR A 333 14.08 -8.13 0.64
N THR A 334 15.25 -7.66 1.08
CA THR A 334 16.36 -7.29 0.17
C THR A 334 17.69 -7.86 0.64
N SER A 335 18.71 -7.81 -0.22
CA SER A 335 20.10 -7.93 0.23
C SER A 335 20.52 -6.76 1.14
N ASN A 336 21.78 -6.75 1.58
CA ASN A 336 22.35 -5.70 2.45
C ASN A 336 22.21 -4.31 1.81
N LEU A 337 21.91 -3.30 2.62
CA LEU A 337 21.65 -1.94 2.14
C LEU A 337 22.93 -1.23 1.71
N ASN A 338 24.05 -1.50 2.38
CA ASN A 338 25.33 -0.83 2.14
C ASN A 338 25.16 0.70 2.09
N ILE A 339 24.52 1.26 3.14
CA ILE A 339 24.23 2.70 3.21
C ILE A 339 25.57 3.47 3.23
N PRO A 340 25.82 4.37 2.27
CA PRO A 340 27.11 5.07 2.18
C PRO A 340 27.45 5.87 3.44
N GLY A 341 28.60 5.58 4.04
CA GLY A 341 29.05 6.22 5.28
C GLY A 341 28.38 5.67 6.56
N PHE A 342 27.58 4.61 6.43
CA PHE A 342 26.94 3.88 7.51
C PHE A 342 26.99 2.36 7.26
N GLU A 343 28.04 1.89 6.60
CA GLU A 343 28.25 0.47 6.32
C GLU A 343 28.39 -0.32 7.64
N GLN A 344 27.68 -1.45 7.74
CA GLN A 344 27.69 -2.28 8.94
C GLN A 344 28.75 -3.40 8.87
N PRO A 345 29.26 -3.89 10.01
CA PRO A 345 30.37 -4.87 10.04
C PRO A 345 30.08 -6.21 9.32
N TRP A 346 28.82 -6.58 9.16
CA TRP A 346 28.41 -7.80 8.46
C TRP A 346 28.23 -7.62 6.94
N GLU A 347 28.18 -6.39 6.44
CA GLU A 347 27.91 -6.12 5.03
C GLU A 347 29.17 -6.34 4.17
N GLU A 348 28.98 -6.98 3.01
CA GLU A 348 30.00 -7.16 1.98
C GLU A 348 29.46 -6.72 0.62
N ASN A 349 30.25 -5.96 -0.13
CA ASN A 349 29.86 -5.54 -1.48
C ASN A 349 30.19 -6.62 -2.51
N TYR A 350 29.23 -7.50 -2.78
CA TYR A 350 29.37 -8.59 -3.76
C TYR A 350 29.15 -8.13 -5.23
N GLY A 351 28.72 -6.89 -5.45
CA GLY A 351 28.30 -6.37 -6.76
C GLY A 351 26.84 -6.73 -7.07
N LYS A 352 26.34 -6.31 -8.24
CA LYS A 352 24.98 -6.62 -8.74
C LYS A 352 24.91 -6.46 -10.26
N PRO A 353 23.89 -7.01 -10.95
CA PRO A 353 23.65 -6.72 -12.35
C PRO A 353 23.42 -5.22 -12.60
N SER A 354 23.98 -4.69 -13.69
CA SER A 354 23.89 -3.27 -14.03
C SER A 354 22.45 -2.81 -14.30
N ARG A 355 21.58 -3.69 -14.78
CA ARG A 355 20.16 -3.42 -15.11
C ARG A 355 19.21 -3.36 -13.91
N MET A 356 19.57 -3.94 -12.77
CA MET A 356 18.71 -3.99 -11.57
C MET A 356 19.01 -2.82 -10.62
N ALA A 357 18.02 -2.42 -9.83
CA ALA A 357 18.21 -1.51 -8.70
C ALA A 357 19.07 -2.16 -7.59
N SER A 358 19.78 -1.36 -6.80
CA SER A 358 20.41 -1.85 -5.57
C SER A 358 19.38 -2.06 -4.46
N PRO A 359 19.67 -2.87 -3.42
CA PRO A 359 18.82 -2.99 -2.24
C PRO A 359 18.44 -1.64 -1.61
N LEU A 360 19.40 -0.72 -1.49
CA LEU A 360 19.12 0.63 -0.99
C LEU A 360 18.18 1.43 -1.91
N GLN A 361 18.36 1.34 -3.24
CA GLN A 361 17.45 1.98 -4.18
C GLN A 361 16.03 1.40 -4.07
N ILE A 362 15.91 0.08 -3.90
CA ILE A 362 14.62 -0.58 -3.68
C ILE A 362 13.96 -0.06 -2.40
N MET A 363 14.71 0.06 -1.29
CA MET A 363 14.16 0.54 -0.02
C MET A 363 13.94 2.06 0.05
N ILE A 364 14.50 2.84 -0.88
CA ILE A 364 14.18 4.26 -1.03
C ILE A 364 12.91 4.44 -1.88
N GLU A 365 12.83 3.78 -3.04
CA GLU A 365 11.81 4.05 -4.05
C GLU A 365 10.58 3.13 -3.95
N GLY A 366 10.78 1.84 -3.64
CA GLY A 366 9.71 0.84 -3.53
C GLY A 366 8.66 1.19 -2.47
N PRO A 367 9.04 1.46 -1.21
CA PRO A 367 8.09 1.88 -0.18
C PRO A 367 7.30 3.13 -0.56
N LEU A 368 7.92 4.09 -1.25
CA LEU A 368 7.21 5.29 -1.74
C LEU A 368 6.15 4.94 -2.79
N GLY A 369 6.45 4.01 -3.71
CA GLY A 369 5.49 3.54 -4.71
C GLY A 369 4.28 2.83 -4.07
N GLY A 370 4.52 1.88 -3.18
CA GLY A 370 3.45 1.18 -2.44
C GLY A 370 2.60 2.13 -1.59
N ALA A 371 3.24 3.09 -0.89
CA ALA A 371 2.54 4.10 -0.12
C ALA A 371 1.75 5.07 -1.01
N ALA A 372 2.31 5.53 -2.13
CA ALA A 372 1.63 6.42 -3.08
C ALA A 372 0.33 5.79 -3.58
N PHE A 373 0.34 4.49 -3.92
CA PHE A 373 -0.86 3.79 -4.36
C PHE A 373 -1.92 3.72 -3.25
N ASN A 374 -1.54 3.23 -2.06
CA ASN A 374 -2.46 3.11 -0.92
C ASN A 374 -3.04 4.47 -0.50
N ASN A 375 -2.22 5.53 -0.48
CA ASN A 375 -2.63 6.88 -0.10
C ASN A 375 -3.65 7.47 -1.08
N GLU A 376 -3.33 7.45 -2.38
CA GLU A 376 -4.16 8.04 -3.42
C GLU A 376 -5.46 7.24 -3.64
N PHE A 377 -5.40 5.91 -3.58
CA PHE A 377 -6.60 5.06 -3.59
C PHE A 377 -7.48 5.27 -2.33
N GLY A 378 -6.83 5.43 -1.17
CA GLY A 378 -7.50 5.63 0.12
C GLY A 378 -7.75 4.33 0.89
N ARG A 379 -6.71 3.50 1.03
CA ARG A 379 -6.65 2.34 1.94
C ARG A 379 -5.50 2.56 2.93
N PRO A 380 -5.69 2.40 4.25
CA PRO A 380 -4.61 2.57 5.21
C PRO A 380 -3.65 1.37 5.14
N ALA A 381 -2.34 1.62 5.21
CA ALA A 381 -1.29 0.60 5.23
C ALA A 381 -0.84 0.35 6.68
N LEU A 382 -1.32 -0.74 7.29
CA LEU A 382 -1.29 -0.94 8.74
C LEU A 382 -0.34 -2.04 9.23
N ASN A 383 0.15 -2.90 8.34
CA ASN A 383 1.08 -3.98 8.69
C ASN A 383 2.17 -4.12 7.62
N GLY A 384 3.25 -4.82 7.95
CA GLY A 384 4.38 -5.10 7.07
C GLY A 384 5.58 -5.62 7.85
N TYR A 385 6.53 -6.21 7.14
CA TYR A 385 7.86 -6.52 7.66
C TYR A 385 8.93 -5.95 6.72
N PHE A 386 10.16 -5.83 7.21
CA PHE A 386 11.30 -5.53 6.37
C PHE A 386 12.51 -6.33 6.84
N ARG A 387 13.06 -7.17 5.95
CA ARG A 387 14.25 -7.97 6.21
C ARG A 387 15.39 -7.64 5.26
N THR A 388 16.61 -7.63 5.79
CA THR A 388 17.85 -7.64 4.99
C THR A 388 18.63 -8.91 5.22
N PHE A 389 19.00 -9.61 4.14
CA PHE A 389 19.87 -10.79 4.23
C PHE A 389 20.71 -10.94 2.95
N GLU A 390 22.03 -10.91 3.12
CA GLU A 390 23.00 -11.29 2.09
C GLU A 390 24.28 -11.77 2.76
N GLN A 391 24.65 -13.03 2.52
CA GLN A 391 25.81 -13.66 3.14
C GLN A 391 26.37 -14.78 2.27
N ASN A 392 27.68 -14.99 2.34
CA ASN A 392 28.31 -16.19 1.80
C ASN A 392 28.08 -17.35 2.78
N VAL A 393 27.38 -18.39 2.32
CA VAL A 393 27.10 -19.60 3.09
C VAL A 393 27.67 -20.77 2.32
N ASN A 394 28.72 -21.40 2.87
CA ASN A 394 29.40 -22.56 2.29
C ASN A 394 29.89 -22.35 0.83
N GLY A 395 30.33 -21.13 0.49
CA GLY A 395 30.84 -20.80 -0.84
C GLY A 395 29.80 -20.28 -1.83
N GLU A 396 28.52 -20.25 -1.46
CA GLU A 396 27.44 -19.66 -2.25
C GLU A 396 26.92 -18.39 -1.59
N VAL A 397 26.69 -17.33 -2.38
CA VAL A 397 26.05 -16.12 -1.85
C VAL A 397 24.54 -16.32 -1.83
N LYS A 398 23.98 -16.31 -0.62
CA LYS A 398 22.54 -16.35 -0.37
C LYS A 398 22.04 -14.93 -0.10
N GLY A 399 20.94 -14.52 -0.72
CA GLY A 399 20.41 -13.17 -0.54
C GLY A 399 19.26 -12.81 -1.49
N PHE A 400 18.89 -11.54 -1.54
CA PHE A 400 17.69 -11.06 -2.22
C PHE A 400 17.99 -9.87 -3.15
N HIS A 401 18.84 -10.10 -4.16
CA HIS A 401 19.02 -9.13 -5.27
C HIS A 401 17.75 -8.97 -6.10
N LYS A 402 17.05 -10.08 -6.38
CA LYS A 402 15.63 -10.02 -6.72
C LYS A 402 14.88 -9.91 -5.38
N PRO A 403 14.25 -8.76 -5.08
CA PRO A 403 13.66 -8.53 -3.78
C PRO A 403 12.39 -9.36 -3.63
N ILE A 404 11.96 -9.53 -2.38
CA ILE A 404 10.55 -9.79 -2.11
C ILE A 404 9.87 -8.43 -1.97
N MET A 405 8.84 -8.18 -2.77
CA MET A 405 7.92 -7.06 -2.59
C MET A 405 6.52 -7.65 -2.44
N ILE A 406 5.95 -7.50 -1.26
CA ILE A 406 4.62 -8.01 -0.91
C ILE A 406 3.65 -6.86 -0.73
N ALA A 407 2.47 -7.01 -1.31
CA ALA A 407 1.28 -6.23 -1.00
C ALA A 407 0.14 -7.18 -0.66
N GLY A 408 -0.70 -6.79 0.27
CA GLY A 408 -1.81 -7.60 0.73
C GLY A 408 -2.79 -6.78 1.51
N GLY A 409 -3.91 -7.38 1.88
CA GLY A 409 -4.90 -6.71 2.69
C GLY A 409 -6.11 -7.55 2.99
N TYR A 410 -7.04 -6.89 3.65
CA TYR A 410 -8.38 -7.39 3.79
C TYR A 410 -9.40 -6.30 3.49
N GLY A 411 -10.54 -6.78 3.06
CA GLY A 411 -11.70 -5.98 2.75
C GLY A 411 -12.93 -6.60 3.35
N ASN A 412 -14.05 -6.19 2.79
CA ASN A 412 -15.34 -6.42 3.38
C ASN A 412 -16.35 -6.69 2.27
N ILE A 413 -17.10 -7.78 2.39
CA ILE A 413 -18.06 -8.24 1.36
C ILE A 413 -19.43 -8.55 1.98
N ARG A 414 -20.49 -8.42 1.17
CA ARG A 414 -21.85 -8.83 1.58
C ARG A 414 -22.02 -10.35 1.45
N PRO A 415 -22.80 -11.00 2.34
CA PRO A 415 -23.06 -12.43 2.26
C PRO A 415 -23.61 -12.91 0.91
N ASP A 416 -24.55 -12.17 0.34
CA ASP A 416 -25.22 -12.47 -0.93
C ASP A 416 -24.37 -12.13 -2.17
N HIS A 417 -23.20 -11.54 -1.98
CA HIS A 417 -22.27 -11.21 -3.07
C HIS A 417 -20.96 -12.00 -3.01
N VAL A 418 -20.81 -12.93 -2.06
CA VAL A 418 -19.62 -13.80 -1.97
C VAL A 418 -19.50 -14.72 -3.18
N GLU A 419 -20.62 -15.28 -3.63
CA GLU A 419 -20.65 -16.14 -4.83
C GLU A 419 -20.86 -15.28 -6.08
N LYS A 420 -20.14 -15.63 -7.16
CA LYS A 420 -20.41 -15.09 -8.50
C LYS A 420 -21.72 -15.67 -9.03
N ASP A 421 -22.50 -14.86 -9.73
CA ASP A 421 -23.67 -15.35 -10.46
C ASP A 421 -23.22 -16.03 -11.75
N ALA A 422 -24.00 -17.00 -12.24
CA ALA A 422 -23.70 -17.65 -13.51
C ALA A 422 -23.89 -16.70 -14.70
N ILE A 423 -22.81 -16.51 -15.47
CA ILE A 423 -22.87 -15.85 -16.78
C ILE A 423 -23.72 -16.69 -17.73
N GLN A 424 -24.57 -16.04 -18.52
CA GLN A 424 -25.42 -16.69 -19.53
C GLN A 424 -25.11 -16.18 -20.93
N PRO A 425 -25.42 -16.95 -21.99
CA PRO A 425 -25.34 -16.47 -23.35
C PRO A 425 -26.13 -15.16 -23.53
N GLY A 426 -25.52 -14.17 -24.18
CA GLY A 426 -26.05 -12.82 -24.37
C GLY A 426 -25.77 -11.83 -23.23
N ASP A 427 -25.15 -12.27 -22.12
CA ASP A 427 -24.63 -11.32 -21.12
C ASP A 427 -23.51 -10.47 -21.74
N LEU A 428 -23.49 -9.19 -21.38
CA LEU A 428 -22.55 -8.21 -21.93
C LEU A 428 -21.21 -8.31 -21.21
N LEU A 429 -20.13 -8.34 -21.99
CA LEU A 429 -18.76 -8.42 -21.51
C LEU A 429 -18.08 -7.05 -21.60
N ILE A 430 -17.60 -6.55 -20.47
CA ILE A 430 -17.15 -5.17 -20.29
C ILE A 430 -15.71 -5.14 -19.78
N VAL A 431 -14.95 -4.15 -20.24
CA VAL A 431 -13.75 -3.65 -19.55
C VAL A 431 -14.10 -2.35 -18.83
N LEU A 432 -13.80 -2.28 -17.54
CA LEU A 432 -13.93 -1.09 -16.69
C LEU A 432 -12.55 -0.56 -16.33
N GLY A 433 -12.35 0.75 -16.40
CA GLY A 433 -11.14 1.43 -15.92
C GLY A 433 -10.19 1.92 -17.02
N GLY A 434 -8.90 1.99 -16.66
CA GLY A 434 -7.88 2.72 -17.41
C GLY A 434 -7.75 2.33 -18.90
N PRO A 435 -7.48 3.28 -19.81
CA PRO A 435 -7.15 2.96 -21.19
C PRO A 435 -5.87 2.13 -21.32
N ALA A 436 -5.84 1.25 -22.32
CA ALA A 436 -4.68 0.46 -22.69
C ALA A 436 -3.52 1.32 -23.22
N MET A 437 -2.31 0.88 -22.91
CA MET A 437 -1.01 1.41 -23.34
C MET A 437 -0.04 0.24 -23.49
N LEU A 438 1.07 0.43 -24.22
CA LEU A 438 2.07 -0.62 -24.40
C LEU A 438 2.94 -0.77 -23.13
N ILE A 439 2.37 -1.42 -22.13
CA ILE A 439 2.93 -1.62 -20.79
C ILE A 439 2.90 -3.10 -20.46
N GLY A 440 3.98 -3.63 -19.88
CA GLY A 440 3.99 -4.97 -19.32
C GLY A 440 3.80 -6.10 -20.34
N LEU A 441 3.96 -5.85 -21.65
CA LEU A 441 3.70 -6.89 -22.66
C LEU A 441 4.59 -8.12 -22.40
N GLY A 442 3.96 -9.21 -22.02
CA GLY A 442 4.64 -10.46 -21.70
C GLY A 442 5.18 -10.59 -20.27
N GLY A 443 4.71 -9.77 -19.32
CA GLY A 443 5.17 -9.75 -17.93
C GLY A 443 5.04 -11.10 -17.20
N GLY A 444 3.96 -11.86 -17.46
CA GLY A 444 3.80 -13.23 -16.95
C GLY A 444 4.91 -14.19 -17.40
N ALA A 445 5.36 -14.08 -18.65
CA ALA A 445 6.50 -14.86 -19.16
C ALA A 445 7.85 -14.34 -18.61
N ALA A 446 8.04 -13.02 -18.56
CA ALA A 446 9.28 -12.40 -18.06
C ALA A 446 9.52 -12.68 -16.56
N SER A 447 8.47 -12.71 -15.75
CA SER A 447 8.55 -13.07 -14.32
C SER A 447 8.84 -14.57 -14.08
N SER A 448 8.57 -15.42 -15.07
CA SER A 448 8.74 -16.88 -15.01
C SER A 448 10.15 -17.37 -15.41
N VAL A 449 11.07 -16.47 -15.82
CA VAL A 449 12.44 -16.83 -16.24
C VAL A 449 13.50 -16.34 -15.25
N ASP A 450 14.63 -17.05 -15.20
CA ASP A 450 15.84 -16.57 -14.51
C ASP A 450 16.27 -15.23 -15.10
N SER A 451 16.50 -14.23 -14.25
CA SER A 451 16.84 -12.87 -14.68
C SER A 451 17.99 -12.85 -15.71
N GLY A 452 19.02 -13.68 -15.54
CA GLY A 452 20.22 -13.75 -16.38
C GLY A 452 20.06 -14.18 -17.85
N LYS A 453 18.93 -14.75 -18.28
CA LYS A 453 18.76 -15.22 -19.68
C LYS A 453 18.38 -14.11 -20.67
N LEU A 454 17.93 -12.96 -20.17
CA LEU A 454 17.70 -11.76 -20.96
C LEU A 454 19.05 -11.07 -21.19
N GLY A 455 19.37 -10.68 -22.43
CA GLY A 455 20.64 -10.00 -22.76
C GLY A 455 20.86 -8.69 -21.98
N GLU A 456 22.02 -8.03 -22.17
CA GLU A 456 22.37 -6.76 -21.49
C GLU A 456 21.48 -5.55 -21.88
N ASN A 457 20.45 -5.76 -22.71
CA ASN A 457 19.51 -4.71 -23.09
C ASN A 457 18.60 -4.33 -21.92
N LEU A 458 18.19 -3.06 -21.85
CA LEU A 458 17.27 -2.54 -20.83
C LEU A 458 15.90 -3.23 -20.93
N ASP A 459 15.39 -3.73 -19.80
CA ASP A 459 14.12 -4.46 -19.70
C ASP A 459 12.94 -3.49 -19.54
N PHE A 460 12.59 -2.80 -20.64
CA PHE A 460 11.47 -1.83 -20.63
C PHE A 460 10.09 -2.49 -20.48
N ALA A 461 9.94 -3.77 -20.83
CA ALA A 461 8.68 -4.49 -20.68
C ALA A 461 8.32 -4.68 -19.20
N SER A 462 9.32 -4.75 -18.31
CA SER A 462 9.11 -4.86 -16.86
C SER A 462 8.84 -3.53 -16.15
N VAL A 463 8.83 -2.40 -16.87
CA VAL A 463 8.50 -1.08 -16.30
C VAL A 463 6.99 -0.92 -16.28
N GLN A 464 6.44 -0.93 -15.06
CA GLN A 464 5.02 -0.77 -14.80
C GLN A 464 4.60 0.72 -14.72
N ARG A 465 3.29 0.99 -14.63
CA ARG A 465 2.73 2.34 -14.51
C ARG A 465 1.48 2.34 -13.65
N GLU A 466 1.47 3.17 -12.63
CA GLU A 466 0.35 3.35 -11.70
C GLU A 466 -0.49 4.60 -11.98
N ASN A 467 -1.81 4.50 -11.78
CA ASN A 467 -2.72 5.63 -11.69
C ASN A 467 -3.81 5.37 -10.62
N PRO A 468 -3.48 5.44 -9.31
CA PRO A 468 -4.40 5.01 -8.25
C PRO A 468 -5.74 5.75 -8.23
N GLU A 469 -5.80 7.00 -8.68
CA GLU A 469 -7.04 7.78 -8.83
C GLU A 469 -8.03 7.11 -9.80
N MET A 470 -7.54 6.49 -10.88
CA MET A 470 -8.36 5.71 -11.80
C MET A 470 -8.94 4.49 -11.10
N GLU A 471 -8.13 3.77 -10.33
CA GLU A 471 -8.60 2.60 -9.58
C GLU A 471 -9.60 2.98 -8.48
N ARG A 472 -9.44 4.17 -7.86
CA ARG A 472 -10.46 4.70 -6.95
C ARG A 472 -11.79 4.96 -7.66
N ARG A 473 -11.79 5.49 -8.89
CA ARG A 473 -13.00 5.67 -9.70
C ARG A 473 -13.66 4.32 -10.01
N CYS A 474 -12.87 3.30 -10.35
CA CYS A 474 -13.37 1.94 -10.54
C CYS A 474 -13.99 1.39 -9.24
N GLN A 475 -13.33 1.58 -8.10
CA GLN A 475 -13.85 1.12 -6.81
C GLN A 475 -15.16 1.82 -6.44
N GLU A 476 -15.36 3.11 -6.75
CA GLU A 476 -16.66 3.76 -6.51
C GLU A 476 -17.79 3.20 -7.40
N VAL A 477 -17.47 2.74 -8.62
CA VAL A 477 -18.42 2.02 -9.47
C VAL A 477 -18.77 0.67 -8.85
N ILE A 478 -17.76 -0.14 -8.50
CA ILE A 478 -17.95 -1.44 -7.84
C ILE A 478 -18.74 -1.28 -6.53
N ASP A 479 -18.38 -0.25 -5.77
CA ASP A 479 -19.07 0.08 -4.53
C ASP A 479 -20.54 0.39 -4.76
N THR A 480 -20.82 1.26 -5.73
CA THR A 480 -22.19 1.62 -6.07
C THR A 480 -22.98 0.40 -6.53
N CYS A 481 -22.37 -0.51 -7.31
CA CYS A 481 -22.99 -1.76 -7.75
C CYS A 481 -23.40 -2.65 -6.56
N TRP A 482 -22.52 -2.95 -5.61
CA TRP A 482 -22.89 -3.80 -4.47
C TRP A 482 -23.89 -3.10 -3.52
N ARG A 483 -23.91 -1.76 -3.46
CA ARG A 483 -24.89 -0.98 -2.68
C ARG A 483 -26.33 -1.12 -3.21
N PHE A 484 -26.52 -1.57 -4.45
CA PHE A 484 -27.84 -1.95 -5.01
C PHE A 484 -28.35 -3.32 -4.52
N GLU A 485 -27.57 -4.03 -3.70
CA GLU A 485 -28.01 -5.24 -3.00
C GLU A 485 -28.46 -6.34 -3.97
N ASP A 486 -29.70 -6.82 -3.86
CA ASP A 486 -30.32 -7.81 -4.75
C ASP A 486 -30.39 -7.32 -6.21
N SER A 487 -30.29 -6.00 -6.43
CA SER A 487 -30.28 -5.36 -7.76
C SER A 487 -28.86 -5.00 -8.24
N ASN A 488 -27.81 -5.57 -7.63
CA ASN A 488 -26.44 -5.41 -8.08
C ASN A 488 -26.32 -5.83 -9.57
N PRO A 489 -25.91 -4.91 -10.47
CA PRO A 489 -25.86 -5.20 -11.91
C PRO A 489 -24.73 -6.16 -12.30
N ILE A 490 -23.70 -6.32 -11.45
CA ILE A 490 -22.57 -7.21 -11.69
C ILE A 490 -23.04 -8.66 -11.54
N VAL A 491 -22.85 -9.45 -12.59
CA VAL A 491 -23.04 -10.91 -12.58
C VAL A 491 -21.77 -11.59 -12.10
N SER A 492 -20.65 -11.19 -12.70
CA SER A 492 -19.30 -11.68 -12.38
C SER A 492 -18.31 -10.56 -12.67
N VAL A 493 -17.23 -10.48 -11.88
CA VAL A 493 -16.14 -9.51 -12.04
C VAL A 493 -14.81 -10.22 -11.78
N HIS A 494 -13.77 -9.76 -12.47
CA HIS A 494 -12.40 -10.26 -12.34
C HIS A 494 -11.43 -9.09 -12.50
N ASP A 495 -10.28 -9.15 -11.83
CA ASP A 495 -9.19 -8.21 -12.05
C ASP A 495 -8.59 -8.38 -13.47
N VAL A 496 -7.86 -7.36 -13.93
CA VAL A 496 -6.95 -7.48 -15.07
C VAL A 496 -5.52 -7.31 -14.55
N GLY A 497 -4.74 -8.39 -14.66
CA GLY A 497 -3.34 -8.47 -14.25
C GLY A 497 -2.45 -9.04 -15.35
N ALA A 498 -1.72 -10.11 -15.05
CA ALA A 498 -0.78 -10.76 -15.98
C ALA A 498 -1.49 -11.24 -17.25
N GLY A 499 -0.90 -10.96 -18.41
CA GLY A 499 -1.51 -11.22 -19.73
C GLY A 499 -2.67 -10.30 -20.13
N GLY A 500 -3.06 -9.34 -19.29
CA GLY A 500 -4.07 -8.35 -19.62
C GLY A 500 -5.45 -8.92 -19.91
N VAL A 501 -6.17 -8.27 -20.84
CA VAL A 501 -7.53 -8.71 -21.25
C VAL A 501 -7.49 -10.10 -21.89
N SER A 502 -6.35 -10.49 -22.48
CA SER A 502 -6.15 -11.80 -23.08
C SER A 502 -6.23 -12.97 -22.09
N ASN A 503 -5.94 -12.74 -20.81
CA ASN A 503 -6.13 -13.75 -19.77
C ASN A 503 -7.48 -13.58 -19.06
N ALA A 504 -7.77 -12.35 -18.60
CA ALA A 504 -8.92 -12.08 -17.75
C ALA A 504 -10.27 -12.34 -18.45
N MET A 505 -10.43 -11.94 -19.72
CA MET A 505 -11.70 -12.09 -20.42
C MET A 505 -12.01 -13.55 -20.75
N PRO A 506 -11.05 -14.36 -21.22
CA PRO A 506 -11.30 -15.79 -21.39
C PRO A 506 -11.50 -16.57 -20.09
N GLU A 507 -10.79 -16.23 -19.00
CA GLU A 507 -11.06 -16.82 -17.67
C GLU A 507 -12.50 -16.55 -17.22
N LEU A 508 -12.93 -15.27 -17.32
CA LEU A 508 -14.29 -14.85 -16.95
C LEU A 508 -15.40 -15.70 -17.60
N VAL A 509 -15.29 -16.03 -18.89
CA VAL A 509 -16.31 -16.84 -19.58
C VAL A 509 -16.06 -18.35 -19.48
N ASN A 510 -14.81 -18.78 -19.33
CA ASN A 510 -14.48 -20.21 -19.24
C ASN A 510 -14.99 -20.85 -17.94
N ASP A 511 -15.00 -20.10 -16.84
CA ASP A 511 -15.52 -20.56 -15.54
C ASP A 511 -17.00 -20.99 -15.60
N HIS A 512 -17.71 -20.55 -16.65
CA HIS A 512 -19.11 -20.90 -16.91
C HIS A 512 -19.30 -21.78 -18.16
N GLU A 513 -18.22 -22.35 -18.70
CA GLU A 513 -18.22 -23.18 -19.92
C GLU A 513 -18.77 -22.47 -21.16
N LEU A 514 -18.52 -21.17 -21.30
CA LEU A 514 -18.98 -20.36 -22.43
C LEU A 514 -17.82 -19.94 -23.37
N GLY A 515 -18.18 -19.36 -24.50
CA GLY A 515 -17.29 -18.60 -25.37
C GLY A 515 -17.64 -17.11 -25.38
N ALA A 516 -17.04 -16.35 -26.29
CA ALA A 516 -17.28 -14.92 -26.44
C ALA A 516 -17.06 -14.44 -27.87
N VAL A 517 -17.86 -13.46 -28.28
CA VAL A 517 -17.60 -12.65 -29.49
C VAL A 517 -17.35 -11.22 -29.04
N LEU A 518 -16.16 -10.71 -29.32
CA LEU A 518 -15.65 -9.45 -28.80
C LEU A 518 -15.14 -8.55 -29.93
N ASN A 519 -15.23 -7.24 -29.74
CA ASN A 519 -14.67 -6.25 -30.66
C ASN A 519 -13.42 -5.61 -30.05
N LEU A 520 -12.26 -5.88 -30.65
CA LEU A 520 -10.96 -5.40 -30.21
C LEU A 520 -10.90 -3.86 -30.17
N ARG A 521 -11.50 -3.19 -31.15
CA ARG A 521 -11.43 -1.73 -31.33
C ARG A 521 -12.33 -0.96 -30.38
N LYS A 522 -13.08 -1.65 -29.51
CA LYS A 522 -13.80 -1.03 -28.40
C LYS A 522 -12.98 -0.92 -27.11
N ILE A 523 -11.86 -1.62 -26.99
CA ILE A 523 -10.98 -1.49 -25.83
C ILE A 523 -10.45 -0.04 -25.81
N PRO A 524 -10.69 0.74 -24.74
CA PRO A 524 -10.15 2.09 -24.63
C PRO A 524 -8.62 2.05 -24.74
N SER A 525 -8.03 2.88 -25.59
CA SER A 525 -6.58 2.92 -25.84
C SER A 525 -6.10 4.36 -25.96
N LEU A 526 -4.93 4.67 -25.39
CA LEU A 526 -4.24 5.95 -25.58
C LEU A 526 -3.10 5.88 -26.60
N GLU A 527 -2.82 4.69 -27.14
CA GLU A 527 -1.80 4.49 -28.16
C GLU A 527 -2.42 3.87 -29.42
N PRO A 528 -2.72 4.69 -30.46
CA PRO A 528 -3.38 4.20 -31.66
C PRO A 528 -2.51 3.24 -32.48
N GLY A 529 -1.18 3.34 -32.36
CA GLY A 529 -0.22 2.53 -33.11
C GLY A 529 -0.13 1.06 -32.72
N MET A 530 -0.76 0.64 -31.62
CA MET A 530 -0.65 -0.72 -31.11
C MET A 530 -1.20 -1.76 -32.11
N SER A 531 -0.48 -2.87 -32.23
CA SER A 531 -0.94 -4.07 -32.95
C SER A 531 -2.10 -4.74 -32.20
N PRO A 532 -2.84 -5.66 -32.85
CA PRO A 532 -3.85 -6.45 -32.15
C PRO A 532 -3.33 -7.18 -30.92
N MET A 533 -2.14 -7.79 -31.02
CA MET A 533 -1.48 -8.47 -29.89
C MET A 533 -1.19 -7.50 -28.73
N GLU A 534 -0.67 -6.31 -29.05
CA GLU A 534 -0.32 -5.27 -28.07
C GLU A 534 -1.59 -4.75 -27.35
N ILE A 535 -2.71 -4.52 -28.06
CA ILE A 535 -3.99 -4.10 -27.45
C ILE A 535 -4.57 -5.18 -26.53
N TRP A 536 -4.51 -6.45 -26.96
CA TRP A 536 -5.14 -7.56 -26.25
C TRP A 536 -4.36 -8.03 -25.03
N SER A 537 -3.01 -7.98 -25.10
CA SER A 537 -2.13 -8.64 -24.12
C SER A 537 -1.25 -7.69 -23.29
N ASN A 538 -1.43 -6.36 -23.41
CA ASN A 538 -0.77 -5.43 -22.50
C ASN A 538 -1.28 -5.58 -21.06
N GLU A 539 -0.40 -5.35 -20.11
CA GLU A 539 -0.67 -5.37 -18.67
C GLU A 539 -0.85 -3.94 -18.15
N ALA A 540 -1.47 -3.05 -18.94
CA ALA A 540 -1.86 -1.73 -18.43
C ALA A 540 -2.77 -1.89 -17.20
N GLN A 541 -2.56 -1.04 -16.21
CA GLN A 541 -3.11 -1.16 -14.87
C GLN A 541 -4.53 -0.57 -14.74
N GLU A 542 -5.10 -0.66 -13.53
CA GLU A 542 -6.40 -0.09 -13.15
C GLU A 542 -7.58 -0.55 -14.02
N ARG A 543 -7.60 -1.83 -14.40
CA ARG A 543 -8.64 -2.44 -15.23
C ARG A 543 -9.29 -3.65 -14.56
N TYR A 544 -10.58 -3.81 -14.83
CA TYR A 544 -11.40 -4.95 -14.44
C TYR A 544 -12.16 -5.46 -15.67
N VAL A 545 -12.43 -6.76 -15.73
CA VAL A 545 -13.42 -7.33 -16.65
C VAL A 545 -14.67 -7.72 -15.88
N LEU A 546 -15.83 -7.50 -16.46
CA LEU A 546 -17.11 -7.83 -15.81
C LEU A 546 -18.17 -8.26 -16.81
N ALA A 547 -19.10 -9.08 -16.31
CA ALA A 547 -20.30 -9.48 -17.00
C ALA A 547 -21.53 -8.81 -16.37
N ILE A 548 -22.42 -8.27 -17.21
CA ILE A 548 -23.72 -7.74 -16.78
C ILE A 548 -24.83 -8.26 -17.67
N ARG A 549 -26.07 -8.24 -17.15
CA ARG A 549 -27.26 -8.47 -17.97
C ARG A 549 -27.47 -7.29 -18.94
N PRO A 550 -27.95 -7.51 -20.17
CA PRO A 550 -28.27 -6.41 -21.09
C PRO A 550 -29.26 -5.38 -20.52
N SER A 551 -30.20 -5.83 -19.69
CA SER A 551 -31.16 -4.94 -19.01
C SER A 551 -30.52 -4.01 -17.99
N SER A 552 -29.32 -4.33 -17.51
CA SER A 552 -28.58 -3.54 -16.51
C SER A 552 -27.68 -2.47 -17.14
N LEU A 553 -27.51 -2.44 -18.47
CA LEU A 553 -26.56 -1.55 -19.13
C LEU A 553 -26.83 -0.07 -18.84
N ALA A 554 -28.09 0.38 -18.93
CA ALA A 554 -28.44 1.77 -18.67
C ALA A 554 -28.15 2.21 -17.22
N LEU A 555 -28.35 1.30 -16.26
CA LEU A 555 -27.98 1.55 -14.86
C LEU A 555 -26.45 1.66 -14.75
N PHE A 556 -25.71 0.70 -15.31
CA PHE A 556 -24.25 0.67 -15.26
C PHE A 556 -23.63 1.92 -15.91
N GLU A 557 -24.14 2.35 -17.07
CA GLU A 557 -23.79 3.60 -17.74
C GLU A 557 -23.96 4.82 -16.84
N SER A 558 -25.09 4.90 -16.13
CA SER A 558 -25.36 6.01 -15.21
C SER A 558 -24.41 6.05 -14.02
N ILE A 559 -24.03 4.89 -13.49
CA ILE A 559 -23.06 4.76 -12.39
C ILE A 559 -21.69 5.22 -12.87
N CYS A 560 -21.19 4.66 -13.97
CA CYS A 560 -19.89 5.03 -14.54
C CYS A 560 -19.81 6.52 -14.91
N ALA A 561 -20.87 7.08 -15.50
CA ALA A 561 -20.93 8.50 -15.83
C ALA A 561 -20.91 9.39 -14.58
N ARG A 562 -21.61 8.98 -13.51
CA ARG A 562 -21.59 9.71 -12.24
C ARG A 562 -20.19 9.73 -11.65
N GLU A 563 -19.50 8.59 -11.61
CA GLU A 563 -18.17 8.43 -11.02
C GLU A 563 -17.01 8.81 -11.97
N ARG A 564 -17.31 9.23 -13.21
CA ARG A 564 -16.33 9.50 -14.30
C ARG A 564 -15.44 8.29 -14.57
N CYS A 565 -15.94 7.07 -14.41
CA CYS A 565 -15.15 5.88 -14.68
C CYS A 565 -15.32 5.46 -16.15
N PRO A 566 -14.25 5.40 -16.95
CA PRO A 566 -14.32 4.89 -18.32
C PRO A 566 -14.66 3.39 -18.31
N PHE A 567 -15.48 2.97 -19.28
CA PHE A 567 -15.77 1.55 -19.52
C PHE A 567 -16.12 1.33 -21.00
N ALA A 568 -16.06 0.08 -21.45
CA ALA A 568 -16.48 -0.30 -22.79
C ALA A 568 -17.13 -1.68 -22.82
N VAL A 569 -18.29 -1.80 -23.49
CA VAL A 569 -18.94 -3.09 -23.82
C VAL A 569 -18.25 -3.69 -25.04
N LEU A 570 -17.39 -4.68 -24.83
CA LEU A 570 -16.62 -5.31 -25.90
C LEU A 570 -17.48 -6.22 -26.77
N GLY A 571 -18.43 -6.93 -26.18
CA GLY A 571 -19.28 -7.89 -26.87
C GLY A 571 -20.13 -8.71 -25.90
N GLU A 572 -20.39 -9.98 -26.24
CA GLU A 572 -21.30 -10.84 -25.50
C GLU A 572 -20.77 -12.26 -25.30
N ALA A 573 -21.20 -12.90 -24.22
CA ALA A 573 -20.95 -14.31 -23.96
C ALA A 573 -21.79 -15.21 -24.89
N THR A 574 -21.25 -16.34 -25.32
CA THR A 574 -21.90 -17.24 -26.29
C THR A 574 -21.93 -18.69 -25.81
N GLU A 575 -22.96 -19.45 -26.22
CA GLU A 575 -23.09 -20.88 -25.90
C GLU A 575 -21.99 -21.72 -26.57
N ALA A 576 -21.57 -21.33 -27.77
CA ALA A 576 -20.44 -21.97 -28.43
C ALA A 576 -19.15 -21.67 -27.66
N ARG A 577 -18.44 -22.70 -27.18
CA ARG A 577 -17.15 -22.58 -26.47
C ARG A 577 -16.00 -22.18 -27.40
N HIS A 578 -16.14 -21.00 -27.98
CA HIS A 578 -15.27 -20.43 -28.99
C HIS A 578 -15.00 -18.96 -28.67
N LEU A 579 -13.73 -18.55 -28.73
CA LEU A 579 -13.33 -17.16 -28.59
C LEU A 579 -13.12 -16.56 -29.97
N THR A 580 -13.90 -15.52 -30.28
CA THR A 580 -13.73 -14.71 -31.48
C THR A 580 -13.51 -13.26 -31.08
N VAL A 581 -12.34 -12.73 -31.41
CA VAL A 581 -11.99 -11.31 -31.22
C VAL A 581 -11.90 -10.68 -32.60
N GLU A 582 -12.90 -9.89 -32.96
CA GLU A 582 -13.01 -9.20 -34.23
C GLU A 582 -12.20 -7.91 -34.22
N ASP A 583 -11.55 -7.62 -35.34
CA ASP A 583 -10.90 -6.33 -35.61
C ASP A 583 -11.54 -5.66 -36.83
N PRO A 584 -12.58 -4.82 -36.62
CA PRO A 584 -13.24 -4.13 -37.72
C PRO A 584 -12.35 -3.15 -38.48
N LEU A 585 -11.23 -2.68 -37.89
CA LEU A 585 -10.32 -1.77 -38.58
C LEU A 585 -9.63 -2.46 -39.76
N PHE A 586 -9.28 -3.73 -39.59
CA PHE A 586 -8.59 -4.54 -40.60
C PHE A 586 -9.48 -5.59 -41.26
N ASP A 587 -10.79 -5.56 -41.00
CA ASP A 587 -11.78 -6.52 -41.52
C ASP A 587 -11.36 -7.98 -41.33
N ASN A 588 -10.89 -8.31 -40.12
CA ASN A 588 -10.40 -9.64 -39.79
C ASN A 588 -10.84 -10.11 -38.41
N LYS A 589 -10.50 -11.36 -38.08
CA LYS A 589 -10.60 -11.93 -36.73
C LYS A 589 -9.19 -12.07 -36.18
N ALA A 590 -8.84 -11.25 -35.20
CA ALA A 590 -7.53 -11.28 -34.56
C ALA A 590 -7.33 -12.61 -33.81
N VAL A 591 -8.35 -13.06 -33.07
CA VAL A 591 -8.42 -14.37 -32.42
C VAL A 591 -9.64 -15.12 -32.95
N ASP A 592 -9.47 -16.39 -33.36
CA ASP A 592 -10.58 -17.23 -33.80
C ASP A 592 -10.31 -18.71 -33.45
N MET A 593 -10.42 -19.06 -32.17
CA MET A 593 -10.05 -20.40 -31.70
C MET A 593 -11.03 -21.00 -30.67
N PRO A 594 -11.18 -22.35 -30.65
CA PRO A 594 -11.90 -23.02 -29.58
C PRO A 594 -11.23 -22.80 -28.22
N MET A 595 -12.02 -22.57 -27.16
CA MET A 595 -11.49 -22.32 -25.80
C MET A 595 -10.57 -23.45 -25.30
N GLN A 596 -10.87 -24.70 -25.67
CA GLN A 596 -10.06 -25.85 -25.30
C GLN A 596 -8.63 -25.81 -25.87
N VAL A 597 -8.42 -25.18 -27.02
CA VAL A 597 -7.07 -25.06 -27.60
C VAL A 597 -6.20 -24.16 -26.72
N MET A 598 -6.77 -23.10 -26.17
CA MET A 598 -6.07 -22.15 -25.30
C MET A 598 -5.86 -22.70 -23.87
N LEU A 599 -6.89 -23.34 -23.31
CA LEU A 599 -6.93 -23.67 -21.88
C LEU A 599 -6.64 -25.14 -21.55
N GLY A 600 -6.55 -26.03 -22.55
CA GLY A 600 -6.24 -27.44 -22.36
C GLY A 600 -4.96 -27.87 -23.06
N GLY A 601 -4.37 -28.99 -22.64
CA GLY A 601 -3.57 -29.83 -23.54
C GLY A 601 -2.10 -30.08 -23.21
N THR A 602 -1.51 -29.50 -22.17
CA THR A 602 -0.13 -29.85 -21.76
C THR A 602 -0.13 -30.94 -20.67
N PRO A 603 0.80 -31.92 -20.71
CA PRO A 603 0.94 -32.93 -19.66
C PRO A 603 1.21 -32.30 -18.29
N ARG A 604 0.80 -32.99 -17.22
CA ARG A 604 1.15 -32.58 -15.85
C ARG A 604 2.68 -32.60 -15.69
N MET A 605 3.26 -31.48 -15.24
CA MET A 605 4.69 -31.39 -14.98
C MET A 605 5.12 -32.41 -13.92
N SER A 606 6.28 -33.04 -14.13
CA SER A 606 6.93 -33.94 -13.19
C SER A 606 8.24 -33.31 -12.71
N ARG A 607 8.46 -33.29 -11.39
CA ARG A 607 9.68 -32.79 -10.75
C ARG A 607 10.33 -33.86 -9.89
N SER A 608 11.65 -33.83 -9.81
CA SER A 608 12.40 -34.72 -8.94
C SER A 608 13.64 -34.06 -8.37
N PHE A 609 13.97 -34.39 -7.13
CA PHE A 609 15.22 -33.98 -6.49
C PHE A 609 15.80 -35.12 -5.65
N GLU A 610 17.10 -35.04 -5.39
CA GLU A 610 17.80 -35.86 -4.40
C GLU A 610 17.97 -35.05 -3.12
N SER A 611 17.71 -35.67 -1.98
CA SER A 611 17.82 -35.03 -0.68
C SER A 611 19.28 -34.68 -0.36
N ILE A 612 19.51 -33.47 0.14
CA ILE A 612 20.82 -33.00 0.61
C ILE A 612 20.81 -32.77 2.12
N GLU A 613 21.98 -32.94 2.74
CA GLU A 613 22.21 -32.54 4.13
C GLU A 613 22.68 -31.08 4.17
N ARG A 614 22.01 -30.27 5.00
CA ARG A 614 22.33 -28.85 5.18
C ARG A 614 23.37 -28.70 6.27
N GLN A 615 24.43 -27.95 6.00
CA GLN A 615 25.55 -27.74 6.92
C GLN A 615 25.51 -26.33 7.51
N GLY A 616 25.53 -26.24 8.83
CA GLY A 616 25.74 -25.00 9.58
C GLY A 616 27.20 -24.75 9.93
N ASP A 617 27.43 -23.79 10.83
CA ASP A 617 28.74 -23.45 11.37
C ASP A 617 28.80 -23.61 12.91
N ASP A 618 30.00 -23.42 13.47
CA ASP A 618 30.33 -23.58 14.89
C ASP A 618 30.20 -22.27 15.70
N PHE A 619 29.28 -21.39 15.29
CA PHE A 619 29.03 -20.12 15.99
C PHE A 619 28.73 -20.32 17.50
N ASP A 620 29.55 -19.69 18.34
CA ASP A 620 29.43 -19.71 19.81
C ASP A 620 29.16 -18.29 20.34
N ALA A 621 27.95 -18.05 20.83
CA ALA A 621 27.57 -16.74 21.37
C ALA A 621 28.15 -16.46 22.76
N SER A 622 28.78 -17.42 23.43
CA SER A 622 29.50 -17.15 24.67
C SER A 622 30.80 -16.37 24.44
N GLU A 623 31.32 -16.36 23.21
CA GLU A 623 32.54 -15.66 22.83
C GLU A 623 32.29 -14.21 22.35
N VAL A 624 31.04 -13.79 22.16
CA VAL A 624 30.72 -12.42 21.70
C VAL A 624 30.68 -11.42 22.86
N ASP A 625 31.13 -10.18 22.61
CA ASP A 625 30.95 -9.09 23.56
C ASP A 625 29.47 -8.69 23.62
N LEU A 626 28.86 -8.84 24.79
CA LEU A 626 27.43 -8.62 24.97
C LEU A 626 27.01 -7.19 24.59
N LYS A 627 27.79 -6.18 24.97
CA LYS A 627 27.43 -4.78 24.66
C LYS A 627 27.49 -4.55 23.15
N GLU A 628 28.54 -5.01 22.49
CA GLU A 628 28.68 -4.91 21.05
C GLU A 628 27.54 -5.64 20.31
N ALA A 629 27.21 -6.86 20.73
CA ALA A 629 26.13 -7.66 20.16
C ALA A 629 24.78 -6.92 20.25
N ILE A 630 24.47 -6.30 21.41
CA ILE A 630 23.25 -5.48 21.59
C ILE A 630 23.16 -4.39 20.52
N TYR A 631 24.22 -3.60 20.33
CA TYR A 631 24.21 -2.51 19.35
C TYR A 631 24.20 -2.99 17.90
N ARG A 632 24.90 -4.09 17.58
CA ARG A 632 24.86 -4.68 16.23
C ARG A 632 23.47 -5.18 15.87
N VAL A 633 22.81 -5.91 16.78
CA VAL A 633 21.45 -6.44 16.57
C VAL A 633 20.46 -5.30 16.40
N LEU A 634 20.47 -4.29 17.28
CA LEU A 634 19.57 -3.13 17.15
C LEU A 634 19.78 -2.34 15.84
N LYS A 635 20.98 -2.36 15.27
CA LYS A 635 21.30 -1.70 13.99
C LYS A 635 21.03 -2.57 12.76
N ASN A 636 20.72 -3.86 12.91
CA ASN A 636 20.32 -4.68 11.78
C ASN A 636 18.98 -4.16 11.25
N PRO A 637 18.83 -3.84 9.94
CA PRO A 637 17.59 -3.29 9.39
C PRO A 637 16.34 -4.13 9.66
N THR A 638 16.50 -5.45 9.85
CA THR A 638 15.41 -6.36 10.21
C THR A 638 14.85 -6.07 11.61
N VAL A 639 15.70 -5.69 12.57
CA VAL A 639 15.30 -5.34 13.94
C VAL A 639 15.03 -3.83 14.07
N ALA A 640 15.89 -3.00 13.46
CA ALA A 640 15.86 -1.54 13.54
C ALA A 640 14.49 -0.92 13.22
N SER A 641 14.28 0.32 13.68
CA SER A 641 13.04 1.08 13.46
C SER A 641 12.59 1.09 12.01
N LYS A 642 11.29 0.86 11.81
CA LYS A 642 10.62 0.92 10.50
C LYS A 642 9.95 2.27 10.21
N SER A 643 10.26 3.33 10.98
CA SER A 643 9.63 4.65 10.86
C SER A 643 9.60 5.20 9.43
N PHE A 644 10.66 4.99 8.65
CA PHE A 644 10.74 5.44 7.25
C PHE A 644 9.75 4.74 6.29
N LEU A 645 9.27 3.54 6.64
CA LEU A 645 8.27 2.76 5.88
C LEU A 645 6.84 3.11 6.27
N ILE A 646 6.64 3.52 7.53
CA ILE A 646 5.31 3.63 8.14
C ILE A 646 4.72 5.02 7.96
N THR A 647 5.54 6.06 8.11
CA THR A 647 5.07 7.46 8.15
C THR A 647 4.75 8.04 6.76
N ILE A 648 5.13 7.32 5.71
CA ILE A 648 4.84 7.66 4.30
C ILE A 648 3.48 7.17 3.82
N GLY A 649 2.87 6.20 4.50
CA GLY A 649 1.55 5.63 4.17
C GLY A 649 0.47 6.02 5.17
N ASP A 650 -0.73 6.36 4.72
CA ASP A 650 -1.88 6.71 5.55
C ASP A 650 -2.23 5.55 6.51
N ARG A 651 -2.59 5.88 7.74
CA ARG A 651 -2.95 4.94 8.82
C ARG A 651 -4.23 5.31 9.54
N SER A 652 -5.05 6.16 8.93
CA SER A 652 -6.26 6.72 9.53
C SER A 652 -7.46 6.68 8.60
N ILE A 653 -7.22 6.67 7.28
CA ILE A 653 -8.29 6.60 6.27
C ILE A 653 -9.22 5.43 6.53
N THR A 654 -10.49 5.72 6.25
CA THR A 654 -11.75 5.05 6.59
C THR A 654 -12.34 5.40 7.94
N GLY A 655 -11.56 5.94 8.88
CA GLY A 655 -12.03 6.16 10.26
C GLY A 655 -12.37 4.85 11.00
N MET A 656 -11.83 3.71 10.54
CA MET A 656 -12.05 2.40 11.16
C MET A 656 -10.77 1.81 11.78
N VAL A 657 -9.65 2.53 11.75
CA VAL A 657 -8.38 2.04 12.32
C VAL A 657 -8.44 2.15 13.85
N ALA A 658 -8.28 1.00 14.54
CA ALA A 658 -8.22 0.93 16.00
C ALA A 658 -6.77 0.75 16.50
N ARG A 659 -5.95 0.02 15.75
CA ARG A 659 -4.52 -0.16 16.02
C ARG A 659 -3.72 -0.07 14.73
N ASP A 660 -2.90 0.99 14.63
CA ASP A 660 -1.82 1.13 13.65
C ASP A 660 -0.47 0.73 14.28
N GLN A 661 0.59 0.74 13.46
CA GLN A 661 1.95 0.37 13.84
C GLN A 661 2.54 1.23 14.98
N MET A 662 2.12 2.50 15.08
CA MET A 662 2.68 3.46 16.04
C MET A 662 2.02 3.30 17.42
N VAL A 663 2.82 3.07 18.45
CA VAL A 663 2.36 2.71 19.80
C VAL A 663 2.71 3.80 20.82
N GLY A 664 1.78 4.02 21.76
CA GLY A 664 1.94 4.93 22.89
C GLY A 664 2.02 6.40 22.50
N ARG A 665 2.11 7.29 23.48
CA ARG A 665 2.20 8.74 23.19
C ARG A 665 3.51 9.14 22.52
N TRP A 666 4.50 8.24 22.47
CA TRP A 666 5.76 8.47 21.76
C TRP A 666 5.71 7.98 20.31
N GLN A 667 4.58 7.38 19.88
CA GLN A 667 4.32 6.93 18.52
C GLN A 667 5.48 6.07 17.97
N VAL A 668 5.88 5.04 18.73
CA VAL A 668 6.99 4.13 18.35
C VAL A 668 6.46 2.98 17.49
N PRO A 669 7.07 2.67 16.33
CA PRO A 669 6.51 1.70 15.38
C PRO A 669 6.76 0.24 15.77
N VAL A 670 6.04 -0.28 16.76
CA VAL A 670 6.27 -1.62 17.35
C VAL A 670 4.99 -2.42 17.58
N ALA A 671 3.83 -2.01 17.05
CA ALA A 671 2.62 -2.83 17.21
C ALA A 671 2.76 -4.17 16.48
N ASP A 672 2.47 -5.27 17.19
CA ASP A 672 2.55 -6.64 16.64
C ASP A 672 1.52 -6.91 15.54
N ALA A 673 0.31 -6.32 15.67
CA ALA A 673 -0.77 -6.51 14.72
C ALA A 673 -1.53 -5.22 14.40
N ALA A 674 -2.10 -5.20 13.19
CA ALA A 674 -3.03 -4.18 12.76
C ALA A 674 -4.45 -4.59 13.13
N VAL A 675 -5.26 -3.66 13.64
CA VAL A 675 -6.66 -3.91 14.00
C VAL A 675 -7.56 -2.79 13.48
N THR A 676 -8.64 -3.16 12.80
CA THR A 676 -9.70 -2.23 12.40
C THR A 676 -11.04 -2.63 13.02
N THR A 677 -11.97 -1.68 13.14
CA THR A 677 -13.36 -1.94 13.49
C THR A 677 -14.14 -2.45 12.29
N THR A 678 -15.12 -3.32 12.52
CA THR A 678 -15.99 -3.86 11.46
C THR A 678 -16.77 -2.75 10.76
N SER A 679 -17.21 -1.73 11.51
CA SER A 679 -17.90 -0.55 10.99
C SER A 679 -17.58 0.70 11.81
N LEU A 680 -18.09 1.85 11.37
CA LEU A 680 -17.97 3.13 12.07
C LEU A 680 -18.71 3.17 13.42
N VAL A 681 -19.45 2.12 13.78
CA VAL A 681 -20.05 1.90 15.11
C VAL A 681 -19.76 0.50 15.64
N GLY A 682 -19.90 0.30 16.95
CA GLY A 682 -19.59 -0.98 17.60
C GLY A 682 -18.09 -1.23 17.78
N PHE A 683 -17.74 -2.38 18.35
CA PHE A 683 -16.38 -2.71 18.79
C PHE A 683 -15.86 -4.06 18.30
N THR A 684 -16.62 -4.77 17.45
CA THR A 684 -16.07 -5.89 16.70
C THR A 684 -15.12 -5.38 15.62
N GLY A 685 -14.25 -6.24 15.11
CA GLY A 685 -13.22 -5.84 14.17
C GLY A 685 -12.59 -6.95 13.34
N GLU A 686 -11.47 -6.61 12.75
CA GLU A 686 -10.63 -7.45 11.92
C GLU A 686 -9.16 -7.20 12.28
N ALA A 687 -8.35 -8.26 12.34
CA ALA A 687 -6.92 -8.18 12.61
C ALA A 687 -6.10 -8.80 11.48
N MET A 688 -4.88 -8.29 11.28
CA MET A 688 -3.86 -8.94 10.45
C MET A 688 -2.47 -8.83 11.06
N ALA A 689 -1.66 -9.87 10.84
CA ALA A 689 -0.26 -9.96 11.23
C ALA A 689 0.56 -10.77 10.23
N MET A 690 1.89 -10.58 10.23
CA MET A 690 2.81 -11.31 9.35
C MET A 690 3.84 -12.10 10.14
N GLY A 691 4.37 -13.15 9.53
CA GLY A 691 5.51 -13.92 10.05
C GLY A 691 6.35 -14.50 8.91
N GLU A 692 7.66 -14.50 9.08
CA GLU A 692 8.63 -14.96 8.10
C GLU A 692 9.99 -15.28 8.74
N ARG A 693 10.67 -16.35 8.27
CA ARG A 693 11.99 -16.69 8.81
C ARG A 693 12.96 -17.30 7.78
N PRO A 694 13.25 -16.61 6.66
CA PRO A 694 14.01 -17.20 5.55
C PRO A 694 15.45 -17.65 5.88
N PRO A 695 16.25 -16.99 6.74
CA PRO A 695 17.60 -17.49 7.06
C PRO A 695 17.58 -18.89 7.69
N VAL A 696 16.53 -19.22 8.45
CA VAL A 696 16.35 -20.56 9.04
C VAL A 696 16.21 -21.63 7.95
N ALA A 697 15.65 -21.32 6.79
CA ALA A 697 15.48 -22.29 5.70
C ALA A 697 16.81 -22.79 5.13
N LEU A 698 17.91 -22.06 5.33
CA LEU A 698 19.25 -22.51 4.94
C LEU A 698 19.70 -23.74 5.73
N LEU A 699 19.21 -23.91 6.95
CA LEU A 699 19.50 -25.03 7.85
C LEU A 699 18.32 -26.02 7.93
N ASN A 700 17.11 -25.52 8.13
CA ASN A 700 15.89 -26.30 8.34
C ASN A 700 14.67 -25.64 7.66
N PRO A 701 14.36 -26.01 6.41
CA PRO A 701 13.22 -25.48 5.66
C PRO A 701 11.86 -25.69 6.35
N ALA A 702 11.67 -26.85 6.98
CA ALA A 702 10.44 -27.16 7.68
C ALA A 702 10.24 -26.27 8.92
N ALA A 703 11.30 -26.02 9.69
CA ALA A 703 11.26 -25.08 10.82
C ALA A 703 11.00 -23.66 10.36
N SER A 704 11.64 -23.19 9.28
CA SER A 704 11.40 -21.85 8.73
C SER A 704 9.92 -21.61 8.42
N ALA A 705 9.24 -22.57 7.79
CA ALA A 705 7.82 -22.48 7.49
C ALA A 705 6.94 -22.54 8.75
N ARG A 706 7.27 -23.40 9.73
CA ARG A 706 6.54 -23.46 11.01
C ARG A 706 6.70 -22.19 11.85
N LEU A 707 7.90 -21.64 11.91
CA LEU A 707 8.19 -20.37 12.59
C LEU A 707 7.44 -19.22 11.93
N ALA A 708 7.37 -19.15 10.60
CA ALA A 708 6.58 -18.12 9.92
C ALA A 708 5.09 -18.18 10.31
N VAL A 709 4.51 -19.39 10.43
CA VAL A 709 3.13 -19.55 10.93
C VAL A 709 3.02 -19.17 12.40
N ALA A 710 3.96 -19.60 13.23
CA ALA A 710 3.94 -19.33 14.66
C ALA A 710 4.10 -17.85 14.97
N GLU A 711 5.01 -17.15 14.28
CA GLU A 711 5.23 -15.71 14.39
C GLU A 711 4.01 -14.91 13.95
N ALA A 712 3.38 -15.26 12.83
CA ALA A 712 2.15 -14.59 12.41
C ALA A 712 1.04 -14.71 13.48
N ILE A 713 0.99 -15.85 14.20
CA ILE A 713 0.03 -16.09 15.27
C ILE A 713 0.44 -15.41 16.59
N SER A 714 1.72 -15.37 16.96
CA SER A 714 2.20 -14.62 18.12
C SER A 714 2.00 -13.12 17.94
N ASN A 715 2.22 -12.61 16.73
CA ASN A 715 1.89 -11.23 16.44
C ASN A 715 0.38 -10.94 16.58
N ILE A 716 -0.48 -11.76 15.97
CA ILE A 716 -1.94 -11.48 15.94
C ILE A 716 -2.65 -11.74 17.28
N MET A 717 -2.11 -12.57 18.16
CA MET A 717 -2.78 -12.92 19.43
C MET A 717 -2.84 -11.76 20.43
N CYS A 718 -2.17 -10.63 20.17
CA CYS A 718 -2.41 -9.38 20.91
C CYS A 718 -3.84 -8.85 20.71
N ALA A 719 -4.52 -9.22 19.61
CA ALA A 719 -5.93 -8.92 19.36
C ALA A 719 -6.86 -9.91 20.09
N ASN A 720 -8.09 -9.49 20.37
CA ASN A 720 -9.08 -10.33 21.04
C ASN A 720 -9.79 -11.26 20.06
N ILE A 721 -9.28 -12.50 19.97
CA ILE A 721 -9.74 -13.55 19.05
C ILE A 721 -10.26 -14.71 19.90
N GLU A 722 -11.45 -15.22 19.59
CA GLU A 722 -12.14 -16.18 20.46
C GLU A 722 -11.39 -17.52 20.53
N GLN A 723 -10.97 -18.05 19.38
CA GLN A 723 -10.24 -19.31 19.29
C GLN A 723 -9.22 -19.29 18.14
N ILE A 724 -8.16 -20.09 18.27
CA ILE A 724 -7.06 -20.12 17.30
C ILE A 724 -7.53 -20.51 15.88
N SER A 725 -8.59 -21.32 15.76
CA SER A 725 -9.17 -21.75 14.48
C SER A 725 -9.91 -20.64 13.74
N ASP A 726 -10.19 -19.49 14.36
CA ASP A 726 -10.76 -18.33 13.68
C ASP A 726 -9.73 -17.62 12.80
N ILE A 727 -8.44 -17.86 13.05
CA ILE A 727 -7.33 -17.36 12.23
C ILE A 727 -7.29 -18.13 10.92
N LYS A 728 -7.31 -17.43 9.79
CA LYS A 728 -7.00 -17.99 8.46
C LYS A 728 -5.72 -17.36 7.92
N LEU A 729 -5.01 -18.11 7.08
CA LEU A 729 -3.70 -17.70 6.59
C LEU A 729 -3.69 -17.49 5.07
N SER A 730 -2.94 -16.49 4.63
CA SER A 730 -2.33 -16.49 3.30
C SER A 730 -0.92 -17.05 3.40
N ALA A 731 -0.57 -18.00 2.52
CA ALA A 731 0.80 -18.50 2.39
C ALA A 731 1.43 -18.07 1.05
N ASN A 732 2.48 -17.27 1.11
CA ASN A 732 3.22 -16.79 -0.07
C ASN A 732 4.61 -17.42 -0.12
N TRP A 733 4.89 -18.14 -1.21
CA TRP A 733 6.08 -18.97 -1.35
C TRP A 733 7.06 -18.41 -2.35
N MET A 734 8.24 -18.01 -1.88
CA MET A 734 9.34 -17.53 -2.71
C MET A 734 10.46 -18.56 -2.68
N ALA A 735 10.90 -19.03 -3.85
CA ALA A 735 11.99 -20.00 -3.94
C ALA A 735 12.76 -19.86 -5.26
N ALA A 736 13.99 -20.37 -5.31
CA ALA A 736 14.73 -20.51 -6.55
C ALA A 736 14.59 -21.94 -7.09
N ALA A 737 13.42 -22.26 -7.67
CA ALA A 737 13.10 -23.63 -8.08
C ALA A 737 14.11 -24.17 -9.10
N GLY A 738 14.48 -25.43 -8.95
CA GLY A 738 15.51 -26.11 -9.75
C GLY A 738 16.95 -25.83 -9.31
N GLN A 739 17.18 -24.96 -8.32
CA GLN A 739 18.51 -24.85 -7.69
C GLN A 739 18.71 -25.96 -6.65
N THR A 740 19.97 -26.36 -6.45
CA THR A 740 20.37 -27.40 -5.51
C THR A 740 19.78 -27.11 -4.11
N GLY A 741 18.97 -28.06 -3.60
CA GLY A 741 18.35 -27.98 -2.27
C GLY A 741 17.09 -27.13 -2.17
N GLU A 742 16.76 -26.28 -3.14
CA GLU A 742 15.59 -25.37 -3.04
C GLU A 742 14.26 -26.06 -3.35
N ASP A 743 14.26 -27.01 -4.29
CA ASP A 743 13.10 -27.89 -4.53
C ASP A 743 12.77 -28.74 -3.29
N GLN A 744 13.81 -29.24 -2.60
CA GLN A 744 13.67 -29.92 -1.31
C GLN A 744 13.09 -28.96 -0.25
N ALA A 745 13.66 -27.77 -0.12
CA ALA A 745 13.21 -26.80 0.87
C ALA A 745 11.74 -26.40 0.69
N LEU A 746 11.33 -26.15 -0.56
CA LEU A 746 9.95 -25.81 -0.89
C LEU A 746 9.00 -26.96 -0.54
N PHE A 747 9.33 -28.20 -0.90
CA PHE A 747 8.50 -29.36 -0.60
C PHE A 747 8.38 -29.59 0.92
N GLU A 748 9.50 -29.54 1.64
CA GLU A 748 9.54 -29.70 3.10
C GLU A 748 8.75 -28.61 3.83
N GLY A 749 8.93 -27.34 3.44
CA GLY A 749 8.21 -26.21 4.03
C GLY A 749 6.70 -26.30 3.81
N VAL A 750 6.26 -26.55 2.57
CA VAL A 750 4.84 -26.71 2.24
C VAL A 750 4.22 -27.90 2.99
N LYS A 751 4.93 -29.02 3.05
CA LYS A 751 4.46 -30.21 3.78
C LYS A 751 4.32 -29.92 5.27
N ALA A 752 5.32 -29.26 5.88
CA ALA A 752 5.35 -28.96 7.31
C ALA A 752 4.12 -28.16 7.77
N ILE A 753 3.65 -27.20 6.97
CA ILE A 753 2.47 -26.41 7.36
C ILE A 753 1.16 -26.97 6.78
N GLY A 754 1.18 -27.52 5.56
CA GLY A 754 -0.01 -28.02 4.87
C GLY A 754 -0.52 -29.37 5.39
N MET A 755 0.39 -30.23 5.86
CA MET A 755 0.08 -31.60 6.28
C MET A 755 0.23 -31.82 7.79
N GLU A 756 0.95 -30.96 8.50
CA GLU A 756 1.29 -31.18 9.92
C GLU A 756 0.75 -30.04 10.80
N MET A 757 1.38 -28.85 10.76
CA MET A 757 1.09 -27.78 11.72
C MET A 757 -0.32 -27.19 11.58
N CYS A 758 -0.71 -26.66 10.42
CA CYS A 758 -2.02 -26.01 10.29
C CYS A 758 -3.19 -26.97 10.55
N PRO A 759 -3.19 -28.22 10.05
CA PRO A 759 -4.19 -29.21 10.45
C PRO A 759 -4.22 -29.47 11.96
N ALA A 760 -3.06 -29.55 12.63
CA ALA A 760 -3.00 -29.78 14.08
C ALA A 760 -3.49 -28.57 14.91
N LEU A 761 -3.38 -27.36 14.36
CA LEU A 761 -3.89 -26.13 14.95
C LEU A 761 -5.37 -25.87 14.62
N GLY A 762 -5.94 -26.55 13.62
CA GLY A 762 -7.30 -26.29 13.14
C GLY A 762 -7.41 -25.04 12.27
N ILE A 763 -6.32 -24.66 11.57
CA ILE A 763 -6.23 -23.45 10.76
C ILE A 763 -6.23 -23.82 9.28
N ALA A 764 -7.01 -23.08 8.48
CA ALA A 764 -6.98 -23.18 7.03
C ALA A 764 -6.06 -22.13 6.39
N ILE A 765 -5.46 -22.51 5.26
CA ILE A 765 -4.75 -21.63 4.34
C ILE A 765 -5.60 -21.47 3.06
N PRO A 766 -6.69 -20.67 3.08
CA PRO A 766 -7.65 -20.61 1.98
C PRO A 766 -7.18 -19.80 0.76
N VAL A 767 -6.07 -19.07 0.89
CA VAL A 767 -5.47 -18.24 -0.16
C VAL A 767 -3.95 -18.29 -0.09
N GLY A 768 -3.26 -17.99 -1.18
CA GLY A 768 -1.81 -17.93 -1.24
C GLY A 768 -1.32 -17.72 -2.67
N LYS A 769 -0.01 -17.51 -2.81
CA LYS A 769 0.66 -17.36 -4.10
C LYS A 769 2.08 -17.90 -4.06
N ASP A 770 2.71 -18.02 -5.21
CA ASP A 770 4.10 -18.44 -5.34
C ASP A 770 4.88 -17.62 -6.37
N SER A 771 6.18 -17.49 -6.13
CA SER A 771 7.18 -16.83 -6.99
C SER A 771 8.47 -17.66 -6.99
N LEU A 772 8.65 -18.45 -8.04
CA LEU A 772 9.59 -19.59 -8.03
C LEU A 772 10.91 -19.39 -8.80
N SER A 773 11.23 -18.13 -9.13
CA SER A 773 12.44 -17.72 -9.86
C SER A 773 13.31 -16.73 -9.05
N MET A 774 13.48 -16.99 -7.75
CA MET A 774 14.18 -16.09 -6.82
C MET A 774 15.72 -16.22 -6.88
N ARG A 775 16.27 -15.96 -8.07
CA ARG A 775 17.71 -16.00 -8.35
C ARG A 775 18.15 -14.88 -9.28
N THR A 776 19.34 -14.35 -9.00
CA THR A 776 20.01 -13.36 -9.82
C THR A 776 21.38 -13.84 -10.26
N THR A 777 21.70 -13.73 -11.54
CA THR A 777 23.01 -14.08 -12.12
C THR A 777 23.53 -12.96 -13.01
N TRP A 778 24.85 -12.78 -13.04
CA TRP A 778 25.54 -11.82 -13.92
C TRP A 778 27.01 -12.19 -14.10
N ASN A 779 27.65 -11.61 -15.10
CA ASN A 779 29.10 -11.66 -15.26
C ASN A 779 29.71 -10.35 -14.76
N ASP A 780 30.72 -10.44 -13.90
CA ASP A 780 31.43 -9.31 -13.34
C ASP A 780 32.92 -9.44 -13.70
N GLU A 781 33.37 -8.67 -14.69
CA GLU A 781 34.74 -8.69 -15.19
C GLU A 781 35.27 -10.10 -15.57
N GLY A 782 34.41 -10.94 -16.16
CA GLY A 782 34.75 -12.31 -16.55
C GLY A 782 34.50 -13.36 -15.45
N ILE A 783 34.00 -12.98 -14.28
CA ILE A 783 33.61 -13.88 -13.19
C ILE A 783 32.09 -14.03 -13.19
N ASP A 784 31.60 -15.26 -13.34
CA ASP A 784 30.18 -15.55 -13.21
C ASP A 784 29.78 -15.51 -11.72
N LYS A 785 28.87 -14.60 -11.38
CA LYS A 785 28.34 -14.42 -10.03
C LYS A 785 26.87 -14.77 -9.97
N SER A 786 26.44 -15.19 -8.79
CA SER A 786 25.02 -15.40 -8.51
C SER A 786 24.65 -15.14 -7.07
N VAL A 787 23.45 -14.63 -6.87
CA VAL A 787 22.78 -14.55 -5.56
C VAL A 787 21.49 -15.35 -5.64
N THR A 788 21.34 -16.31 -4.73
CA THR A 788 20.19 -17.20 -4.67
C THR A 788 19.44 -16.96 -3.37
N SER A 789 18.14 -16.66 -3.44
CA SER A 789 17.34 -16.49 -2.24
C SER A 789 17.07 -17.84 -1.58
N PRO A 790 17.16 -17.94 -0.24
CA PRO A 790 16.62 -19.08 0.48
C PRO A 790 15.11 -19.22 0.24
N MET A 791 14.58 -20.44 0.28
CA MET A 791 13.15 -20.68 0.37
C MET A 791 12.55 -19.81 1.49
N THR A 792 11.53 -19.05 1.13
CA THR A 792 10.86 -18.10 2.01
C THR A 792 9.36 -18.37 1.97
N GLY A 793 8.80 -18.85 3.08
CA GLY A 793 7.37 -18.84 3.33
C GLY A 793 7.01 -17.58 4.11
N VAL A 794 6.28 -16.65 3.48
CA VAL A 794 5.70 -15.50 4.18
C VAL A 794 4.25 -15.82 4.49
N ILE A 795 3.92 -15.78 5.78
CA ILE A 795 2.57 -16.05 6.28
C ILE A 795 1.91 -14.75 6.69
N THR A 796 0.68 -14.54 6.24
CA THR A 796 -0.18 -13.47 6.74
C THR A 796 -1.38 -14.08 7.41
N ALA A 797 -1.56 -13.79 8.70
CA ALA A 797 -2.71 -14.19 9.49
C ALA A 797 -3.81 -13.13 9.40
N PHE A 798 -5.06 -13.57 9.28
CA PHE A 798 -6.27 -12.76 9.30
C PHE A 798 -7.28 -13.36 10.28
N ALA A 799 -7.93 -12.52 11.08
CA ALA A 799 -8.93 -13.00 12.05
C ALA A 799 -10.05 -11.99 12.31
N PRO A 800 -11.29 -12.45 12.58
CA PRO A 800 -12.32 -11.61 13.18
C PRO A 800 -11.93 -11.28 14.64
N VAL A 801 -12.19 -10.05 15.07
CA VAL A 801 -11.88 -9.55 16.43
C VAL A 801 -13.18 -9.32 17.20
N GLY A 802 -13.32 -9.94 18.37
CA GLY A 802 -14.52 -9.84 19.20
C GLY A 802 -14.66 -8.48 19.89
N ASP A 803 -13.56 -7.91 20.36
CA ASP A 803 -13.52 -6.57 20.96
C ASP A 803 -12.17 -5.86 20.70
N VAL A 804 -12.16 -4.90 19.78
CA VAL A 804 -10.95 -4.13 19.41
C VAL A 804 -10.37 -3.31 20.57
N ARG A 805 -11.15 -3.06 21.64
CA ARG A 805 -10.68 -2.29 22.80
C ARG A 805 -9.74 -3.10 23.70
N LYS A 806 -9.72 -4.42 23.52
CA LYS A 806 -8.86 -5.36 24.25
C LYS A 806 -7.56 -5.67 23.49
N THR A 807 -7.26 -4.95 22.41
CA THR A 807 -5.98 -5.11 21.72
C THR A 807 -4.85 -4.65 22.64
N LEU A 808 -3.90 -5.55 22.88
CA LEU A 808 -2.70 -5.30 23.68
C LEU A 808 -1.62 -4.63 22.83
N THR A 809 -0.68 -3.94 23.47
CA THR A 809 0.47 -3.31 22.80
C THR A 809 1.75 -3.45 23.64
N PRO A 810 2.94 -3.19 23.08
CA PRO A 810 4.19 -3.17 23.83
C PRO A 810 4.35 -2.00 24.83
N GLU A 811 3.40 -1.06 24.91
CA GLU A 811 3.50 0.10 25.82
C GLU A 811 3.42 -0.33 27.30
N LEU A 812 4.58 -0.44 27.96
CA LEU A 812 4.67 -0.71 29.39
C LEU A 812 3.93 0.34 30.23
N LYS A 813 3.27 -0.14 31.29
CA LYS A 813 2.58 0.67 32.29
C LYS A 813 3.49 0.96 33.48
N ASN A 814 3.42 2.18 34.01
CA ASN A 814 4.18 2.59 35.19
C ASN A 814 3.47 2.15 36.48
N GLU A 815 3.55 0.86 36.78
CA GLU A 815 3.01 0.26 38.00
C GLU A 815 3.90 -0.88 38.51
N ASP A 816 3.70 -1.29 39.77
CA ASP A 816 4.44 -2.41 40.38
C ASP A 816 4.08 -3.71 39.65
N SER A 817 5.04 -4.23 38.89
CA SER A 817 4.80 -5.26 37.88
C SER A 817 6.06 -6.08 37.59
N VAL A 818 5.82 -7.28 37.06
CA VAL A 818 6.85 -8.19 36.56
C VAL A 818 6.72 -8.34 35.05
N LEU A 819 7.85 -8.60 34.40
CA LEU A 819 7.90 -9.04 33.02
C LEU A 819 8.00 -10.56 33.00
N VAL A 820 7.03 -11.20 32.37
CA VAL A 820 6.90 -12.66 32.27
C VAL A 820 7.17 -13.07 30.84
N ARG A 821 8.22 -13.87 30.63
CA ARG A 821 8.50 -14.51 29.35
C ARG A 821 7.74 -15.82 29.28
N ILE A 822 7.11 -16.05 28.14
CA ILE A 822 6.64 -17.37 27.71
C ILE A 822 7.60 -17.84 26.63
N ASP A 823 8.41 -18.86 26.93
CA ASP A 823 9.41 -19.46 26.05
C ASP A 823 9.02 -20.91 25.71
N LEU A 824 8.51 -21.12 24.50
CA LEU A 824 8.05 -22.46 24.09
C LEU A 824 9.19 -23.43 23.81
N SER A 825 10.43 -22.95 23.70
CA SER A 825 11.61 -23.82 23.59
C SER A 825 12.00 -24.46 24.92
N LYS A 826 11.43 -23.98 26.04
CA LYS A 826 11.71 -24.46 27.41
C LYS A 826 13.20 -24.41 27.75
N GLY A 827 13.86 -23.31 27.38
CA GLY A 827 15.25 -23.03 27.70
C GLY A 827 16.28 -23.60 26.73
N GLN A 828 15.89 -24.00 25.51
CA GLN A 828 16.85 -24.47 24.49
C GLN A 828 17.64 -23.32 23.85
N PHE A 829 17.00 -22.16 23.65
CA PHE A 829 17.62 -20.93 23.16
C PHE A 829 18.47 -21.12 21.89
N ARG A 830 17.90 -21.71 20.84
CA ARG A 830 18.59 -22.06 19.59
C ARG A 830 18.86 -20.81 18.75
N LEU A 831 20.08 -20.68 18.20
CA LEU A 831 20.56 -19.47 17.50
C LEU A 831 20.73 -19.63 15.98
N GLY A 832 20.51 -20.81 15.42
CA GLY A 832 20.64 -21.07 14.00
C GLY A 832 19.68 -20.21 13.18
N GLY A 833 20.21 -19.40 12.26
CA GLY A 833 19.45 -18.46 11.44
C GLY A 833 19.05 -17.15 12.15
N SER A 834 19.54 -16.90 13.37
CA SER A 834 19.23 -15.67 14.12
C SER A 834 19.94 -14.42 13.58
N ILE A 835 19.40 -13.24 13.90
CA ILE A 835 20.05 -11.95 13.65
C ILE A 835 21.40 -11.86 14.36
N LEU A 836 21.54 -12.45 15.55
CA LEU A 836 22.83 -12.49 16.25
C LEU A 836 23.89 -13.21 15.41
N ALA A 837 23.59 -14.40 14.88
CA ALA A 837 24.54 -15.10 14.01
C ALA A 837 24.85 -14.28 12.75
N GLN A 838 23.82 -13.69 12.12
CA GLN A 838 23.96 -12.89 10.91
C GLN A 838 24.90 -11.67 11.10
N VAL A 839 24.78 -10.92 12.19
CA VAL A 839 25.63 -9.72 12.42
C VAL A 839 27.10 -10.05 12.73
N TYR A 840 27.42 -11.34 12.88
CA TYR A 840 28.77 -11.88 12.98
C TYR A 840 29.17 -12.73 11.75
N LYS A 841 28.42 -12.62 10.65
CA LYS A 841 28.65 -13.35 9.39
C LYS A 841 28.62 -14.88 9.56
N ALA A 842 27.81 -15.36 10.49
CA ALA A 842 27.56 -16.77 10.74
C ALA A 842 26.09 -17.12 10.45
N ILE A 843 25.77 -18.40 10.40
CA ILE A 843 24.40 -18.91 10.30
C ILE A 843 24.05 -19.80 11.51
N GLY A 844 25.02 -20.32 12.25
CA GLY A 844 24.79 -21.29 13.33
C GLY A 844 24.45 -22.69 12.80
N SER A 845 24.04 -23.58 13.70
CA SER A 845 23.79 -25.00 13.37
C SER A 845 22.43 -25.55 13.83
N ILE A 846 21.95 -25.13 15.00
CA ILE A 846 20.67 -25.59 15.57
C ILE A 846 19.66 -24.47 15.48
N THR A 847 18.57 -24.67 14.72
CA THR A 847 17.53 -23.67 14.48
C THR A 847 16.44 -23.67 15.56
N PRO A 848 15.82 -22.53 15.87
CA PRO A 848 14.53 -22.53 16.56
C PRO A 848 13.47 -23.31 15.75
N ASP A 849 12.44 -23.82 16.41
CA ASP A 849 11.31 -24.53 15.80
C ASP A 849 10.12 -24.62 16.78
N VAL A 850 8.95 -25.03 16.28
CA VAL A 850 7.75 -25.30 17.07
C VAL A 850 7.77 -26.75 17.56
N ASP A 851 8.30 -26.98 18.76
CA ASP A 851 8.49 -28.32 19.30
C ASP A 851 7.18 -29.05 19.68
N SER A 852 6.11 -28.30 20.01
CA SER A 852 4.80 -28.85 20.42
C SER A 852 3.65 -27.96 19.96
N PHE A 853 2.80 -28.49 19.07
CA PHE A 853 1.60 -27.79 18.59
C PHE A 853 0.53 -27.65 19.68
N ASP A 854 0.49 -28.57 20.64
CA ASP A 854 -0.44 -28.47 21.78
C ASP A 854 -0.02 -27.37 22.76
N ASP A 855 1.29 -27.23 23.03
CA ASP A 855 1.80 -26.12 23.84
C ASP A 855 1.57 -24.78 23.15
N PHE A 856 1.70 -24.72 21.81
CA PHE A 856 1.40 -23.51 21.04
C PHE A 856 -0.08 -23.12 21.11
N LYS A 857 -1.01 -24.08 21.00
CA LYS A 857 -2.45 -23.83 21.23
C LYS A 857 -2.73 -23.36 22.66
N ALA A 858 -2.08 -23.99 23.65
CA ALA A 858 -2.22 -23.60 25.04
C ALA A 858 -1.69 -22.17 25.29
N PHE A 859 -0.61 -21.78 24.61
CA PHE A 859 -0.05 -20.43 24.69
C PHE A 859 -1.04 -19.38 24.17
N PHE A 860 -1.60 -19.60 22.98
CA PHE A 860 -2.65 -18.75 22.43
C PHE A 860 -3.84 -18.63 23.40
N ALA A 861 -4.36 -19.77 23.88
CA ALA A 861 -5.51 -19.79 24.78
C ALA A 861 -5.23 -19.06 26.11
N LEU A 862 -4.01 -19.20 26.65
CA LEU A 862 -3.59 -18.52 27.88
C LEU A 862 -3.57 -17.00 27.69
N VAL A 863 -2.98 -16.52 26.58
CA VAL A 863 -2.93 -15.07 26.28
C VAL A 863 -4.35 -14.51 26.11
N GLN A 864 -5.22 -15.22 25.39
CA GLN A 864 -6.62 -14.79 25.24
C GLN A 864 -7.39 -14.78 26.57
N ASP A 865 -7.22 -15.79 27.44
CA ASP A 865 -7.85 -15.82 28.78
C ASP A 865 -7.37 -14.66 29.65
N TRP A 866 -6.05 -14.50 29.77
CA TRP A 866 -5.45 -13.46 30.61
C TRP A 866 -5.78 -12.05 30.11
N ASN A 867 -5.85 -11.85 28.79
CA ASN A 867 -6.34 -10.60 28.20
C ASN A 867 -7.83 -10.38 28.54
N ASN A 868 -8.67 -11.39 28.37
CA ASN A 868 -10.10 -11.29 28.69
C ASN A 868 -10.38 -10.97 30.16
N ARG A 869 -9.50 -11.40 31.07
CA ARG A 869 -9.52 -11.09 32.51
C ARG A 869 -8.86 -9.75 32.86
N GLY A 870 -8.23 -9.05 31.91
CA GLY A 870 -7.56 -7.75 32.12
C GLY A 870 -6.23 -7.83 32.88
N LEU A 871 -5.58 -9.00 32.87
CA LEU A 871 -4.34 -9.26 33.62
C LEU A 871 -3.09 -8.76 32.89
N ILE A 872 -3.11 -8.80 31.56
CA ILE A 872 -1.98 -8.36 30.73
C ILE A 872 -2.03 -6.84 30.56
N LYS A 873 -0.94 -6.17 30.94
CA LYS A 873 -0.80 -4.71 30.86
C LYS A 873 -0.10 -4.25 29.58
N ALA A 874 0.85 -5.06 29.12
CA ALA A 874 1.54 -4.92 27.86
C ALA A 874 1.89 -6.33 27.33
N TYR A 875 1.91 -6.46 26.01
CA TYR A 875 2.26 -7.67 25.27
C TYR A 875 3.23 -7.29 24.16
N HIS A 876 4.24 -8.11 23.93
CA HIS A 876 5.05 -8.07 22.73
C HIS A 876 5.60 -9.47 22.47
N ASP A 877 5.56 -9.93 21.22
CA ASP A 877 6.08 -11.25 20.87
C ASP A 877 7.62 -11.27 20.82
N ILE A 878 8.20 -12.48 20.81
CA ILE A 878 9.65 -12.66 20.65
C ILE A 878 9.91 -13.04 19.19
N GLY A 879 10.40 -12.07 18.41
CA GLY A 879 10.77 -12.21 17.01
C GLY A 879 12.27 -12.03 16.75
N ASP A 880 12.60 -11.32 15.66
CA ASP A 880 13.98 -10.98 15.28
C ASP A 880 14.70 -10.22 16.40
N GLY A 881 15.93 -10.63 16.74
CA GLY A 881 16.70 -10.03 17.83
C GLY A 881 16.32 -10.50 19.24
N GLY A 882 15.33 -11.39 19.37
CA GLY A 882 15.03 -12.14 20.59
C GLY A 882 14.47 -11.31 21.74
N LEU A 883 14.65 -11.81 22.96
CA LEU A 883 14.20 -11.17 24.20
C LEU A 883 14.75 -9.74 24.35
N LEU A 884 15.99 -9.50 23.91
CA LEU A 884 16.61 -8.18 23.96
C LEU A 884 15.80 -7.15 23.16
N ALA A 885 15.55 -7.42 21.88
CA ALA A 885 14.82 -6.49 21.01
C ALA A 885 13.41 -6.25 21.56
N THR A 886 12.73 -7.33 21.93
CA THR A 886 11.39 -7.30 22.56
C THR A 886 11.34 -6.32 23.74
N VAL A 887 12.25 -6.47 24.71
CA VAL A 887 12.26 -5.62 25.92
C VAL A 887 12.68 -4.19 25.60
N ALA A 888 13.64 -4.00 24.69
CA ALA A 888 14.07 -2.68 24.26
C ALA A 888 12.92 -1.91 23.59
N GLU A 889 12.15 -2.56 22.72
CA GLU A 889 11.00 -1.98 22.02
C GLU A 889 9.86 -1.61 22.98
N MET A 890 9.57 -2.47 23.96
CA MET A 890 8.64 -2.16 25.07
C MET A 890 9.08 -0.93 25.88
N MET A 891 10.39 -0.79 26.15
CA MET A 891 10.96 0.40 26.80
C MET A 891 10.85 1.64 25.92
N PHE A 892 11.06 1.52 24.60
CA PHE A 892 10.96 2.63 23.67
C PHE A 892 9.52 3.17 23.61
N ALA A 893 8.53 2.28 23.54
CA ALA A 893 7.11 2.63 23.49
C ALA A 893 6.60 3.35 24.74
N SER A 894 7.18 3.06 25.92
CA SER A 894 6.74 3.59 27.22
C SER A 894 7.62 4.68 27.82
N ARG A 895 8.88 4.76 27.38
CA ARG A 895 9.98 5.50 28.05
C ARG A 895 10.16 5.14 29.52
N LEU A 896 9.92 3.87 29.87
CA LEU A 896 10.24 3.30 31.17
C LEU A 896 11.56 2.52 31.10
N GLY A 897 12.20 2.35 32.26
CA GLY A 897 13.37 1.49 32.39
C GLY A 897 12.96 0.05 32.70
N VAL A 898 13.85 -0.89 32.42
CA VAL A 898 13.66 -2.31 32.75
C VAL A 898 14.93 -2.85 33.41
N ALA A 899 14.74 -3.59 34.49
CA ALA A 899 15.79 -4.40 35.10
C ALA A 899 15.51 -5.87 34.78
N LEU A 900 16.29 -6.43 33.85
CA LEU A 900 16.26 -7.85 33.53
C LEU A 900 17.09 -8.64 34.56
N GLN A 901 16.64 -9.86 34.84
CA GLN A 901 17.42 -10.86 35.58
C GLN A 901 18.60 -11.34 34.73
N ASP A 902 19.60 -11.95 35.36
CA ASP A 902 20.77 -12.49 34.65
C ASP A 902 20.32 -13.50 33.57
N GLN A 903 20.76 -13.30 32.34
CA GLN A 903 20.48 -14.15 31.17
C GLN A 903 21.77 -14.65 30.54
N SER A 904 21.77 -15.81 29.89
CA SER A 904 22.86 -16.15 28.95
C SER A 904 22.76 -15.29 27.68
N THR A 905 23.85 -15.17 26.92
CA THR A 905 23.82 -14.52 25.60
C THR A 905 22.79 -15.20 24.69
N ASP A 906 22.79 -16.54 24.63
CA ASP A 906 21.81 -17.30 23.84
C ASP A 906 20.38 -16.94 24.23
N SER A 907 20.08 -16.86 25.53
CA SER A 907 18.73 -16.57 26.02
C SER A 907 18.23 -15.19 25.62
N LEU A 908 19.13 -14.20 25.52
CA LEU A 908 18.80 -12.83 25.13
C LEU A 908 18.48 -12.71 23.64
N PHE A 909 19.16 -13.48 22.80
CA PHE A 909 19.14 -13.31 21.34
C PHE A 909 18.46 -14.45 20.58
N ALA A 910 18.10 -15.54 21.25
CA ALA A 910 17.36 -16.63 20.62
C ALA A 910 15.97 -16.17 20.16
N GLU A 911 15.69 -16.46 18.91
CA GLU A 911 14.46 -16.11 18.20
C GLU A 911 13.46 -17.27 18.24
N GLU A 912 13.33 -17.85 19.43
CA GLU A 912 12.35 -18.91 19.72
C GLU A 912 10.96 -18.30 19.84
N ILE A 913 9.94 -19.07 19.50
CA ILE A 913 8.54 -18.62 19.61
C ILE A 913 8.18 -18.36 21.07
N GLY A 914 7.66 -17.16 21.33
CA GLY A 914 7.31 -16.73 22.67
C GLY A 914 6.78 -15.30 22.71
N ALA A 915 6.60 -14.79 23.93
CA ALA A 915 6.23 -13.40 24.17
C ALA A 915 6.71 -12.92 25.54
N VAL A 916 6.77 -11.60 25.72
CA VAL A 916 6.95 -10.93 27.01
C VAL A 916 5.64 -10.23 27.39
N LEU A 917 5.13 -10.57 28.57
CA LEU A 917 3.92 -9.99 29.15
C LEU A 917 4.29 -9.13 30.35
N GLN A 918 3.72 -7.93 30.45
CA GLN A 918 3.72 -7.19 31.70
C GLN A 918 2.47 -7.57 32.51
N ILE A 919 2.67 -8.01 33.75
CA ILE A 919 1.61 -8.39 34.68
C ILE A 919 1.84 -7.67 36.01
N SER A 920 0.79 -7.17 36.65
CA SER A 920 0.91 -6.53 37.97
C SER A 920 1.48 -7.52 39.00
N ALA A 921 2.27 -7.05 39.96
CA ALA A 921 2.88 -7.93 40.95
C ALA A 921 1.83 -8.73 41.75
N SER A 922 0.70 -8.12 42.07
CA SER A 922 -0.42 -8.78 42.76
C SER A 922 -1.12 -9.83 41.90
N ASP A 923 -1.33 -9.56 40.61
CA ASP A 923 -1.96 -10.54 39.72
C ASP A 923 -1.01 -11.73 39.49
N TRP A 924 0.30 -11.46 39.37
CA TRP A 924 1.31 -12.52 39.23
C TRP A 924 1.38 -13.43 40.46
N GLU A 925 1.26 -12.88 41.67
CA GLU A 925 1.17 -13.67 42.91
C GLU A 925 -0.07 -14.58 42.89
N ALA A 926 -1.22 -14.05 42.45
CA ALA A 926 -2.46 -14.82 42.34
C ALA A 926 -2.39 -15.91 41.26
N LEU A 927 -1.62 -15.70 40.19
CA LEU A 927 -1.45 -16.64 39.09
C LEU A 927 -0.50 -17.80 39.42
N GLN A 928 0.29 -17.76 40.50
CA GLN A 928 1.29 -18.79 40.81
C GLN A 928 0.72 -20.21 40.83
N ALA A 929 -0.44 -20.41 41.45
CA ALA A 929 -1.10 -21.72 41.52
C ALA A 929 -1.62 -22.18 40.15
N GLU A 930 -2.11 -21.24 39.34
CA GLU A 930 -2.60 -21.49 37.97
C GLU A 930 -1.44 -21.90 37.06
N VAL A 931 -0.33 -21.14 37.10
CA VAL A 931 0.89 -21.44 36.34
C VAL A 931 1.47 -22.79 36.76
N ALA A 932 1.56 -23.09 38.06
CA ALA A 932 2.07 -24.38 38.54
C ALA A 932 1.23 -25.59 38.09
N ALA A 933 -0.07 -25.39 37.85
CA ALA A 933 -0.99 -26.39 37.34
C ALA A 933 -1.04 -26.46 35.80
N SER A 934 -0.51 -25.44 35.11
CA SER A 934 -0.50 -25.35 33.65
C SER A 934 0.44 -26.35 33.01
N THR A 935 0.10 -26.80 31.79
CA THR A 935 1.01 -27.57 30.93
C THR A 935 2.22 -26.73 30.48
N LEU A 936 2.10 -25.40 30.52
CA LEU A 936 3.14 -24.44 30.16
C LEU A 936 4.03 -23.99 31.32
N LYS A 937 3.92 -24.60 32.51
CA LYS A 937 4.67 -24.15 33.71
C LYS A 937 6.18 -24.01 33.47
N ASP A 938 6.77 -24.88 32.65
CA ASP A 938 8.20 -24.91 32.36
C ASP A 938 8.59 -23.96 31.21
N ALA A 939 7.60 -23.33 30.56
CA ALA A 939 7.77 -22.28 29.55
C ALA A 939 7.56 -20.87 30.12
N ILE A 940 6.98 -20.72 31.32
CA ILE A 940 6.61 -19.43 31.89
C ILE A 940 7.61 -19.04 32.97
N ALA A 941 8.31 -17.92 32.79
CA ALA A 941 9.29 -17.43 33.77
C ALA A 941 9.27 -15.90 33.89
N VAL A 942 9.53 -15.38 35.09
CA VAL A 942 9.80 -13.95 35.28
C VAL A 942 11.20 -13.65 34.78
N VAL A 943 11.33 -12.66 33.90
CA VAL A 943 12.61 -12.24 33.30
C VAL A 943 13.04 -10.85 33.73
N GLY A 944 12.16 -10.05 34.32
CA GLY A 944 12.53 -8.71 34.78
C GLY A 944 11.41 -7.94 35.47
N THR A 945 11.68 -6.67 35.73
CA THR A 945 10.75 -5.72 36.35
C THR A 945 10.85 -4.36 35.68
N VAL A 946 9.75 -3.60 35.70
CA VAL A 946 9.67 -2.24 35.14
C VAL A 946 10.07 -1.23 36.21
N ASN A 947 10.73 -0.13 35.81
CA ASN A 947 11.15 0.95 36.69
C ASN A 947 11.13 2.31 35.96
N THR A 948 11.50 3.38 36.66
CA THR A 948 11.51 4.75 36.11
C THR A 948 12.91 5.31 35.90
N THR A 949 13.95 4.47 35.80
CA THR A 949 15.34 4.95 35.66
C THR A 949 15.71 5.35 34.23
N ASP A 950 14.85 5.07 33.24
CA ASP A 950 15.10 5.28 31.80
C ASP A 950 16.33 4.51 31.29
N THR A 951 16.61 3.35 31.89
CA THR A 951 17.75 2.49 31.55
C THR A 951 17.36 1.02 31.45
N LEU A 952 18.10 0.28 30.64
CA LEU A 952 18.07 -1.19 30.60
C LEU A 952 19.23 -1.70 31.46
N THR A 953 18.93 -2.47 32.50
CA THR A 953 19.94 -3.18 33.30
C THR A 953 19.89 -4.67 33.01
N ILE A 954 21.01 -5.26 32.59
CA ILE A 954 21.14 -6.68 32.26
C ILE A 954 22.60 -7.14 32.44
N ASN A 955 22.84 -8.27 33.10
CA ASN A 955 24.17 -8.89 33.28
C ASN A 955 25.27 -7.90 33.73
N GLY A 956 24.93 -6.96 34.62
CA GLY A 956 25.85 -5.92 35.10
C GLY A 956 26.08 -4.73 34.15
N LEU A 957 25.51 -4.74 32.94
CA LEU A 957 25.42 -3.58 32.06
C LEU A 957 24.28 -2.66 32.52
N ASN A 958 24.50 -1.36 32.38
CA ASN A 958 23.46 -0.33 32.54
C ASN A 958 23.50 0.57 31.31
N LEU A 959 22.48 0.46 30.45
CA LEU A 959 22.44 1.08 29.13
C LEU A 959 21.31 2.13 29.10
N ASP A 960 21.62 3.33 28.61
CA ASP A 960 20.63 4.41 28.48
C ASP A 960 19.63 4.09 27.37
N ARG A 961 18.33 4.25 27.64
CA ARG A 961 17.29 3.96 26.67
C ARG A 961 17.39 4.87 25.43
N ALA A 962 17.82 6.12 25.58
CA ALA A 962 17.99 7.03 24.44
C ALA A 962 19.08 6.54 23.50
N ASP A 963 20.22 6.10 24.04
CA ASP A 963 21.33 5.57 23.23
C ASP A 963 20.90 4.29 22.48
N LEU A 964 20.17 3.40 23.15
CA LEU A 964 19.63 2.18 22.52
C LEU A 964 18.60 2.51 21.43
N GLN A 965 17.66 3.42 21.70
CA GLN A 965 16.65 3.80 20.71
C GLN A 965 17.28 4.56 19.53
N GLN A 966 18.32 5.38 19.76
CA GLN A 966 19.06 6.04 18.72
C GLN A 966 19.79 5.05 17.82
N ALA A 967 20.42 4.02 18.39
CA ALA A 967 21.03 2.94 17.61
C ALA A 967 19.98 2.18 16.79
N TRP A 968 18.84 1.84 17.41
CA TRP A 968 17.71 1.19 16.75
C TRP A 968 17.07 2.04 15.64
N THR A 969 17.07 3.36 15.76
CA THR A 969 16.43 4.27 14.78
C THR A 969 17.39 4.70 13.66
N GLU A 970 18.69 4.44 13.79
CA GLU A 970 19.72 5.00 12.92
C GLU A 970 19.54 4.62 11.44
N VAL A 971 19.09 3.39 11.15
CA VAL A 971 18.77 2.97 9.76
C VAL A 971 17.66 3.83 9.14
N SER A 972 16.54 4.01 9.87
CA SER A 972 15.45 4.89 9.44
C SER A 972 15.95 6.32 9.21
N HIS A 973 16.77 6.84 10.13
CA HIS A 973 17.32 8.19 10.05
C HIS A 973 18.21 8.37 8.80
N GLN A 974 19.12 7.44 8.52
CA GLN A 974 19.98 7.55 7.33
C GLN A 974 19.18 7.46 6.03
N ILE A 975 18.19 6.57 5.94
CA ILE A 975 17.33 6.48 4.75
C ILE A 975 16.53 7.78 4.57
N GLN A 976 15.95 8.33 5.63
CA GLN A 976 15.25 9.61 5.57
C GLN A 976 16.18 10.75 5.16
N ARG A 977 17.44 10.82 5.62
CA ARG A 977 18.40 11.84 5.16
C ARG A 977 18.74 11.73 3.69
N LEU A 978 18.74 10.51 3.14
CA LEU A 978 18.98 10.26 1.71
C LEU A 978 17.75 10.57 0.85
N ARG A 979 16.56 10.34 1.37
CA ARG A 979 15.29 10.43 0.62
C ARG A 979 14.59 11.78 0.78
N ASP A 980 14.54 12.28 2.01
CA ASP A 980 13.74 13.40 2.51
C ASP A 980 14.63 14.61 2.81
N ASN A 981 14.04 15.70 3.33
CA ASN A 981 14.82 16.83 3.83
C ASN A 981 15.68 16.42 5.05
N VAL A 982 16.99 16.62 4.93
CA VAL A 982 17.98 16.28 5.96
C VAL A 982 17.69 16.97 7.29
N GLU A 983 17.26 18.24 7.27
CA GLU A 983 16.97 18.99 8.50
C GLU A 983 15.78 18.38 9.26
N THR A 984 14.74 17.95 8.55
CA THR A 984 13.59 17.29 9.19
C THR A 984 13.95 15.91 9.72
N ALA A 985 14.74 15.12 8.98
CA ALA A 985 15.23 13.82 9.45
C ALA A 985 16.07 13.97 10.74
N ASP A 986 16.97 14.95 10.78
CA ASP A 986 17.80 15.24 11.96
C ASP A 986 16.97 15.75 13.15
N GLN A 987 15.94 16.57 12.89
CA GLN A 987 15.02 17.03 13.93
C GLN A 987 14.23 15.89 14.57
N GLU A 988 13.69 14.96 13.78
CA GLU A 988 12.98 13.78 14.28
C GLU A 988 13.88 12.89 15.13
N TYR A 989 15.07 12.56 14.63
CA TYR A 989 16.04 11.73 15.34
C TYR A 989 16.49 12.35 16.67
N SER A 990 16.66 13.68 16.71
CA SER A 990 17.09 14.39 17.93
C SER A 990 16.07 14.32 19.08
N LEU A 991 14.78 14.13 18.80
CA LEU A 991 13.73 14.05 19.82
C LEU A 991 13.85 12.81 20.72
N ILE A 992 14.56 11.78 20.27
CA ILE A 992 14.80 10.55 21.04
C ILE A 992 15.61 10.84 22.32
N ALA A 993 16.61 11.70 22.21
CA ALA A 993 17.47 12.10 23.33
C ALA A 993 16.95 13.31 24.12
N ASN A 994 15.87 13.94 23.65
CA ASN A 994 15.28 15.08 24.33
C ASN A 994 14.47 14.63 25.56
N LYS A 995 15.03 14.86 26.76
CA LYS A 995 14.41 14.55 28.06
C LYS A 995 13.20 15.42 28.40
N GLU A 996 13.06 16.58 27.76
CA GLU A 996 11.92 17.47 27.94
C GLU A 996 10.72 17.04 27.10
N HIS A 997 10.91 16.25 26.04
CA HIS A 997 9.82 15.79 25.21
C HIS A 997 8.96 14.73 25.92
N GLN A 998 7.68 15.05 26.16
CA GLN A 998 6.75 14.19 26.90
C GLN A 998 5.81 13.37 25.99
N GLY A 999 6.04 13.38 24.68
CA GLY A 999 5.16 12.74 23.70
C GLY A 999 3.87 13.53 23.42
N ILE A 1000 2.90 12.86 22.81
CA ILE A 1000 1.54 13.34 22.56
C ILE A 1000 0.83 13.58 23.91
N ILE A 1001 0.05 14.67 23.98
CA ILE A 1001 -0.76 15.01 25.15
C ILE A 1001 -2.20 15.30 24.73
N ALA A 1002 -3.14 15.10 25.65
CA ALA A 1002 -4.56 15.29 25.42
C ALA A 1002 -5.16 16.06 26.61
N LEU A 1003 -5.45 17.34 26.41
CA LEU A 1003 -5.94 18.28 27.41
C LEU A 1003 -7.20 18.99 26.88
N PRO A 1004 -8.37 18.35 26.92
CA PRO A 1004 -9.63 18.98 26.53
C PRO A 1004 -10.08 20.02 27.58
N THR A 1005 -10.63 21.14 27.12
CA THR A 1005 -11.23 22.20 27.98
C THR A 1005 -12.74 22.03 28.16
N PHE A 1006 -13.31 20.94 27.64
CA PHE A 1006 -14.72 20.61 27.66
C PHE A 1006 -14.92 19.12 28.03
N ASP A 1007 -16.14 18.75 28.42
CA ASP A 1007 -16.53 17.35 28.59
C ASP A 1007 -16.79 16.72 27.20
N LEU A 1008 -15.98 15.73 26.84
CA LEU A 1008 -16.07 15.01 25.56
C LEU A 1008 -17.44 14.40 25.32
N ASN A 1009 -18.12 13.97 26.37
CA ASN A 1009 -19.39 13.26 26.29
C ASN A 1009 -20.60 14.19 26.44
N GLU A 1010 -20.39 15.50 26.60
CA GLU A 1010 -21.47 16.48 26.68
C GLU A 1010 -22.21 16.59 25.32
N PRO A 1011 -23.50 16.22 25.25
CA PRO A 1011 -24.24 16.22 23.99
C PRO A 1011 -24.90 17.59 23.77
N VAL A 1012 -24.10 18.61 23.42
CA VAL A 1012 -24.58 19.98 23.19
C VAL A 1012 -25.60 20.12 22.06
N GLU A 1013 -25.67 19.13 21.18
CA GLU A 1013 -26.60 18.98 20.08
C GLU A 1013 -27.97 18.42 20.52
N ALA A 1014 -28.08 17.82 21.72
CA ALA A 1014 -29.27 17.12 22.19
C ALA A 1014 -30.59 17.91 22.13
N PRO A 1015 -30.63 19.24 22.42
CA PRO A 1015 -31.86 20.03 22.29
C PRO A 1015 -32.44 20.04 20.87
N TYR A 1016 -31.62 19.69 19.87
CA TYR A 1016 -31.92 19.87 18.46
C TYR A 1016 -32.18 18.56 17.71
N ILE A 1017 -31.63 17.43 18.17
CA ILE A 1017 -31.73 16.12 17.48
C ILE A 1017 -33.17 15.73 17.14
N ASN A 1018 -34.13 16.05 18.03
CA ASN A 1018 -35.55 15.70 17.86
C ASN A 1018 -36.39 16.77 17.13
N SER A 1019 -35.79 17.89 16.72
CA SER A 1019 -36.51 18.98 16.02
C SER A 1019 -36.61 18.72 14.52
N ARG A 1020 -35.46 18.52 13.87
CA ARG A 1020 -35.28 18.20 12.45
C ARG A 1020 -33.85 17.69 12.22
N ARG A 1021 -33.61 17.05 11.07
CA ARG A 1021 -32.26 16.70 10.58
C ARG A 1021 -31.87 17.65 9.44
N PRO A 1022 -31.02 18.65 9.67
CA PRO A 1022 -30.56 19.57 8.63
C PRO A 1022 -29.86 18.84 7.48
N SER A 1023 -30.08 19.29 6.24
CA SER A 1023 -29.42 18.71 5.07
C SER A 1023 -27.97 19.14 4.99
N MET A 1024 -27.08 18.15 4.87
CA MET A 1024 -25.63 18.32 4.82
C MET A 1024 -25.07 17.76 3.51
N ALA A 1025 -24.45 18.61 2.70
CA ALA A 1025 -23.76 18.19 1.48
C ALA A 1025 -22.38 17.64 1.85
N ILE A 1026 -22.19 16.34 1.66
CA ILE A 1026 -20.89 15.68 1.77
C ILE A 1026 -20.29 15.69 0.37
N LEU A 1027 -19.51 16.74 0.09
CA LEU A 1027 -19.01 17.02 -1.24
C LEU A 1027 -17.75 16.22 -1.53
N ARG A 1028 -17.74 15.57 -2.70
CA ARG A 1028 -16.59 14.85 -3.23
C ARG A 1028 -16.42 15.03 -4.74
N GLU A 1029 -15.19 14.84 -5.18
CA GLU A 1029 -14.75 14.80 -6.58
C GLU A 1029 -14.10 13.43 -6.86
N GLN A 1030 -13.84 13.09 -8.13
CA GLN A 1030 -13.03 11.94 -8.50
C GLN A 1030 -11.68 11.97 -7.75
N GLY A 1031 -11.30 10.84 -7.12
CA GLY A 1031 -10.10 10.73 -6.26
C GLY A 1031 -10.29 11.10 -4.78
N VAL A 1032 -11.43 11.68 -4.38
CA VAL A 1032 -11.74 11.92 -2.96
C VAL A 1032 -12.05 10.59 -2.25
N ASN A 1033 -11.45 10.35 -1.08
CA ASN A 1033 -11.51 9.04 -0.43
C ASN A 1033 -12.03 9.04 1.02
N GLY A 1034 -12.05 10.18 1.72
CA GLY A 1034 -12.46 10.30 3.14
C GLY A 1034 -13.91 10.75 3.39
N HIS A 1035 -14.81 10.54 2.43
CA HIS A 1035 -16.17 11.09 2.50
C HIS A 1035 -17.14 10.24 3.37
N ILE A 1036 -16.85 8.95 3.58
CA ILE A 1036 -17.75 8.05 4.33
C ILE A 1036 -17.68 8.37 5.83
N GLU A 1037 -16.48 8.48 6.39
CA GLU A 1037 -16.26 8.85 7.78
C GLU A 1037 -16.68 10.29 8.09
N MET A 1038 -16.51 11.21 7.13
CA MET A 1038 -17.04 12.58 7.21
C MET A 1038 -18.56 12.57 7.35
N ALA A 1039 -19.25 11.83 6.47
CA ALA A 1039 -20.69 11.65 6.54
C ALA A 1039 -21.11 11.01 7.88
N ALA A 1040 -20.40 10.00 8.37
CA ALA A 1040 -20.75 9.34 9.63
C ALA A 1040 -20.61 10.26 10.85
N ALA A 1041 -19.58 11.11 10.88
CA ALA A 1041 -19.40 12.07 11.97
C ALA A 1041 -20.56 13.09 12.05
N PHE A 1042 -21.03 13.60 10.89
CA PHE A 1042 -22.20 14.47 10.82
C PHE A 1042 -23.53 13.73 11.07
N ASP A 1043 -23.70 12.52 10.56
CA ASP A 1043 -24.90 11.70 10.77
C ASP A 1043 -25.10 11.38 12.26
N LYS A 1044 -24.00 11.04 12.95
CA LYS A 1044 -23.98 10.74 14.40
C LYS A 1044 -24.53 11.89 15.25
N VAL A 1045 -24.33 13.14 14.83
CA VAL A 1045 -24.82 14.34 15.55
C VAL A 1045 -26.12 14.89 14.98
N GLY A 1046 -26.81 14.14 14.12
CA GLY A 1046 -28.19 14.42 13.72
C GLY A 1046 -28.39 15.14 12.38
N PHE A 1047 -27.41 15.17 11.49
CA PHE A 1047 -27.57 15.68 10.12
C PHE A 1047 -28.17 14.65 9.16
N ASN A 1048 -28.85 15.11 8.12
CA ASN A 1048 -29.19 14.31 6.95
C ASN A 1048 -28.06 14.46 5.91
N THR A 1049 -27.11 13.53 5.90
CA THR A 1049 -25.91 13.61 5.06
C THR A 1049 -26.17 13.03 3.67
N VAL A 1050 -25.91 13.83 2.64
CA VAL A 1050 -26.11 13.48 1.23
C VAL A 1050 -24.77 13.41 0.52
N ASP A 1051 -24.52 12.31 -0.21
CA ASP A 1051 -23.40 12.16 -1.13
C ASP A 1051 -23.59 13.09 -2.33
N VAL A 1052 -22.83 14.17 -2.37
CA VAL A 1052 -22.86 15.14 -3.46
C VAL A 1052 -21.55 15.01 -4.23
N HIS A 1053 -21.61 14.34 -5.37
CA HIS A 1053 -20.46 14.29 -6.26
C HIS A 1053 -20.47 15.53 -7.17
N MET A 1054 -19.30 16.01 -7.59
CA MET A 1054 -19.22 17.14 -8.51
C MET A 1054 -19.99 16.92 -9.82
N SER A 1055 -20.17 15.67 -10.28
CA SER A 1055 -21.00 15.39 -11.46
C SER A 1055 -22.48 15.65 -11.20
N ASP A 1056 -22.94 15.52 -9.96
CA ASP A 1056 -24.34 15.78 -9.59
C ASP A 1056 -24.64 17.27 -9.73
N LEU A 1057 -23.74 18.13 -9.28
CA LEU A 1057 -23.85 19.58 -9.44
C LEU A 1057 -23.76 20.01 -10.91
N ILE A 1058 -22.81 19.44 -11.67
CA ILE A 1058 -22.64 19.75 -13.10
C ILE A 1058 -23.88 19.37 -13.91
N ALA A 1059 -24.47 18.21 -13.61
CA ALA A 1059 -25.66 17.71 -14.30
C ALA A 1059 -26.97 18.30 -13.77
N GLY A 1060 -26.93 19.08 -12.68
CA GLY A 1060 -28.13 19.63 -12.03
C GLY A 1060 -29.00 18.57 -11.35
N ARG A 1061 -28.42 17.45 -10.91
CA ARG A 1061 -29.10 16.42 -10.10
C ARG A 1061 -29.28 16.85 -8.66
N VAL A 1062 -28.44 17.76 -8.19
CA VAL A 1062 -28.43 18.32 -6.83
C VAL A 1062 -28.16 19.83 -6.94
N ASP A 1063 -28.77 20.64 -6.08
CA ASP A 1063 -28.50 22.08 -5.94
C ASP A 1063 -28.03 22.41 -4.52
N LEU A 1064 -26.98 23.23 -4.37
CA LEU A 1064 -26.49 23.64 -3.05
C LEU A 1064 -27.50 24.50 -2.27
N ASP A 1065 -28.50 25.07 -2.93
CA ASP A 1065 -29.59 25.78 -2.27
C ASP A 1065 -30.34 24.92 -1.23
N ASP A 1066 -30.40 23.60 -1.45
CA ASP A 1066 -31.11 22.63 -0.62
C ASP A 1066 -30.38 22.27 0.69
N PHE A 1067 -29.18 22.81 0.89
CA PHE A 1067 -28.30 22.46 2.01
C PHE A 1067 -28.06 23.61 2.97
N GLU A 1068 -27.85 23.26 4.23
CA GLU A 1068 -27.52 24.19 5.32
C GLU A 1068 -26.04 24.08 5.72
N GLY A 1069 -25.40 22.95 5.41
CA GLY A 1069 -23.98 22.76 5.60
C GLY A 1069 -23.34 22.08 4.38
N LEU A 1070 -22.06 22.39 4.17
CA LEU A 1070 -21.21 21.83 3.12
C LEU A 1070 -19.91 21.35 3.74
N ALA A 1071 -19.58 20.06 3.59
CA ALA A 1071 -18.28 19.51 3.94
C ALA A 1071 -17.54 19.08 2.68
N THR A 1072 -16.37 19.66 2.43
CA THR A 1072 -15.47 19.24 1.36
C THR A 1072 -14.46 18.26 1.93
N CYS A 1073 -14.49 17.02 1.43
CA CYS A 1073 -13.82 15.89 2.08
C CYS A 1073 -12.34 15.76 1.68
N GLY A 1074 -11.57 15.01 2.48
CA GLY A 1074 -10.18 14.70 2.19
C GLY A 1074 -9.99 13.59 1.13
N GLY A 1075 -8.80 13.54 0.53
CA GLY A 1075 -8.41 12.54 -0.47
C GLY A 1075 -7.37 13.10 -1.44
N PHE A 1076 -7.38 12.60 -2.66
CA PHE A 1076 -6.44 12.99 -3.71
C PHE A 1076 -7.21 13.31 -4.98
N SER A 1077 -8.01 14.39 -4.98
CA SER A 1077 -8.78 14.76 -6.16
C SER A 1077 -7.84 14.95 -7.37
N TYR A 1078 -8.11 14.25 -8.47
CA TYR A 1078 -7.21 14.21 -9.64
C TYR A 1078 -5.75 13.78 -9.33
N GLY A 1079 -5.53 13.01 -8.25
CA GLY A 1079 -4.18 12.61 -7.82
C GLY A 1079 -3.28 13.79 -7.48
N ASP A 1080 -3.85 14.91 -7.01
CA ASP A 1080 -3.18 16.18 -6.69
C ASP A 1080 -2.37 16.80 -7.85
N VAL A 1081 -2.65 16.38 -9.08
CA VAL A 1081 -2.04 16.97 -10.28
C VAL A 1081 -2.50 18.43 -10.45
N MET A 1082 -1.53 19.31 -10.74
CA MET A 1082 -1.67 20.78 -10.74
C MET A 1082 -1.89 21.40 -9.36
N GLY A 1083 -1.36 20.74 -8.32
CA GLY A 1083 -1.44 21.18 -6.93
C GLY A 1083 -2.67 20.61 -6.26
N ALA A 1084 -2.51 20.14 -5.03
CA ALA A 1084 -3.57 19.45 -4.30
C ALA A 1084 -4.82 20.34 -4.14
N GLY A 1085 -6.00 19.77 -4.41
CA GLY A 1085 -7.29 20.47 -4.49
C GLY A 1085 -7.43 21.47 -5.66
N GLY A 1086 -6.40 21.66 -6.48
CA GLY A 1086 -6.37 22.65 -7.55
C GLY A 1086 -7.27 22.32 -8.73
N GLY A 1087 -7.20 21.08 -9.25
CA GLY A 1087 -8.11 20.62 -10.29
C GLY A 1087 -9.59 20.74 -9.89
N TRP A 1088 -9.90 20.40 -8.63
CA TRP A 1088 -11.25 20.49 -8.08
C TRP A 1088 -11.74 21.94 -7.92
N ALA A 1089 -10.93 22.83 -7.34
CA ALA A 1089 -11.31 24.24 -7.22
C ALA A 1089 -11.49 24.91 -8.59
N LYS A 1090 -10.58 24.63 -9.54
CA LYS A 1090 -10.58 25.26 -10.86
C LYS A 1090 -11.74 24.74 -11.74
N SER A 1091 -12.17 23.49 -11.59
CA SER A 1091 -13.38 22.98 -12.27
C SER A 1091 -14.65 23.74 -11.86
N ILE A 1092 -14.72 24.20 -10.60
CA ILE A 1092 -15.79 25.09 -10.10
C ILE A 1092 -15.62 26.50 -10.69
N LEU A 1093 -14.43 27.10 -10.55
CA LEU A 1093 -14.18 28.48 -10.96
C LEU A 1093 -14.38 28.72 -12.46
N PHE A 1094 -14.08 27.72 -13.30
CA PHE A 1094 -14.14 27.83 -14.76
C PHE A 1094 -15.51 27.42 -15.32
N ASN A 1095 -16.43 26.97 -14.46
CA ASN A 1095 -17.81 26.71 -14.81
C ASN A 1095 -18.70 27.80 -14.20
N PRO A 1096 -19.20 28.78 -14.98
CA PRO A 1096 -19.98 29.90 -14.45
C PRO A 1096 -21.16 29.47 -13.58
N LYS A 1097 -21.86 28.39 -13.93
CA LYS A 1097 -23.01 27.90 -13.16
C LYS A 1097 -22.60 27.36 -11.79
N LEU A 1098 -21.52 26.58 -11.74
CA LEU A 1098 -21.01 26.07 -10.46
C LEU A 1098 -20.48 27.23 -9.61
N ARG A 1099 -19.67 28.12 -10.21
CA ARG A 1099 -19.16 29.30 -9.52
C ARG A 1099 -20.29 30.09 -8.85
N ASP A 1100 -21.35 30.42 -9.60
CA ASP A 1100 -22.51 31.16 -9.08
C ASP A 1100 -23.21 30.39 -7.94
N GLN A 1101 -23.36 29.07 -8.06
CA GLN A 1101 -24.00 28.23 -7.05
C GLN A 1101 -23.19 28.17 -5.74
N PHE A 1102 -21.86 27.99 -5.83
CA PHE A 1102 -20.96 28.00 -4.67
C PHE A 1102 -20.90 29.39 -4.01
N GLU A 1103 -20.74 30.46 -4.80
CA GLU A 1103 -20.73 31.84 -4.30
C GLU A 1103 -22.04 32.16 -3.57
N LYS A 1104 -23.19 31.78 -4.15
CA LYS A 1104 -24.49 31.93 -3.49
C LYS A 1104 -24.58 31.15 -2.18
N PHE A 1105 -24.06 29.92 -2.13
CA PHE A 1105 -24.05 29.12 -0.91
C PHE A 1105 -23.27 29.80 0.22
N PHE A 1106 -22.05 30.30 -0.07
CA PHE A 1106 -21.20 30.96 0.92
C PHE A 1106 -21.77 32.29 1.43
N ASN A 1107 -22.56 32.99 0.62
CA ASN A 1107 -23.18 34.27 0.97
C ASN A 1107 -24.51 34.16 1.75
N ARG A 1108 -25.03 32.95 2.03
CA ARG A 1108 -26.27 32.77 2.82
C ARG A 1108 -26.00 32.86 4.32
N ASP A 1109 -26.69 33.73 5.05
CA ASP A 1109 -26.47 33.99 6.50
C ASP A 1109 -26.69 32.77 7.43
N GLY A 1110 -27.33 31.69 6.94
CA GLY A 1110 -27.65 30.49 7.71
C GLY A 1110 -26.85 29.24 7.32
N THR A 1111 -25.82 29.36 6.48
CA THR A 1111 -25.00 28.22 6.04
C THR A 1111 -23.66 28.17 6.74
N PHE A 1112 -23.07 26.98 6.85
CA PHE A 1112 -21.66 26.79 7.21
C PHE A 1112 -20.91 25.92 6.19
N SER A 1113 -19.59 26.03 6.18
CA SER A 1113 -18.70 25.21 5.36
C SER A 1113 -17.51 24.70 6.15
N LEU A 1114 -17.17 23.43 5.93
CA LEU A 1114 -15.99 22.77 6.48
C LEU A 1114 -15.15 22.21 5.33
N GLY A 1115 -13.87 22.55 5.28
CA GLY A 1115 -12.92 21.87 4.40
C GLY A 1115 -11.86 21.12 5.19
N VAL A 1116 -11.68 19.84 4.90
CA VAL A 1116 -10.69 18.99 5.56
C VAL A 1116 -9.67 18.46 4.54
N CYS A 1117 -8.38 18.60 4.84
CA CYS A 1117 -7.26 18.12 4.02
C CYS A 1117 -7.38 18.57 2.55
N ASN A 1118 -7.73 17.67 1.62
CA ASN A 1118 -7.96 18.02 0.21
C ASN A 1118 -9.11 19.01 0.00
N GLY A 1119 -10.16 18.91 0.81
CA GLY A 1119 -11.22 19.90 0.87
C GLY A 1119 -10.78 21.25 1.44
N CYS A 1120 -9.82 21.26 2.37
CA CYS A 1120 -9.18 22.49 2.86
C CYS A 1120 -8.37 23.17 1.74
N GLN A 1121 -7.56 22.40 1.02
CA GLN A 1121 -6.80 22.88 -0.12
C GLN A 1121 -7.72 23.44 -1.22
N MET A 1122 -8.79 22.73 -1.56
CA MET A 1122 -9.80 23.16 -2.53
C MET A 1122 -10.49 24.46 -2.08
N LEU A 1123 -11.02 24.53 -0.87
CA LEU A 1123 -11.70 25.74 -0.37
C LEU A 1123 -10.75 26.92 -0.22
N SER A 1124 -9.47 26.69 0.10
CA SER A 1124 -8.47 27.76 0.10
C SER A 1124 -8.41 28.45 -1.28
N GLN A 1125 -8.49 27.67 -2.36
CA GLN A 1125 -8.48 28.19 -3.73
C GLN A 1125 -9.79 28.88 -4.12
N LEU A 1126 -10.91 28.53 -3.49
CA LEU A 1126 -12.19 29.22 -3.61
C LEU A 1126 -12.34 30.43 -2.68
N ALA A 1127 -11.32 30.83 -1.92
CA ALA A 1127 -11.35 32.01 -1.06
C ALA A 1127 -11.96 33.27 -1.71
N PRO A 1128 -11.75 33.58 -3.01
CA PRO A 1128 -12.39 34.72 -3.66
C PRO A 1128 -13.94 34.68 -3.69
N LEU A 1129 -14.55 33.50 -3.54
CA LEU A 1129 -16.00 33.31 -3.48
C LEU A 1129 -16.55 33.29 -2.04
N ILE A 1130 -15.67 33.25 -1.04
CA ILE A 1130 -16.02 33.06 0.38
C ILE A 1130 -15.86 34.41 1.10
N PRO A 1131 -16.95 35.01 1.62
CA PRO A 1131 -16.86 36.25 2.37
C PRO A 1131 -15.91 36.13 3.58
N GLY A 1132 -14.98 37.08 3.74
CA GLY A 1132 -14.08 37.09 4.89
C GLY A 1132 -12.90 36.12 4.79
N ALA A 1133 -12.63 35.55 3.62
CA ALA A 1133 -11.50 34.64 3.37
C ALA A 1133 -10.30 35.30 2.66
N GLU A 1134 -10.26 36.63 2.56
CA GLU A 1134 -9.32 37.38 1.71
C GLU A 1134 -7.85 37.14 2.09
N ASN A 1135 -7.59 36.83 3.37
CA ASN A 1135 -6.24 36.60 3.90
C ASN A 1135 -5.88 35.10 4.02
N TRP A 1136 -6.74 34.19 3.56
CA TRP A 1136 -6.48 32.75 3.68
C TRP A 1136 -5.19 32.35 2.98
N PRO A 1137 -4.43 31.40 3.56
CA PRO A 1137 -3.20 30.92 2.96
C PRO A 1137 -3.45 29.98 1.78
N ARG A 1138 -2.39 29.68 1.05
CA ARG A 1138 -2.29 28.50 0.18
C ARG A 1138 -1.62 27.35 0.96
N PHE A 1139 -1.80 26.14 0.46
CA PHE A 1139 -1.17 24.93 1.01
C PHE A 1139 -0.29 24.30 -0.07
N HIS A 1140 0.96 23.99 0.28
CA HIS A 1140 1.96 23.45 -0.64
C HIS A 1140 2.68 22.25 -0.01
N ARG A 1141 3.58 21.64 -0.79
CA ARG A 1141 4.47 20.55 -0.34
C ARG A 1141 5.06 20.82 1.04
N ASN A 1142 5.00 19.80 1.89
CA ASN A 1142 5.60 19.78 3.22
C ASN A 1142 7.10 20.11 3.17
N THR A 1143 7.63 20.71 4.24
CA THR A 1143 9.08 20.99 4.34
C THR A 1143 9.93 19.72 4.32
N SER A 1144 9.40 18.59 4.81
CA SER A 1144 10.05 17.26 4.71
C SER A 1144 10.17 16.76 3.28
N GLU A 1145 9.41 17.36 2.35
CA GLU A 1145 9.19 16.91 0.97
C GLU A 1145 8.53 15.54 0.85
N MET A 1146 8.00 15.01 1.95
CA MET A 1146 7.38 13.70 2.02
C MET A 1146 5.90 13.79 2.39
N PHE A 1147 5.14 12.74 2.06
CA PHE A 1147 3.81 12.54 2.65
C PHE A 1147 3.95 12.22 4.13
N GLU A 1148 3.13 12.83 4.96
CA GLU A 1148 3.16 12.64 6.41
C GLU A 1148 1.85 12.04 6.91
N ALA A 1149 1.90 10.77 7.28
CA ALA A 1149 0.90 10.10 8.09
C ALA A 1149 1.35 10.12 9.56
N ARG A 1150 0.79 11.01 10.37
CA ARG A 1150 1.23 11.26 11.75
C ARG A 1150 0.05 11.42 12.71
N VAL A 1151 0.34 11.35 14.00
CA VAL A 1151 -0.51 11.92 15.05
C VAL A 1151 0.23 13.12 15.62
N ALA A 1152 -0.43 14.26 15.73
CA ALA A 1152 0.17 15.49 16.25
C ALA A 1152 -0.75 16.15 17.28
N ASN A 1153 -0.15 16.90 18.21
CA ASN A 1153 -0.91 17.74 19.13
C ASN A 1153 -1.31 19.03 18.43
N ILE A 1154 -2.61 19.33 18.44
CA ILE A 1154 -3.16 20.59 17.99
C ILE A 1154 -3.75 21.36 19.15
N ARG A 1155 -3.31 22.61 19.32
CA ARG A 1155 -4.01 23.57 20.18
C ARG A 1155 -5.09 24.27 19.37
N ILE A 1156 -6.30 24.28 19.92
CA ILE A 1156 -7.44 25.00 19.37
C ILE A 1156 -7.37 26.45 19.85
N GLU A 1157 -7.22 27.37 18.91
CA GLU A 1157 -7.13 28.80 19.18
C GLU A 1157 -8.52 29.40 19.36
N LYS A 1158 -8.61 30.45 20.17
CA LYS A 1158 -9.83 31.27 20.23
C LYS A 1158 -10.02 31.96 18.89
N SER A 1159 -11.04 31.56 18.15
CA SER A 1159 -11.32 32.06 16.80
C SER A 1159 -12.82 32.35 16.61
N ASN A 1160 -13.19 32.92 15.48
CA ASN A 1160 -14.60 33.15 15.14
C ASN A 1160 -15.34 31.87 14.71
N SER A 1161 -14.63 30.75 14.52
CA SER A 1161 -15.19 29.52 13.93
C SER A 1161 -16.39 29.01 14.73
N VAL A 1162 -17.54 28.94 14.08
CA VAL A 1162 -18.77 28.40 14.70
C VAL A 1162 -18.67 26.90 15.01
N LEU A 1163 -17.75 26.20 14.35
CA LEU A 1163 -17.52 24.77 14.52
C LEU A 1163 -16.65 24.46 15.75
N LEU A 1164 -15.85 25.42 16.22
CA LEU A 1164 -14.88 25.21 17.31
C LEU A 1164 -15.28 25.96 18.61
N GLU A 1165 -16.51 26.46 18.68
CA GLU A 1165 -17.05 27.15 19.85
C GLU A 1165 -16.94 26.28 21.13
N GLY A 1166 -16.33 26.82 22.18
CA GLY A 1166 -16.17 26.15 23.47
C GLY A 1166 -15.07 25.08 23.50
N MET A 1167 -14.28 24.97 22.43
CA MET A 1167 -13.11 24.10 22.38
C MET A 1167 -11.79 24.86 22.58
N GLU A 1168 -11.83 26.20 22.65
CA GLU A 1168 -10.63 27.03 22.76
C GLU A 1168 -9.75 26.66 23.95
N GLY A 1169 -8.43 26.67 23.73
CA GLY A 1169 -7.42 26.28 24.72
C GLY A 1169 -7.21 24.76 24.85
N SER A 1170 -8.07 23.93 24.25
CA SER A 1170 -7.84 22.47 24.22
C SER A 1170 -6.57 22.13 23.44
N ILE A 1171 -5.83 21.12 23.90
CA ILE A 1171 -4.75 20.47 23.14
C ILE A 1171 -5.16 19.04 22.87
N LEU A 1172 -5.43 18.71 21.61
CA LEU A 1172 -5.99 17.41 21.22
C LEU A 1172 -5.07 16.70 20.22
N PRO A 1173 -4.84 15.39 20.38
CA PRO A 1173 -4.22 14.57 19.33
C PRO A 1173 -5.18 14.45 18.14
N ILE A 1174 -4.63 14.47 16.93
CA ILE A 1174 -5.40 14.30 15.69
C ILE A 1174 -4.58 13.61 14.61
N ALA A 1175 -5.26 12.86 13.74
CA ALA A 1175 -4.66 12.26 12.56
C ALA A 1175 -4.25 13.32 11.52
N ILE A 1176 -3.06 13.14 10.98
CA ILE A 1176 -2.45 13.92 9.90
C ILE A 1176 -2.17 12.95 8.75
N ALA A 1177 -2.55 13.32 7.53
CA ALA A 1177 -2.36 12.50 6.34
C ALA A 1177 -2.29 13.39 5.09
N HIS A 1178 -1.15 14.03 4.83
CA HIS A 1178 -0.99 14.91 3.67
C HIS A 1178 0.46 15.03 3.19
N GLY A 1179 0.66 15.22 1.88
CA GLY A 1179 1.94 15.63 1.28
C GLY A 1179 2.07 17.13 1.02
N GLU A 1180 0.93 17.84 0.97
CA GLU A 1180 0.86 19.27 0.65
C GLU A 1180 0.07 20.06 1.71
N GLY A 1181 0.49 19.97 2.98
CA GLY A 1181 -0.20 20.66 4.09
C GLY A 1181 0.48 21.92 4.60
N ARG A 1182 1.59 22.36 3.99
CA ARG A 1182 2.36 23.51 4.48
C ARG A 1182 1.68 24.82 4.10
N VAL A 1183 1.35 25.62 5.11
CA VAL A 1183 0.82 26.98 4.95
C VAL A 1183 1.84 27.89 4.26
N VAL A 1184 1.41 28.56 3.20
CA VAL A 1184 2.16 29.59 2.48
C VAL A 1184 1.30 30.86 2.40
N ALA A 1185 1.75 31.90 3.09
CA ALA A 1185 1.15 33.23 3.10
C ALA A 1185 2.22 34.29 3.41
N SER A 1186 1.95 35.55 3.06
CA SER A 1186 2.81 36.66 3.47
C SER A 1186 2.72 36.90 4.98
N SER A 1187 3.75 37.53 5.54
CA SER A 1187 3.74 37.90 6.97
C SER A 1187 2.60 38.87 7.30
N GLU A 1188 2.23 39.74 6.36
CA GLU A 1188 1.07 40.63 6.49
C GLU A 1188 -0.24 39.85 6.58
N ASN A 1189 -0.43 38.84 5.73
CA ASN A 1189 -1.64 38.01 5.75
C ASN A 1189 -1.74 37.20 7.05
N ILE A 1190 -0.64 36.62 7.52
CA ILE A 1190 -0.60 35.90 8.81
C ILE A 1190 -0.92 36.85 9.97
N ALA A 1191 -0.36 38.06 9.97
CA ALA A 1191 -0.67 39.07 10.98
C ALA A 1191 -2.15 39.50 10.93
N ALA A 1192 -2.72 39.64 9.74
CA ALA A 1192 -4.14 39.97 9.55
C ALA A 1192 -5.05 38.85 10.05
N LEU A 1193 -4.75 37.58 9.73
CA LEU A 1193 -5.50 36.42 10.24
C LEU A 1193 -5.49 36.36 11.77
N ASN A 1194 -4.33 36.61 12.39
CA ASN A 1194 -4.21 36.68 13.85
C ASN A 1194 -5.04 37.82 14.44
N ALA A 1195 -4.93 39.03 13.88
CA ALA A 1195 -5.68 40.19 14.35
C ALA A 1195 -7.20 40.03 14.19
N GLY A 1196 -7.64 39.28 13.18
CA GLY A 1196 -9.04 38.98 12.90
C GLY A 1196 -9.63 37.80 13.69
N ASN A 1197 -8.85 37.13 14.56
CA ASN A 1197 -9.23 35.87 15.20
C ASN A 1197 -9.62 34.78 14.19
N GLN A 1198 -8.90 34.71 13.06
CA GLN A 1198 -9.17 33.76 11.99
C GLN A 1198 -8.26 32.53 12.03
N VAL A 1199 -7.15 32.54 12.78
CA VAL A 1199 -6.36 31.32 13.02
C VAL A 1199 -7.11 30.46 14.03
N SER A 1200 -7.47 29.23 13.65
CA SER A 1200 -8.28 28.35 14.49
C SER A 1200 -7.50 27.19 15.11
N LEU A 1201 -6.41 26.73 14.46
CA LEU A 1201 -5.63 25.57 14.92
C LEU A 1201 -4.13 25.80 14.76
N ARG A 1202 -3.34 25.37 15.76
CA ARG A 1202 -1.87 25.37 15.71
C ARG A 1202 -1.26 24.05 16.19
N TYR A 1203 -0.23 23.57 15.49
CA TYR A 1203 0.67 22.53 15.99
C TYR A 1203 1.42 23.01 17.24
N VAL A 1204 1.45 22.17 18.26
CA VAL A 1204 2.13 22.46 19.53
C VAL A 1204 3.02 21.30 19.97
N ASP A 1205 4.04 21.61 20.74
CA ASP A 1205 4.88 20.62 21.41
C ASP A 1205 4.15 20.00 22.64
N SER A 1206 4.86 19.14 23.37
CA SER A 1206 4.34 18.48 24.57
C SER A 1206 4.12 19.43 25.77
N PHE A 1207 4.55 20.68 25.68
CA PHE A 1207 4.30 21.73 26.68
C PHE A 1207 3.15 22.67 26.26
N GLY A 1208 2.55 22.43 25.09
CA GLY A 1208 1.52 23.30 24.53
C GLY A 1208 2.06 24.57 23.89
N ASN A 1209 3.37 24.69 23.69
CA ASN A 1209 3.95 25.82 22.94
C ASN A 1209 3.84 25.56 21.45
N THR A 1210 3.51 26.61 20.70
CA THR A 1210 3.51 26.56 19.23
C THR A 1210 4.90 26.17 18.71
N THR A 1211 4.95 25.25 17.75
CA THR A 1211 6.23 24.72 17.24
C THR A 1211 6.30 24.64 15.72
N GLN A 1212 7.53 24.73 15.22
CA GLN A 1212 7.89 24.42 13.83
C GLN A 1212 8.91 23.26 13.76
N HIS A 1213 9.21 22.63 14.91
CA HIS A 1213 10.10 21.47 14.98
C HIS A 1213 9.39 20.24 14.44
N TYR A 1214 10.00 19.57 13.46
CA TYR A 1214 9.49 18.34 12.88
C TYR A 1214 9.79 17.13 13.79
N PRO A 1215 8.89 16.13 13.90
CA PRO A 1215 7.59 16.01 13.25
C PRO A 1215 6.42 16.56 14.10
N LEU A 1216 6.69 17.25 15.21
CA LEU A 1216 5.65 17.86 16.07
C LEU A 1216 4.80 18.86 15.26
N ASN A 1217 5.44 19.59 14.36
CA ASN A 1217 4.82 20.21 13.19
C ASN A 1217 5.22 19.42 11.93
N PRO A 1218 4.34 18.58 11.39
CA PRO A 1218 4.70 17.62 10.35
C PRO A 1218 4.95 18.26 8.98
N ASN A 1219 4.42 19.46 8.73
CA ASN A 1219 4.52 20.08 7.39
C ASN A 1219 5.40 21.34 7.35
N GLY A 1220 5.85 21.85 8.50
CA GLY A 1220 6.68 23.05 8.60
C GLY A 1220 5.90 24.36 8.41
N SER A 1221 4.60 24.37 8.72
CA SER A 1221 3.78 25.58 8.60
C SER A 1221 4.25 26.68 9.57
N PRO A 1222 4.35 27.95 9.12
CA PRO A 1222 4.77 29.07 9.97
C PRO A 1222 3.82 29.24 11.15
N GLU A 1223 4.39 29.57 12.31
CA GLU A 1223 3.67 29.66 13.59
C GLU A 1223 2.80 28.42 13.91
N GLY A 1224 3.12 27.25 13.35
CA GLY A 1224 2.34 26.03 13.55
C GLY A 1224 0.93 26.06 12.95
N ILE A 1225 0.55 27.05 12.13
CA ILE A 1225 -0.82 27.19 11.62
C ILE A 1225 -1.23 25.96 10.81
N THR A 1226 -2.41 25.41 11.09
CA THR A 1226 -2.95 24.27 10.33
C THR A 1226 -4.47 24.36 10.06
N GLY A 1227 -5.11 25.41 10.57
CA GLY A 1227 -6.52 25.68 10.32
C GLY A 1227 -6.82 27.16 10.45
N VAL A 1228 -7.72 27.63 9.59
CA VAL A 1228 -8.22 29.01 9.58
C VAL A 1228 -9.72 29.06 9.36
N THR A 1229 -10.35 30.19 9.66
CA THR A 1229 -11.77 30.44 9.47
C THR A 1229 -12.04 31.80 8.79
N SER A 1230 -13.23 31.99 8.23
CA SER A 1230 -13.68 33.28 7.70
C SER A 1230 -13.88 34.30 8.83
N THR A 1231 -13.95 35.59 8.49
CA THR A 1231 -14.18 36.65 9.49
C THR A 1231 -15.49 36.48 10.26
N ASP A 1232 -16.52 35.89 9.65
CA ASP A 1232 -17.80 35.58 10.27
C ASP A 1232 -17.87 34.17 10.91
N GLY A 1233 -16.80 33.38 10.79
CA GLY A 1233 -16.70 32.06 11.41
C GLY A 1233 -17.42 30.91 10.71
N ARG A 1234 -18.22 31.18 9.67
CA ARG A 1234 -19.09 30.17 9.04
C ARG A 1234 -18.35 29.25 8.08
N ALA A 1235 -17.22 29.67 7.52
CA ALA A 1235 -16.34 28.82 6.74
C ALA A 1235 -15.07 28.50 7.56
N THR A 1236 -14.77 27.21 7.74
CA THR A 1236 -13.55 26.76 8.43
C THR A 1236 -12.83 25.74 7.56
N ILE A 1237 -11.52 25.90 7.41
CA ILE A 1237 -10.67 24.95 6.69
C ILE A 1237 -9.54 24.47 7.59
N MET A 1238 -9.19 23.19 7.50
CA MET A 1238 -8.11 22.58 8.28
C MET A 1238 -7.46 21.41 7.56
N MET A 1239 -6.16 21.23 7.73
CA MET A 1239 -5.44 20.08 7.16
C MET A 1239 -5.64 18.76 7.93
N PRO A 1240 -5.66 18.73 9.29
CA PRO A 1240 -5.88 17.52 10.06
C PRO A 1240 -7.29 16.93 9.86
N HIS A 1241 -7.46 15.64 10.20
CA HIS A 1241 -8.70 14.88 9.95
C HIS A 1241 -9.53 14.61 11.22
N PRO A 1242 -10.39 15.55 11.67
CA PRO A 1242 -11.25 15.35 12.85
C PRO A 1242 -12.29 14.22 12.65
N GLU A 1243 -12.72 13.98 11.42
CA GLU A 1243 -13.67 12.93 11.04
C GLU A 1243 -13.09 11.52 11.10
N ARG A 1244 -11.76 11.40 11.17
CA ARG A 1244 -11.08 10.12 11.43
C ARG A 1244 -10.85 9.88 12.92
N ASN A 1245 -11.25 10.82 13.78
CA ASN A 1245 -11.04 10.80 15.24
C ASN A 1245 -12.30 11.19 16.04
N PHE A 1246 -13.49 10.96 15.52
CA PHE A 1246 -14.75 11.29 16.21
C PHE A 1246 -15.15 10.24 17.28
N ARG A 1247 -14.49 9.08 17.31
CA ARG A 1247 -14.61 8.07 18.37
C ARG A 1247 -13.29 7.95 19.10
N ALA A 1248 -13.34 7.66 20.40
CA ALA A 1248 -12.13 7.47 21.20
C ALA A 1248 -11.23 6.38 20.59
N ILE A 1249 -11.81 5.23 20.24
CA ILE A 1249 -11.10 4.06 19.68
C ILE A 1249 -10.35 4.32 18.36
N GLN A 1250 -10.68 5.40 17.63
CA GLN A 1250 -10.00 5.74 16.38
C GLN A 1250 -8.70 6.52 16.59
N HIS A 1251 -8.37 6.89 17.82
CA HIS A 1251 -7.10 7.54 18.12
C HIS A 1251 -6.01 6.47 18.32
N SER A 1252 -4.94 6.56 17.53
CA SER A 1252 -3.73 5.72 17.69
C SER A 1252 -3.21 5.75 19.13
N TRP A 1253 -3.26 6.92 19.78
CA TRP A 1253 -3.09 7.09 21.21
C TRP A 1253 -4.16 8.00 21.80
N LYS A 1254 -4.65 7.64 22.99
CA LYS A 1254 -5.58 8.42 23.80
C LYS A 1254 -5.33 8.18 25.29
N PRO A 1255 -5.79 9.09 26.17
CA PRO A 1255 -5.96 8.78 27.58
C PRO A 1255 -6.90 7.58 27.81
N GLU A 1256 -6.70 6.85 28.90
CA GLU A 1256 -7.49 5.64 29.20
C GLU A 1256 -8.96 5.99 29.51
N GLU A 1257 -9.20 7.15 30.10
CA GLU A 1257 -10.52 7.68 30.44
C GLU A 1257 -11.40 8.03 29.24
N TRP A 1258 -10.84 8.13 28.02
CA TRP A 1258 -11.60 8.33 26.80
C TRP A 1258 -12.17 7.00 26.31
N THR A 1259 -13.42 6.69 26.63
CA THR A 1259 -14.02 5.36 26.37
C THR A 1259 -15.08 5.32 25.27
N GLU A 1260 -15.73 6.46 24.96
CA GLU A 1260 -16.86 6.53 24.04
C GLU A 1260 -16.57 7.47 22.86
N ASP A 1261 -16.79 8.77 23.07
CA ASP A 1261 -16.62 9.79 22.04
C ASP A 1261 -15.16 10.24 21.92
N GLY A 1262 -14.76 10.53 20.69
CA GLY A 1262 -13.46 11.15 20.41
C GLY A 1262 -13.52 12.65 20.65
N ALA A 1263 -12.38 13.25 20.97
CA ALA A 1263 -12.33 14.68 21.29
C ALA A 1263 -12.81 15.58 20.14
N TRP A 1264 -12.72 15.11 18.89
CA TRP A 1264 -13.12 15.87 17.72
C TRP A 1264 -14.62 15.78 17.40
N LEU A 1265 -15.40 14.91 18.08
CA LEU A 1265 -16.84 14.85 17.88
C LEU A 1265 -17.53 16.18 18.21
N ARG A 1266 -17.01 16.92 19.20
CA ARG A 1266 -17.53 18.23 19.63
C ARG A 1266 -17.62 19.22 18.48
N MET A 1267 -16.71 19.19 17.52
CA MET A 1267 -16.74 20.06 16.35
C MET A 1267 -18.02 19.85 15.51
N PHE A 1268 -18.40 18.60 15.30
CA PHE A 1268 -19.62 18.25 14.56
C PHE A 1268 -20.88 18.59 15.38
N ARG A 1269 -20.85 18.39 16.70
CA ARG A 1269 -21.95 18.81 17.60
C ARG A 1269 -22.18 20.32 17.58
N ASN A 1270 -21.10 21.10 17.55
CA ASN A 1270 -21.16 22.55 17.42
C ASN A 1270 -21.80 22.96 16.08
N ALA A 1271 -21.48 22.26 14.99
CA ALA A 1271 -22.16 22.48 13.70
C ALA A 1271 -23.68 22.27 13.82
N ARG A 1272 -24.12 21.19 14.50
CA ARG A 1272 -25.54 20.92 14.73
C ARG A 1272 -26.19 22.02 15.59
N LYS A 1273 -25.51 22.46 16.65
CA LYS A 1273 -25.97 23.54 17.53
C LYS A 1273 -26.12 24.88 16.78
N PHE A 1274 -25.17 25.22 15.89
CA PHE A 1274 -25.21 26.44 15.10
C PHE A 1274 -26.44 26.52 14.20
N ILE A 1275 -26.79 25.41 13.53
CA ILE A 1275 -27.94 25.38 12.60
C ILE A 1275 -29.31 25.40 13.29
N GLY A 1276 -29.43 24.91 14.53
CA GLY A 1276 -30.71 24.84 15.25
C GLY A 1276 -31.58 23.67 14.81
#